data_AF-A0AAE0VVD1-F1
#
_entry.id   AF-A0AAE0VVD1-F1
#
_cell.length_a   1.000
_cell.length_b   1.000
_cell.length_c   1.000
_cell.angle_alpha   90.00
_cell.angle_beta   90.00
_cell.angle_gamma   90.00
#
_symmetry.space_group_name_H-M   'P 1'
#
loop_
_entity.id
_entity.type
_entity.pdbx_description
1 polymer ?
#
loop_
_entity_poly.entity_id
_entity_poly.type
_entity_poly.pdbx_seq_one_letter_code
_entity_poly.pdbx_strand_id
1 'polypeptide(L)'
;MSTEEAKSYLAKREIPRLFESLMTGLMYNRPGDHVQYLIDCLVKVKDKGQENITWSSFVDIRRSKTPLPPISSNDKKGHKSKGGSRSGSRNGQRPFSRERSKTPVDEFKREKTTSPLPPIPSARKDIPECPIVFIMGGPGSGKLTQVQRLINMYEGWVHLSMGDILRAEIAKRGTADEKWEMLTDLISKGEMAPEDMLADVFMEHLKKHKNAKGIIIEGYPRDLRQVEEYDRIVGRVDMIFLLDCDEYYCTQRLLSRGNKSGHLDDNLAAISRRISFFKNNTLPAIKHYDDMGKVVVLDGDRDATEIAFDLSLLFESQFAKHIKKRKDVPPMAKTDHSVDLIPPASVYKARREERGESKTEHKQETLTTSVIPPPTITVKDEGRKSGLPQCPIIFVAGGPGSGKGTQCKMIVDRYKTFVHLSMGDILRTEIATKGTADKKWGMVSSLVQKGEMAPQEMTIDLLSRSLKQYPDAKAFIIEGYPRDKHQVEEFNKHIGGLNFVLLLDCEEYYMQKRLIDRGKNEDRVDDNLTAIANRLNFYKNNTLPILKYYEDKGQLVVLNGDRDMKEIFYDICQLIEFAFFGKNNGPDEKADKAKSKKPMHINLDDPQIIEAATRIQAGVRGHLVRKEVKPKEVKKESKDARKSDEKEPVEEEVIEAAISKEGATRTGDTIDNPYHTAKLDEAEPSGLKGAKVVCIVGGPGSGKGTQCEKIVQRYGFTHLSTGDLLRAEVTSGSDRGKHLSEIMEKGELVPLDTVLQLLKEAMTAKLSTSKGFLIDGYPRELEQGKRFENEVTKCQFVLYFEVSDETMTKRLLGRALSSGRVDDNEETIKKRLVTFHSITTPVIDYYEKQGKVKKVSAEAGPNEVFEEVMKIFDPIFPPAPLRNAKVIFVCGGPGSGKGTQCERIVKKYGFTHLSTGDLLRAEVSSGSDRGKKLTEIMEKGELVPLDTVLQLLKEAMEAKVSTSKGFLIDGYPRELDQGTRFEKEVTQAQFVLYFEVSDQAMTKRLLGRAQTSGRVDDNEETIKKRLETFHKITTPVIDHYQKQGKVRTVNAEGDVNDVFKQVEKIFDPLMSSADLSNAKVLFVVGGPGSGKGTQCAKIVEKYGFCHLSSGDLLRAEVSSSSARGKQLNEIMERGELVSLDVVLELLKEAMVKNLSSKQCFLIDGYPREMEQGVRFEKELVPCSGVLYFKVTDETMKNRLLERAKTSGRVDDNEETIIKRLKTFNNQTKPVIDYYNKQNKVIKIKAEGSVDEVFLKVEKYMDSKKW
;
A
#
# COMPACT_ATOMS: atom_id res chain seq x y z
N MET A 1 -36.65 -30.62 -1.13
CA MET A 1 -36.41 -31.92 -1.77
C MET A 1 -36.87 -33.04 -0.84
N SER A 2 -37.61 -34.01 -1.36
CA SER A 2 -37.92 -35.27 -0.67
C SER A 2 -36.78 -36.30 -0.84
N THR A 3 -36.82 -37.36 -0.04
CA THR A 3 -35.87 -38.48 -0.11
C THR A 3 -35.95 -39.24 -1.45
N GLU A 4 -37.08 -39.17 -2.14
CA GLU A 4 -37.32 -39.85 -3.42
C GLU A 4 -36.90 -38.97 -4.60
N GLU A 5 -37.09 -37.65 -4.52
CA GLU A 5 -36.49 -36.70 -5.46
C GLU A 5 -34.95 -36.80 -5.45
N ALA A 6 -34.34 -36.93 -4.26
CA ALA A 6 -32.89 -37.14 -4.13
C ALA A 6 -32.41 -38.43 -4.82
N LYS A 7 -33.13 -39.54 -4.63
CA LYS A 7 -32.82 -40.82 -5.32
C LYS A 7 -33.00 -40.72 -6.84
N SER A 8 -34.05 -40.04 -7.31
CA SER A 8 -34.30 -39.84 -8.74
C SER A 8 -33.21 -38.96 -9.38
N TYR A 9 -32.78 -37.90 -8.69
CA TYR A 9 -31.70 -37.01 -9.12
C TYR A 9 -30.35 -37.74 -9.26
N LEU A 10 -29.99 -38.57 -8.28
CA LEU A 10 -28.75 -39.36 -8.31
C LEU A 10 -28.78 -40.41 -9.43
N ALA A 11 -29.90 -41.14 -9.58
CA ALA A 11 -30.05 -42.14 -10.64
C ALA A 11 -29.99 -41.53 -12.05
N LYS A 12 -30.53 -40.31 -12.26
CA LYS A 12 -30.54 -39.61 -13.55
C LYS A 12 -29.18 -39.00 -13.98
N ARG A 13 -28.16 -39.03 -13.13
CA ARG A 13 -26.84 -38.42 -13.42
C ARG A 13 -25.71 -39.42 -13.62
N GLU A 14 -26.00 -40.72 -13.61
CA GLU A 14 -25.04 -41.83 -13.81
C GLU A 14 -23.80 -41.77 -12.92
N ILE A 15 -23.85 -41.03 -11.79
CA ILE A 15 -22.74 -40.92 -10.84
C ILE A 15 -22.49 -42.33 -10.28
N PRO A 16 -21.28 -42.91 -10.45
CA PRO A 16 -21.03 -44.25 -9.98
C PRO A 16 -21.23 -44.34 -8.47
N ARG A 17 -22.04 -45.30 -7.98
CA ARG A 17 -22.21 -45.58 -6.54
C ARG A 17 -20.89 -45.74 -5.80
N LEU A 18 -19.88 -46.22 -6.52
CA LEU A 18 -18.48 -46.24 -6.10
C LEU A 18 -18.00 -44.86 -5.60
N PHE A 19 -18.15 -43.81 -6.41
CA PHE A 19 -17.72 -42.45 -6.08
C PHE A 19 -18.52 -41.85 -4.92
N GLU A 20 -19.85 -42.03 -4.91
CA GLU A 20 -20.72 -41.63 -3.80
C GLU A 20 -20.29 -42.28 -2.47
N SER A 21 -19.99 -43.58 -2.49
CA SER A 21 -19.52 -44.34 -1.33
C SER A 21 -18.13 -43.90 -0.85
N LEU A 22 -17.19 -43.70 -1.78
CA LEU A 22 -15.82 -43.25 -1.48
C LEU A 22 -15.81 -41.87 -0.83
N MET A 23 -16.53 -40.90 -1.41
CA MET A 23 -16.62 -39.55 -0.86
C MET A 23 -17.34 -39.52 0.48
N THR A 24 -18.41 -40.31 0.66
CA THR A 24 -19.08 -40.41 1.97
C THR A 24 -18.16 -41.03 3.03
N GLY A 25 -17.41 -42.08 2.68
CA GLY A 25 -16.40 -42.69 3.56
C GLY A 25 -15.30 -41.70 3.96
N LEU A 26 -14.76 -40.96 3.00
CA LEU A 26 -13.72 -39.94 3.24
C LEU A 26 -14.23 -38.83 4.17
N MET A 27 -15.42 -38.29 3.90
CA MET A 27 -16.03 -37.22 4.71
C MET A 27 -16.43 -37.66 6.12
N TYR A 28 -16.83 -38.93 6.29
CA TYR A 28 -17.21 -39.50 7.58
C TYR A 28 -16.00 -39.83 8.46
N ASN A 29 -14.97 -40.46 7.90
CA ASN A 29 -13.82 -40.95 8.66
C ASN A 29 -12.69 -39.92 8.82
N ARG A 30 -12.63 -38.90 7.95
CA ARG A 30 -11.63 -37.80 7.95
C ARG A 30 -10.18 -38.29 8.22
N PRO A 31 -9.67 -39.23 7.41
CA PRO A 31 -8.35 -39.82 7.59
C PRO A 31 -7.24 -38.77 7.45
N GLY A 32 -6.13 -38.93 8.19
CA GLY A 32 -5.00 -38.01 8.12
C GLY A 32 -4.32 -37.97 6.73
N ASP A 33 -4.28 -39.11 6.04
CA ASP A 33 -3.94 -39.19 4.62
C ASP A 33 -5.22 -39.48 3.81
N HIS A 34 -5.65 -38.49 3.04
CA HIS A 34 -6.85 -38.59 2.19
C HIS A 34 -6.63 -39.46 0.94
N VAL A 35 -5.40 -39.50 0.42
CA VAL A 35 -5.07 -40.19 -0.84
C VAL A 35 -4.89 -41.67 -0.57
N GLN A 36 -4.09 -42.04 0.45
CA GLN A 36 -3.90 -43.43 0.84
C GLN A 36 -5.22 -44.07 1.30
N TYR A 37 -6.07 -43.35 2.03
CA TYR A 37 -7.40 -43.87 2.41
C TYR A 37 -8.30 -44.13 1.19
N LEU A 38 -8.28 -43.28 0.16
CA LEU A 38 -9.03 -43.53 -1.07
C LEU A 38 -8.46 -44.73 -1.84
N ILE A 39 -7.13 -44.89 -1.88
CA ILE A 39 -6.47 -46.09 -2.44
C ILE A 39 -6.89 -47.34 -1.68
N ASP A 40 -6.82 -47.34 -0.34
CA ASP A 40 -7.24 -48.44 0.52
C ASP A 40 -8.72 -48.81 0.34
N CYS A 41 -9.58 -47.83 0.08
CA CYS A 41 -10.97 -48.08 -0.24
C CYS A 41 -11.11 -48.67 -1.66
N LEU A 42 -10.38 -48.16 -2.66
CA LEU A 42 -10.35 -48.72 -4.02
C LEU A 42 -9.78 -50.16 -4.09
N VAL A 43 -8.90 -50.55 -3.17
CA VAL A 43 -8.51 -51.97 -2.98
C VAL A 43 -9.71 -52.78 -2.47
N LYS A 44 -10.39 -52.31 -1.40
CA LYS A 44 -11.60 -52.96 -0.85
C LYS A 44 -12.80 -53.00 -1.82
N VAL A 45 -12.82 -52.13 -2.83
CA VAL A 45 -13.74 -52.15 -3.99
C VAL A 45 -13.40 -53.31 -4.90
N LYS A 46 -12.13 -53.41 -5.30
CA LYS A 46 -11.60 -54.45 -6.20
C LYS A 46 -11.82 -55.86 -5.63
N ASP A 47 -11.65 -56.03 -4.32
CA ASP A 47 -11.83 -57.31 -3.63
C ASP A 47 -13.31 -57.74 -3.46
N LYS A 48 -14.28 -56.82 -3.62
CA LYS A 48 -15.71 -57.07 -3.38
C LYS A 48 -16.60 -57.01 -4.62
N GLY A 49 -16.09 -56.50 -5.74
CA GLY A 49 -16.87 -56.25 -6.95
C GLY A 49 -17.71 -54.98 -6.86
N GLN A 50 -17.84 -54.28 -7.99
CA GLN A 50 -18.45 -52.94 -8.03
C GLN A 50 -19.97 -52.97 -7.79
N GLU A 51 -20.64 -54.07 -8.15
CA GLU A 51 -22.07 -54.32 -7.90
C GLU A 51 -22.43 -54.21 -6.40
N ASN A 52 -21.52 -54.66 -5.53
CA ASN A 52 -21.78 -54.86 -4.10
C ASN A 52 -21.58 -53.58 -3.26
N ILE A 53 -21.52 -52.41 -3.90
CA ILE A 53 -21.22 -51.13 -3.25
C ILE A 53 -22.49 -50.32 -3.00
N THR A 54 -22.65 -49.93 -1.74
CA THR A 54 -23.69 -49.04 -1.23
C THR A 54 -23.06 -47.71 -0.82
N TRP A 55 -23.85 -46.64 -0.77
CA TRP A 55 -23.39 -45.31 -0.33
C TRP A 55 -22.69 -45.31 1.05
N SER A 56 -23.00 -46.29 1.90
CA SER A 56 -22.43 -46.46 3.24
C SER A 56 -21.34 -47.54 3.35
N SER A 57 -20.87 -48.14 2.24
CA SER A 57 -19.92 -49.27 2.29
C SER A 57 -18.55 -48.95 2.93
N PHE A 58 -18.19 -47.67 3.08
CA PHE A 58 -16.99 -47.19 3.79
C PHE A 58 -17.31 -46.34 5.03
N VAL A 59 -18.57 -46.35 5.49
CA VAL A 59 -19.08 -45.60 6.65
C VAL A 59 -19.31 -46.58 7.81
N ASP A 60 -18.63 -46.37 8.93
CA ASP A 60 -18.79 -47.26 10.09
C ASP A 60 -20.02 -46.87 10.92
N ILE A 61 -21.18 -47.39 10.50
CA ILE A 61 -22.53 -47.03 10.98
C ILE A 61 -22.69 -47.17 12.51
N ARG A 62 -21.84 -47.96 13.18
CA ARG A 62 -21.94 -48.31 14.62
C ARG A 62 -21.69 -47.14 15.61
N ARG A 63 -21.39 -45.92 15.13
CA ARG A 63 -21.17 -44.73 15.98
C ARG A 63 -22.32 -43.69 15.98
N SER A 64 -23.43 -43.94 15.28
CA SER A 64 -24.51 -42.96 15.09
C SER A 64 -25.60 -42.93 16.19
N LYS A 65 -25.32 -42.38 17.38
CA LYS A 65 -26.38 -42.01 18.36
C LYS A 65 -26.10 -40.74 19.18
N THR A 66 -26.51 -39.59 18.65
CA THR A 66 -27.05 -38.48 19.45
C THR A 66 -28.02 -37.67 18.55
N PRO A 67 -29.19 -37.20 19.02
CA PRO A 67 -30.22 -36.61 18.13
C PRO A 67 -30.06 -35.09 17.95
N LEU A 68 -30.52 -34.58 16.81
CA LEU A 68 -30.82 -33.15 16.64
C LEU A 68 -32.09 -32.76 17.43
N PRO A 69 -32.21 -31.50 17.90
CA PRO A 69 -33.40 -31.03 18.60
C PRO A 69 -34.62 -30.93 17.65
N PRO A 70 -35.85 -31.20 18.13
CA PRO A 70 -37.05 -31.14 17.31
C PRO A 70 -37.53 -29.70 17.08
N ILE A 71 -38.11 -29.47 15.90
CA ILE A 71 -38.94 -28.29 15.61
C ILE A 71 -40.19 -28.33 16.51
N SER A 72 -40.68 -27.17 16.94
CA SER A 72 -41.84 -27.05 17.83
C SER A 72 -43.08 -27.76 17.27
N SER A 73 -43.59 -28.73 18.01
CA SER A 73 -44.79 -29.50 17.68
C SER A 73 -46.08 -28.67 17.79
N ASN A 74 -47.10 -29.05 17.03
CA ASN A 74 -48.48 -28.92 17.47
C ASN A 74 -49.21 -30.28 17.40
N ASP A 75 -50.00 -30.55 18.43
CA ASP A 75 -51.07 -31.58 18.54
C ASP A 75 -50.82 -33.12 18.50
N LYS A 76 -50.68 -33.68 19.72
CA LYS A 76 -51.61 -34.64 20.40
C LYS A 76 -51.84 -36.11 19.93
N LYS A 77 -51.63 -37.05 20.90
CA LYS A 77 -52.20 -38.45 21.10
C LYS A 77 -51.64 -39.59 20.20
N GLY A 78 -51.43 -40.85 20.66
CA GLY A 78 -51.35 -41.45 22.02
C GLY A 78 -51.41 -43.02 22.11
N HIS A 79 -50.81 -43.61 23.18
CA HIS A 79 -51.05 -44.95 23.83
C HIS A 79 -50.45 -46.34 23.36
N LYS A 80 -49.70 -47.01 24.29
CA LYS A 80 -49.69 -48.47 24.73
C LYS A 80 -49.23 -49.63 23.78
N SER A 81 -48.68 -50.81 24.18
CA SER A 81 -48.00 -51.35 25.42
C SER A 81 -47.48 -52.85 25.33
N LYS A 82 -46.40 -53.26 26.06
CA LYS A 82 -45.85 -54.66 26.37
C LYS A 82 -45.14 -55.46 25.23
N GLY A 83 -44.33 -56.54 25.39
CA GLY A 83 -43.57 -57.20 26.52
C GLY A 83 -43.99 -58.66 26.92
N GLY A 84 -43.17 -59.74 27.14
CA GLY A 84 -41.70 -60.05 27.03
C GLY A 84 -41.25 -61.40 27.74
N SER A 85 -39.96 -61.86 27.63
CA SER A 85 -39.27 -63.07 28.27
C SER A 85 -39.35 -64.46 27.55
N ARG A 86 -38.56 -65.56 27.78
CA ARG A 86 -37.42 -65.94 28.72
C ARG A 86 -36.37 -66.96 28.09
N SER A 87 -35.69 -67.88 28.85
CA SER A 87 -34.41 -68.58 28.43
C SER A 87 -33.92 -69.82 29.29
N GLY A 88 -33.06 -70.76 28.78
CA GLY A 88 -32.28 -71.75 29.62
C GLY A 88 -31.28 -72.80 28.98
N SER A 89 -30.15 -73.13 29.68
CA SER A 89 -29.17 -74.28 29.52
C SER A 89 -28.15 -74.33 28.32
N ARG A 90 -26.99 -75.07 28.29
CA ARG A 90 -26.03 -75.67 29.31
C ARG A 90 -24.60 -76.05 28.71
N ASN A 91 -23.72 -76.68 29.51
CA ASN A 91 -22.31 -77.21 29.42
C ASN A 91 -21.59 -77.62 28.08
N GLY A 92 -20.24 -77.45 28.00
CA GLY A 92 -19.39 -78.00 26.89
C GLY A 92 -17.82 -77.92 26.85
N GLN A 93 -17.10 -77.11 27.67
CA GLN A 93 -15.60 -76.98 27.79
C GLN A 93 -14.70 -76.40 26.63
N ARG A 94 -13.89 -75.38 27.02
CA ARG A 94 -12.58 -74.87 26.49
C ARG A 94 -12.48 -74.27 25.06
N PRO A 95 -11.54 -73.32 24.79
CA PRO A 95 -10.83 -72.37 25.68
C PRO A 95 -11.06 -70.87 25.33
N PHE A 96 -10.43 -69.97 26.11
CA PHE A 96 -10.35 -68.49 26.03
C PHE A 96 -10.93 -67.74 24.78
N SER A 97 -11.67 -66.61 24.91
CA SER A 97 -11.97 -65.80 26.10
C SER A 97 -13.34 -65.10 26.03
N ARG A 98 -13.89 -64.76 27.21
CA ARG A 98 -15.24 -64.21 27.47
C ARG A 98 -15.19 -63.50 28.85
N GLU A 99 -16.01 -62.50 29.19
CA GLU A 99 -17.01 -61.72 28.45
C GLU A 99 -17.18 -60.36 29.19
N ARG A 100 -17.88 -59.37 28.62
CA ARG A 100 -18.14 -58.09 29.31
C ARG A 100 -19.36 -58.16 30.25
N SER A 101 -19.32 -57.29 31.26
CA SER A 101 -20.45 -56.75 32.05
C SER A 101 -21.09 -57.61 33.15
N LYS A 102 -21.32 -56.96 34.29
CA LYS A 102 -22.68 -56.66 34.77
C LYS A 102 -22.67 -55.47 35.74
N THR A 103 -23.57 -54.51 35.49
CA THR A 103 -24.12 -53.63 36.55
C THR A 103 -25.04 -54.46 37.46
N PRO A 104 -25.29 -53.99 38.69
CA PRO A 104 -26.62 -53.41 38.98
C PRO A 104 -26.53 -52.23 40.03
N VAL A 105 -27.43 -51.23 40.07
CA VAL A 105 -28.66 -51.13 40.93
C VAL A 105 -28.32 -50.83 42.43
N ASP A 106 -28.95 -49.91 43.18
CA ASP A 106 -30.24 -49.19 42.96
C ASP A 106 -30.33 -47.75 43.53
N GLU A 107 -31.52 -47.16 43.34
CA GLU A 107 -32.06 -45.93 43.94
C GLU A 107 -31.81 -45.73 45.46
N PHE A 108 -31.84 -44.46 45.93
CA PHE A 108 -32.89 -44.02 46.88
C PHE A 108 -33.06 -42.49 46.92
N LYS A 109 -34.21 -42.04 47.44
CA LYS A 109 -34.65 -40.64 47.46
C LYS A 109 -34.19 -39.88 48.71
N ARG A 110 -33.91 -38.59 48.51
CA ARG A 110 -34.38 -37.48 49.38
C ARG A 110 -35.05 -36.46 48.45
N GLU A 111 -36.15 -35.78 48.76
CA GLU A 111 -36.57 -35.16 50.03
C GLU A 111 -35.65 -34.00 50.46
N LYS A 112 -36.14 -33.09 51.31
CA LYS A 112 -35.38 -31.88 51.66
C LYS A 112 -34.25 -32.19 52.67
N THR A 113 -33.07 -32.60 52.21
CA THR A 113 -31.73 -32.29 52.82
C THR A 113 -30.58 -33.02 52.11
N THR A 114 -29.48 -32.29 51.86
CA THR A 114 -28.08 -32.74 51.67
C THR A 114 -27.82 -34.25 51.48
N SER A 115 -27.53 -34.67 50.25
CA SER A 115 -26.80 -35.90 49.91
C SER A 115 -26.06 -35.74 48.56
N PRO A 116 -24.98 -36.48 48.28
CA PRO A 116 -23.90 -35.94 47.44
C PRO A 116 -24.09 -36.06 45.92
N LEU A 117 -23.31 -35.22 45.20
CA LEU A 117 -22.89 -35.46 43.82
C LEU A 117 -22.28 -36.88 43.65
N PRO A 118 -22.25 -37.45 42.42
CA PRO A 118 -21.48 -38.67 42.17
C PRO A 118 -20.04 -38.49 42.70
N PRO A 119 -19.45 -39.52 43.33
CA PRO A 119 -18.19 -39.36 44.04
C PRO A 119 -17.13 -38.84 43.08
N ILE A 120 -16.67 -37.62 43.37
CA ILE A 120 -15.55 -36.96 42.71
C ILE A 120 -14.42 -38.01 42.60
N PRO A 121 -13.81 -38.22 41.41
CA PRO A 121 -12.77 -39.22 41.23
C PRO A 121 -11.73 -39.11 42.35
N SER A 122 -11.37 -40.23 42.98
CA SER A 122 -10.51 -40.25 44.18
C SER A 122 -9.21 -39.46 43.98
N ALA A 123 -8.74 -39.38 42.72
CA ALA A 123 -7.71 -38.46 42.25
C ALA A 123 -7.82 -37.03 42.83
N ARG A 124 -8.99 -36.38 42.85
CA ARG A 124 -9.12 -34.98 43.31
C ARG A 124 -8.90 -34.80 44.81
N LYS A 125 -9.05 -35.83 45.64
CA LYS A 125 -8.67 -35.76 47.08
C LYS A 125 -7.16 -35.61 47.29
N ASP A 126 -6.36 -35.87 46.26
CA ASP A 126 -4.92 -35.63 46.28
C ASP A 126 -4.48 -34.38 45.50
N ILE A 127 -5.41 -33.70 44.82
CA ILE A 127 -5.09 -32.50 44.04
C ILE A 127 -5.01 -31.29 44.99
N PRO A 128 -4.01 -30.40 44.84
CA PRO A 128 -3.90 -29.19 45.66
C PRO A 128 -5.10 -28.25 45.45
N GLU A 129 -5.68 -27.72 46.53
CA GLU A 129 -6.82 -26.77 46.48
C GLU A 129 -6.41 -25.33 46.09
N CYS A 130 -5.17 -25.12 45.65
CA CYS A 130 -4.64 -23.83 45.21
C CYS A 130 -4.98 -23.51 43.75
N PRO A 131 -4.89 -22.23 43.31
CA PRO A 131 -5.12 -21.84 41.93
C PRO A 131 -4.17 -22.54 40.95
N ILE A 132 -4.69 -22.90 39.79
CA ILE A 132 -3.92 -23.51 38.69
C ILE A 132 -3.94 -22.57 37.48
N VAL A 133 -2.74 -22.17 37.05
CA VAL A 133 -2.49 -21.28 35.93
C VAL A 133 -1.76 -22.04 34.83
N PHE A 134 -2.22 -21.96 33.58
CA PHE A 134 -1.45 -22.45 32.44
C PHE A 134 -0.67 -21.30 31.79
N ILE A 135 0.54 -21.58 31.31
CA ILE A 135 1.24 -20.71 30.37
C ILE A 135 1.44 -21.48 29.06
N MET A 136 0.80 -20.98 28.00
CA MET A 136 0.68 -21.58 26.68
C MET A 136 1.27 -20.65 25.60
N GLY A 137 1.39 -21.15 24.36
CA GLY A 137 2.06 -20.44 23.26
C GLY A 137 3.01 -21.32 22.46
N GLY A 138 3.50 -20.81 21.33
CA GLY A 138 4.33 -21.57 20.38
C GLY A 138 5.63 -22.13 20.99
N PRO A 139 6.14 -23.29 20.52
CA PRO A 139 7.49 -23.74 20.87
C PRO A 139 8.52 -22.64 20.56
N GLY A 140 9.22 -22.13 21.57
CA GLY A 140 10.12 -20.97 21.43
C GLY A 140 9.60 -19.66 22.02
N SER A 141 8.30 -19.52 22.33
CA SER A 141 7.68 -18.28 22.84
C SER A 141 8.12 -17.80 24.23
N GLY A 142 9.20 -18.36 24.81
CA GLY A 142 9.80 -17.85 26.05
C GLY A 142 9.07 -18.21 27.36
N LYS A 143 8.00 -19.03 27.31
CA LYS A 143 7.17 -19.43 28.47
C LYS A 143 7.98 -19.76 29.73
N LEU A 144 8.95 -20.67 29.62
CA LEU A 144 9.81 -21.10 30.73
C LEU A 144 10.50 -19.92 31.42
N THR A 145 11.01 -18.95 30.66
CA THR A 145 11.66 -17.74 31.18
C THR A 145 10.68 -16.91 32.03
N GLN A 146 9.42 -16.81 31.61
CA GLN A 146 8.40 -16.06 32.34
C GLN A 146 7.89 -16.81 33.58
N VAL A 147 7.69 -18.13 33.49
CA VAL A 147 7.31 -18.96 34.66
C VAL A 147 8.38 -18.88 35.77
N GLN A 148 9.66 -18.93 35.39
CA GLN A 148 10.77 -18.80 36.34
C GLN A 148 10.82 -17.40 36.99
N ARG A 149 10.53 -16.33 36.23
CA ARG A 149 10.43 -14.96 36.79
C ARG A 149 9.31 -14.88 37.83
N LEU A 150 8.10 -15.39 37.55
CA LEU A 150 6.99 -15.42 38.50
C LEU A 150 7.33 -16.13 39.82
N ILE A 151 7.94 -17.32 39.76
CA ILE A 151 8.16 -18.16 40.94
C ILE A 151 9.32 -17.65 41.81
N ASN A 152 10.24 -16.90 41.23
CA ASN A 152 11.22 -16.12 41.98
C ASN A 152 10.57 -14.94 42.72
N MET A 153 9.53 -14.32 42.16
CA MET A 153 8.80 -13.20 42.79
C MET A 153 7.81 -13.65 43.89
N TYR A 154 7.05 -14.72 43.64
CA TYR A 154 5.91 -15.14 44.50
C TYR A 154 6.25 -16.38 45.35
N GLU A 155 6.32 -16.18 46.67
CA GLU A 155 6.67 -17.23 47.62
C GLU A 155 5.60 -18.35 47.67
N GLY A 156 6.00 -19.60 47.39
CA GLY A 156 5.14 -20.78 47.56
C GLY A 156 4.34 -21.20 46.32
N TRP A 157 4.58 -20.58 45.17
CA TRP A 157 4.08 -21.06 43.87
C TRP A 157 5.03 -22.09 43.26
N VAL A 158 4.49 -23.04 42.49
CA VAL A 158 5.24 -24.19 41.94
C VAL A 158 5.14 -24.26 40.41
N HIS A 159 6.23 -24.65 39.75
CA HIS A 159 6.28 -24.92 38.31
C HIS A 159 6.08 -26.41 38.02
N LEU A 160 5.25 -26.74 37.02
CA LEU A 160 5.18 -28.05 36.39
C LEU A 160 5.34 -27.91 34.87
N SER A 161 6.59 -28.00 34.38
CA SER A 161 6.87 -28.16 32.94
C SER A 161 6.84 -29.65 32.61
N MET A 162 5.89 -30.06 31.75
CA MET A 162 5.84 -31.46 31.32
C MET A 162 7.05 -31.84 30.45
N GLY A 163 7.71 -30.87 29.80
CA GLY A 163 8.96 -31.14 29.07
C GLY A 163 10.11 -31.55 30.01
N ASP A 164 10.23 -30.88 31.16
CA ASP A 164 11.31 -31.15 32.11
C ASP A 164 11.01 -32.39 32.98
N ILE A 165 9.74 -32.61 33.34
CA ILE A 165 9.30 -33.81 34.06
C ILE A 165 9.60 -35.08 33.25
N LEU A 166 9.27 -35.10 31.95
CA LEU A 166 9.56 -36.26 31.09
C LEU A 166 11.06 -36.50 30.95
N ARG A 167 11.86 -35.44 30.72
CA ARG A 167 13.33 -35.55 30.68
C ARG A 167 13.92 -36.08 31.99
N ALA A 168 13.40 -35.64 33.13
CA ALA A 168 13.86 -36.09 34.44
C ALA A 168 13.53 -37.57 34.71
N GLU A 169 12.32 -38.05 34.38
CA GLU A 169 11.97 -39.46 34.55
C GLU A 169 12.71 -40.37 33.55
N ILE A 170 12.98 -39.93 32.32
CA ILE A 170 13.86 -40.63 31.37
C ILE A 170 15.27 -40.78 31.96
N ALA A 171 15.89 -39.69 32.43
CA ALA A 171 17.24 -39.69 33.00
C ALA A 171 17.34 -40.54 34.28
N LYS A 172 16.23 -40.73 35.00
CA LYS A 172 16.13 -41.48 36.26
C LYS A 172 15.84 -42.97 36.06
N ARG A 173 15.15 -43.36 34.98
CA ARG A 173 14.77 -44.76 34.69
C ARG A 173 15.68 -45.43 33.65
N GLY A 174 16.31 -44.64 32.78
CA GLY A 174 17.23 -45.11 31.74
C GLY A 174 16.55 -45.88 30.60
N THR A 175 17.36 -46.35 29.65
CA THR A 175 16.92 -47.13 28.47
C THR A 175 16.76 -48.62 28.75
N ALA A 176 16.54 -49.01 30.02
CA ALA A 176 16.38 -50.41 30.43
C ALA A 176 14.92 -50.91 30.39
N ASP A 177 13.99 -50.02 30.06
CA ASP A 177 12.56 -50.30 29.84
C ASP A 177 12.20 -49.75 28.45
N GLU A 178 11.75 -50.63 27.56
CA GLU A 178 11.40 -50.34 26.15
C GLU A 178 10.45 -49.14 26.01
N LYS A 179 9.57 -48.91 27.00
CA LYS A 179 8.64 -47.76 27.00
C LYS A 179 9.35 -46.42 27.13
N TRP A 180 10.42 -46.36 27.92
CA TRP A 180 11.19 -45.13 28.15
C TRP A 180 12.21 -44.89 27.05
N GLU A 181 12.72 -45.94 26.40
CA GLU A 181 13.49 -45.84 25.16
C GLU A 181 12.62 -45.29 24.02
N MET A 182 11.43 -45.87 23.77
CA MET A 182 10.46 -45.37 22.80
C MET A 182 10.07 -43.90 23.06
N LEU A 183 9.84 -43.54 24.32
CA LEU A 183 9.54 -42.16 24.71
C LEU A 183 10.71 -41.19 24.41
N THR A 184 11.94 -41.65 24.56
CA THR A 184 13.16 -40.87 24.26
C THR A 184 13.28 -40.60 22.76
N ASP A 185 13.05 -41.61 21.93
CA ASP A 185 13.01 -41.48 20.47
C ASP A 185 11.93 -40.48 20.01
N LEU A 186 10.69 -40.63 20.46
CA LEU A 186 9.58 -39.73 20.16
C LEU A 186 9.89 -38.28 20.54
N ILE A 187 10.46 -38.05 21.73
CA ILE A 187 10.84 -36.70 22.17
C ILE A 187 11.98 -36.13 21.31
N SER A 188 13.00 -36.91 20.95
CA SER A 188 14.08 -36.46 20.05
C SER A 188 13.58 -36.05 18.66
N LYS A 189 12.51 -36.70 18.18
CA LYS A 189 11.79 -36.37 16.95
C LYS A 189 10.89 -35.14 17.09
N GLY A 190 10.67 -34.63 18.31
CA GLY A 190 9.71 -33.55 18.58
C GLY A 190 8.25 -33.99 18.47
N GLU A 191 7.99 -35.30 18.52
CA GLU A 191 6.67 -35.90 18.50
C GLU A 191 6.08 -35.97 19.91
N MET A 192 4.83 -36.42 20.03
CA MET A 192 4.14 -36.45 21.31
C MET A 192 4.35 -37.77 22.06
N ALA A 193 4.56 -37.66 23.36
CA ALA A 193 4.54 -38.78 24.29
C ALA A 193 3.13 -39.42 24.33
N PRO A 194 3.02 -40.76 24.52
CA PRO A 194 1.74 -41.43 24.72
C PRO A 194 0.90 -40.85 25.86
N GLU A 195 -0.41 -40.76 25.60
CA GLU A 195 -1.39 -40.05 26.43
C GLU A 195 -1.61 -40.69 27.81
N ASP A 196 -1.51 -42.02 27.89
CA ASP A 196 -1.57 -42.80 29.13
C ASP A 196 -0.39 -42.47 30.05
N MET A 197 0.84 -42.51 29.52
CA MET A 197 2.05 -42.14 30.27
C MET A 197 2.06 -40.67 30.67
N LEU A 198 1.57 -39.77 29.81
CA LEU A 198 1.45 -38.34 30.13
C LEU A 198 0.53 -38.08 31.33
N ALA A 199 -0.67 -38.69 31.35
CA ALA A 199 -1.65 -38.47 32.40
C ALA A 199 -1.14 -38.97 33.76
N ASP A 200 -0.57 -40.18 33.82
CA ASP A 200 -0.01 -40.76 35.05
C ASP A 200 1.18 -39.94 35.58
N VAL A 201 2.14 -39.58 34.72
CA VAL A 201 3.33 -38.81 35.11
C VAL A 201 2.96 -37.40 35.56
N PHE A 202 2.02 -36.74 34.89
CA PHE A 202 1.50 -35.43 35.30
C PHE A 202 0.81 -35.51 36.67
N MET A 203 -0.06 -36.50 36.87
CA MET A 203 -0.78 -36.69 38.14
C MET A 203 0.14 -37.08 39.29
N GLU A 204 1.18 -37.90 39.07
CA GLU A 204 2.19 -38.19 40.10
C GLU A 204 2.85 -36.90 40.60
N HIS A 205 3.14 -35.96 39.70
CA HIS A 205 3.77 -34.69 40.05
C HIS A 205 2.79 -33.69 40.69
N LEU A 206 1.58 -33.54 40.16
CA LEU A 206 0.55 -32.68 40.74
C LEU A 206 0.26 -33.04 42.21
N LYS A 207 0.20 -34.35 42.52
CA LYS A 207 -0.02 -34.87 43.88
C LYS A 207 1.14 -34.62 44.86
N LYS A 208 2.36 -34.33 44.40
CA LYS A 208 3.51 -34.01 45.28
C LYS A 208 3.39 -32.61 45.90
N HIS A 209 2.56 -31.73 45.34
CA HIS A 209 2.54 -30.30 45.67
C HIS A 209 1.29 -29.85 46.46
N LYS A 210 0.73 -30.72 47.32
CA LYS A 210 -0.47 -30.44 48.15
C LYS A 210 -0.41 -29.14 48.96
N ASN A 211 0.79 -28.67 49.32
CA ASN A 211 1.02 -27.47 50.12
C ASN A 211 1.39 -26.21 49.29
N ALA A 212 1.27 -26.25 47.95
CA ALA A 212 1.51 -25.09 47.10
C ALA A 212 0.45 -24.00 47.33
N LYS A 213 0.85 -22.72 47.22
CA LYS A 213 -0.08 -21.57 47.23
C LYS A 213 -0.73 -21.33 45.87
N GLY A 214 -0.17 -21.92 44.82
CA GLY A 214 -0.66 -21.96 43.44
C GLY A 214 0.32 -22.70 42.54
N ILE A 215 -0.14 -23.18 41.39
CA ILE A 215 0.63 -24.03 40.47
C ILE A 215 0.58 -23.43 39.06
N ILE A 216 1.74 -23.38 38.40
CA ILE A 216 1.91 -22.88 37.04
C ILE A 216 2.37 -24.04 36.15
N ILE A 217 1.58 -24.38 35.14
CA ILE A 217 1.84 -25.51 34.23
C ILE A 217 2.27 -24.99 32.85
N GLU A 218 3.29 -25.62 32.28
CA GLU A 218 3.83 -25.34 30.95
C GLU A 218 3.93 -26.64 30.14
N GLY A 219 3.67 -26.54 28.83
CA GLY A 219 3.83 -27.66 27.91
C GLY A 219 2.78 -28.77 28.03
N TYR A 220 1.66 -28.53 28.73
CA TYR A 220 0.47 -29.39 28.81
C TYR A 220 -0.75 -28.55 29.24
N PRO A 221 -1.98 -28.85 28.80
CA PRO A 221 -2.32 -29.76 27.70
C PRO A 221 -1.88 -29.23 26.33
N ARG A 222 -1.73 -30.11 25.33
CA ARG A 222 -1.29 -29.78 23.97
C ARG A 222 -2.33 -30.04 22.88
N ASP A 223 -3.36 -30.82 23.16
CA ASP A 223 -4.47 -31.09 22.24
C ASP A 223 -5.80 -31.18 23.01
N LEU A 224 -6.90 -31.32 22.28
CA LEU A 224 -8.24 -31.34 22.85
C LEU A 224 -8.52 -32.59 23.71
N ARG A 225 -7.83 -33.72 23.49
CA ARG A 225 -8.02 -34.94 24.29
C ARG A 225 -7.36 -34.77 25.66
N GLN A 226 -6.16 -34.19 25.68
CA GLN A 226 -5.51 -33.81 26.93
C GLN A 226 -6.32 -32.77 27.71
N VAL A 227 -7.07 -31.89 27.02
CA VAL A 227 -8.04 -30.99 27.65
C VAL A 227 -9.23 -31.76 28.25
N GLU A 228 -9.87 -32.66 27.50
CA GLU A 228 -10.97 -33.50 28.00
C GLU A 228 -10.54 -34.38 29.20
N GLU A 229 -9.33 -34.96 29.13
CA GLU A 229 -8.75 -35.78 30.19
C GLU A 229 -8.40 -34.95 31.44
N TYR A 230 -7.83 -33.76 31.25
CA TYR A 230 -7.55 -32.84 32.34
C TYR A 230 -8.83 -32.32 33.00
N ASP A 231 -9.85 -31.94 32.24
CA ASP A 231 -11.14 -31.49 32.79
C ASP A 231 -11.87 -32.63 33.52
N ARG A 232 -11.69 -33.89 33.07
CA ARG A 232 -12.20 -35.08 33.75
C ARG A 232 -11.49 -35.31 35.09
N ILE A 233 -10.16 -35.44 35.09
CA ILE A 233 -9.39 -35.74 36.30
C ILE A 233 -9.38 -34.54 37.25
N VAL A 234 -8.92 -33.39 36.78
CA VAL A 234 -8.66 -32.18 37.59
C VAL A 234 -9.86 -31.23 37.57
N GLY A 235 -10.34 -30.86 36.37
CA GLY A 235 -11.51 -29.98 36.21
C GLY A 235 -11.34 -28.56 36.74
N ARG A 236 -10.09 -28.10 36.92
CA ARG A 236 -9.77 -26.77 37.46
C ARG A 236 -8.68 -26.10 36.65
N VAL A 237 -9.07 -25.04 35.94
CA VAL A 237 -8.17 -24.01 35.42
C VAL A 237 -8.70 -22.67 35.93
N ASP A 238 -7.87 -21.90 36.61
CA ASP A 238 -8.22 -20.57 37.12
C ASP A 238 -7.89 -19.48 36.10
N MET A 239 -6.79 -19.63 35.34
CA MET A 239 -6.36 -18.69 34.30
C MET A 239 -5.41 -19.34 33.28
N ILE A 240 -5.40 -18.86 32.04
CA ILE A 240 -4.42 -19.23 31.01
C ILE A 240 -3.76 -17.97 30.45
N PHE A 241 -2.44 -17.91 30.46
CA PHE A 241 -1.67 -16.93 29.71
C PHE A 241 -1.23 -17.54 28.38
N LEU A 242 -1.72 -17.00 27.26
CA LEU A 242 -1.20 -17.33 25.93
C LEU A 242 -0.11 -16.33 25.56
N LEU A 243 1.15 -16.77 25.50
CA LEU A 243 2.22 -16.03 24.84
C LEU A 243 2.09 -16.26 23.33
N ASP A 244 1.47 -15.31 22.65
CA ASP A 244 1.40 -15.29 21.20
C ASP A 244 2.70 -14.71 20.63
N CYS A 245 3.24 -15.38 19.62
CA CYS A 245 4.56 -15.11 19.06
C CYS A 245 4.59 -15.51 17.59
N ASP A 246 5.26 -14.71 16.77
CA ASP A 246 5.56 -15.06 15.39
C ASP A 246 6.36 -16.38 15.28
N GLU A 247 6.11 -17.09 14.18
CA GLU A 247 6.72 -18.40 13.89
C GLU A 247 8.22 -18.31 13.63
N TYR A 248 8.69 -17.25 12.95
CA TYR A 248 10.11 -17.02 12.75
C TYR A 248 10.77 -16.66 14.08
N TYR A 249 10.15 -15.81 14.91
CA TYR A 249 10.69 -15.48 16.24
C TYR A 249 10.79 -16.70 17.17
N CYS A 250 9.75 -17.52 17.22
CA CYS A 250 9.74 -18.83 17.89
C CYS A 250 10.88 -19.75 17.40
N THR A 251 11.03 -19.86 16.08
CA THR A 251 12.05 -20.69 15.43
C THR A 251 13.48 -20.22 15.75
N GLN A 252 13.75 -18.91 15.66
CA GLN A 252 15.06 -18.35 15.97
C GLN A 252 15.45 -18.55 17.45
N ARG A 253 14.49 -18.40 18.39
CA ARG A 253 14.72 -18.69 19.82
C ARG A 253 15.07 -20.17 20.06
N LEU A 254 14.44 -21.11 19.37
CA LEU A 254 14.75 -22.55 19.50
C LEU A 254 16.09 -22.94 18.85
N LEU A 255 16.39 -22.48 17.64
CA LEU A 255 17.69 -22.73 16.99
C LEU A 255 18.85 -22.14 17.83
N SER A 256 18.66 -20.94 18.39
CA SER A 256 19.61 -20.31 19.31
C SER A 256 19.79 -21.07 20.63
N ARG A 257 18.82 -21.91 21.02
CA ARG A 257 18.88 -22.76 22.22
C ARG A 257 19.57 -24.09 21.93
N GLY A 258 19.23 -24.76 20.82
CA GLY A 258 19.87 -26.01 20.39
C GLY A 258 21.39 -25.86 20.29
N ASN A 259 21.84 -24.80 19.62
CA ASN A 259 23.27 -24.43 19.47
C ASN A 259 24.01 -24.12 20.79
N LYS A 260 23.32 -24.02 21.94
CA LYS A 260 23.91 -23.68 23.25
C LYS A 260 23.71 -24.75 24.33
N SER A 261 22.73 -25.64 24.18
CA SER A 261 22.29 -26.56 25.25
C SER A 261 22.25 -28.03 24.85
N GLY A 262 22.47 -28.38 23.58
CA GLY A 262 22.55 -29.78 23.15
C GLY A 262 21.24 -30.56 23.24
N HIS A 263 20.08 -29.87 23.31
CA HIS A 263 18.77 -30.52 23.31
C HIS A 263 18.52 -31.29 21.99
N LEU A 264 18.31 -32.60 22.12
CA LEU A 264 18.03 -33.52 21.01
C LEU A 264 16.80 -33.07 20.18
N ASP A 265 15.80 -32.45 20.83
CA ASP A 265 14.53 -32.01 20.24
C ASP A 265 14.59 -30.64 19.53
N ASP A 266 15.72 -29.93 19.54
CA ASP A 266 15.89 -28.60 18.92
C ASP A 266 16.55 -28.63 17.53
N ASN A 267 16.45 -29.77 16.83
CA ASN A 267 16.77 -29.85 15.40
C ASN A 267 15.61 -29.28 14.54
N LEU A 268 15.90 -28.73 13.35
CA LEU A 268 14.91 -28.00 12.53
C LEU A 268 13.66 -28.84 12.18
N ALA A 269 13.81 -30.15 11.96
CA ALA A 269 12.70 -31.05 11.66
C ALA A 269 11.81 -31.35 12.88
N ALA A 270 12.39 -31.39 14.09
CA ALA A 270 11.64 -31.45 15.34
C ALA A 270 10.97 -30.10 15.65
N ILE A 271 11.67 -28.98 15.49
CA ILE A 271 11.10 -27.62 15.65
C ILE A 271 9.88 -27.41 14.75
N SER A 272 10.02 -27.70 13.46
CA SER A 272 8.93 -27.56 12.47
C SER A 272 7.71 -28.44 12.81
N ARG A 273 7.94 -29.72 13.21
CA ARG A 273 6.86 -30.60 13.71
C ARG A 273 6.19 -30.03 14.95
N ARG A 274 6.95 -29.53 15.92
CA ARG A 274 6.42 -28.95 17.17
C ARG A 274 5.57 -27.70 16.92
N ILE A 275 6.01 -26.80 16.04
CA ILE A 275 5.25 -25.57 15.69
C ILE A 275 3.99 -25.92 14.88
N SER A 276 4.12 -26.82 13.90
CA SER A 276 2.97 -27.34 13.14
C SER A 276 1.94 -28.02 14.04
N PHE A 277 2.40 -28.80 15.03
CA PHE A 277 1.53 -29.42 16.03
C PHE A 277 0.81 -28.37 16.88
N PHE A 278 1.53 -27.34 17.35
CA PHE A 278 0.94 -26.24 18.12
C PHE A 278 -0.18 -25.53 17.36
N LYS A 279 0.06 -25.16 16.09
CA LYS A 279 -0.95 -24.55 15.22
C LYS A 279 -2.18 -25.45 15.01
N ASN A 280 -1.95 -26.72 14.71
CA ASN A 280 -3.02 -27.63 14.27
C ASN A 280 -3.81 -28.30 15.42
N ASN A 281 -3.25 -28.36 16.63
CA ASN A 281 -3.83 -29.09 17.76
C ASN A 281 -3.92 -28.25 19.04
N THR A 282 -2.88 -27.47 19.38
CA THR A 282 -2.86 -26.69 20.62
C THR A 282 -3.68 -25.42 20.54
N LEU A 283 -3.70 -24.70 19.41
CA LEU A 283 -4.60 -23.55 19.23
C LEU A 283 -6.10 -23.96 19.31
N PRO A 284 -6.56 -25.06 18.67
CA PRO A 284 -7.89 -25.60 18.93
C PRO A 284 -8.15 -26.00 20.39
N ALA A 285 -7.14 -26.51 21.12
CA ALA A 285 -7.26 -26.86 22.52
C ALA A 285 -7.33 -25.63 23.45
N ILE A 286 -6.61 -24.56 23.13
CA ILE A 286 -6.70 -23.26 23.81
C ILE A 286 -8.11 -22.68 23.64
N LYS A 287 -8.70 -22.81 22.44
CA LYS A 287 -10.03 -22.27 22.15
C LYS A 287 -11.11 -22.80 23.11
N HIS A 288 -11.06 -24.08 23.51
CA HIS A 288 -12.00 -24.64 24.50
C HIS A 288 -12.04 -23.84 25.82
N TYR A 289 -10.91 -23.27 26.25
CA TYR A 289 -10.84 -22.42 27.44
C TYR A 289 -11.05 -20.92 27.15
N ASP A 290 -10.85 -20.48 25.91
CA ASP A 290 -11.17 -19.13 25.44
C ASP A 290 -12.70 -18.93 25.34
N ASP A 291 -13.41 -19.94 24.82
CA ASP A 291 -14.87 -20.04 24.85
C ASP A 291 -15.44 -20.06 26.30
N MET A 292 -14.60 -20.34 27.31
CA MET A 292 -14.91 -20.21 28.75
C MET A 292 -14.46 -18.87 29.38
N GLY A 293 -13.85 -17.96 28.61
CA GLY A 293 -13.36 -16.66 29.08
C GLY A 293 -12.14 -16.72 30.00
N LYS A 294 -11.34 -17.81 29.95
CA LYS A 294 -10.18 -18.03 30.85
C LYS A 294 -8.83 -17.65 30.26
N VAL A 295 -8.77 -17.37 28.95
CA VAL A 295 -7.53 -17.09 28.23
C VAL A 295 -7.25 -15.60 28.22
N VAL A 296 -6.00 -15.24 28.52
CA VAL A 296 -5.45 -13.89 28.38
C VAL A 296 -4.25 -13.96 27.45
N VAL A 297 -4.41 -13.37 26.26
CA VAL A 297 -3.35 -13.28 25.26
C VAL A 297 -2.39 -12.14 25.62
N LEU A 298 -1.10 -12.43 25.51
CA LEU A 298 0.02 -11.52 25.65
C LEU A 298 0.90 -11.64 24.41
N ASP A 299 1.20 -10.51 23.77
CA ASP A 299 2.30 -10.42 22.81
C ASP A 299 3.62 -10.79 23.52
N GLY A 300 4.23 -11.87 23.03
CA GLY A 300 5.46 -12.47 23.52
C GLY A 300 6.71 -12.21 22.65
N ASP A 301 6.57 -11.41 21.59
CA ASP A 301 7.66 -11.00 20.70
C ASP A 301 8.42 -9.78 21.23
N ARG A 302 7.76 -8.99 22.08
CA ARG A 302 8.32 -7.91 22.93
C ARG A 302 9.49 -8.35 23.82
N ASP A 303 10.11 -7.40 24.51
CA ASP A 303 11.18 -7.75 25.45
C ASP A 303 10.68 -8.65 26.58
N ALA A 304 11.51 -9.61 26.99
CA ALA A 304 11.20 -10.55 28.05
C ALA A 304 10.83 -9.86 29.38
N THR A 305 11.28 -8.62 29.60
CA THR A 305 11.08 -7.82 30.82
C THR A 305 9.78 -7.03 30.80
N GLU A 306 9.34 -6.58 29.63
CA GLU A 306 8.00 -6.01 29.42
C GLU A 306 6.92 -7.10 29.57
N ILE A 307 7.13 -8.25 28.93
CA ILE A 307 6.27 -9.43 29.09
C ILE A 307 6.22 -9.86 30.55
N ALA A 308 7.37 -9.88 31.25
CA ALA A 308 7.41 -10.21 32.68
C ALA A 308 6.62 -9.21 33.53
N PHE A 309 6.69 -7.92 33.21
CA PHE A 309 5.97 -6.86 33.91
C PHE A 309 4.45 -7.02 33.75
N ASP A 310 3.94 -7.07 32.52
CA ASP A 310 2.51 -7.24 32.22
C ASP A 310 1.93 -8.50 32.85
N LEU A 311 2.65 -9.62 32.68
CA LEU A 311 2.24 -10.91 33.21
C LEU A 311 2.25 -10.90 34.75
N SER A 312 3.25 -10.26 35.37
CA SER A 312 3.27 -10.09 36.84
C SER A 312 2.11 -9.23 37.35
N LEU A 313 1.74 -8.15 36.65
CA LEU A 313 0.63 -7.26 37.00
C LEU A 313 -0.73 -7.98 36.89
N LEU A 314 -0.94 -8.74 35.82
CA LEU A 314 -2.15 -9.54 35.62
C LEU A 314 -2.25 -10.64 36.68
N PHE A 315 -1.16 -11.34 36.94
CA PHE A 315 -1.06 -12.35 38.00
C PHE A 315 -1.33 -11.76 39.39
N GLU A 316 -0.84 -10.55 39.68
CA GLU A 316 -1.18 -9.82 40.90
C GLU A 316 -2.66 -9.47 40.99
N SER A 317 -3.26 -8.99 39.89
CA SER A 317 -4.67 -8.58 39.86
C SER A 317 -5.64 -9.73 40.17
N GLN A 318 -5.36 -10.94 39.67
CA GLN A 318 -6.23 -12.11 39.86
C GLN A 318 -5.94 -12.84 41.17
N PHE A 319 -4.66 -13.00 41.54
CA PHE A 319 -4.24 -13.86 42.65
C PHE A 319 -3.84 -13.10 43.92
N ALA A 320 -4.22 -11.82 44.06
CA ALA A 320 -3.95 -10.94 45.22
C ALA A 320 -4.14 -11.59 46.61
N LYS A 321 -5.09 -12.53 46.76
CA LYS A 321 -5.37 -13.25 48.02
C LYS A 321 -4.49 -14.48 48.27
N HIS A 322 -3.77 -14.95 47.25
CA HIS A 322 -2.97 -16.19 47.25
C HIS A 322 -1.46 -15.94 47.04
N ILE A 323 -1.07 -14.70 46.75
CA ILE A 323 0.33 -14.29 46.56
C ILE A 323 0.90 -13.57 47.78
N LYS A 324 2.19 -13.76 48.00
CA LYS A 324 3.00 -13.00 48.94
C LYS A 324 4.35 -12.77 48.28
N LYS A 325 4.68 -11.50 48.03
CA LYS A 325 5.99 -11.12 47.47
C LYS A 325 7.08 -11.50 48.47
N ARG A 326 8.18 -12.08 47.99
CA ARG A 326 9.40 -12.26 48.80
C ARG A 326 9.93 -10.88 49.20
N LYS A 327 10.33 -10.69 50.45
CA LYS A 327 10.73 -9.37 50.97
C LYS A 327 12.05 -8.86 50.39
N ASP A 328 12.87 -9.77 49.89
CA ASP A 328 14.29 -9.57 49.60
C ASP A 328 14.56 -9.49 48.08
N VAL A 329 13.51 -9.43 47.26
CA VAL A 329 13.60 -9.22 45.81
C VAL A 329 13.70 -7.72 45.55
N PRO A 330 14.79 -7.22 44.94
CA PRO A 330 14.94 -5.80 44.65
C PRO A 330 13.90 -5.32 43.62
N PRO A 331 13.48 -4.03 43.68
CA PRO A 331 12.63 -3.47 42.65
C PRO A 331 13.34 -3.50 41.29
N MET A 332 12.57 -3.67 40.20
CA MET A 332 13.09 -3.64 38.83
C MET A 332 13.61 -2.24 38.47
N ALA A 333 14.88 -2.00 38.78
CA ALA A 333 15.62 -0.83 38.33
C ALA A 333 16.02 -0.98 36.85
N LYS A 334 16.15 0.14 36.15
CA LYS A 334 16.91 0.18 34.89
C LYS A 334 18.39 -0.05 35.23
N THR A 335 18.96 -1.16 34.75
CA THR A 335 20.38 -1.49 34.97
C THR A 335 21.12 -1.51 33.63
N ASP A 336 21.82 -0.43 33.34
CA ASP A 336 22.88 -0.43 32.33
C ASP A 336 24.10 -1.22 32.86
N HIS A 337 24.17 -2.47 32.40
CA HIS A 337 25.38 -3.22 32.05
C HIS A 337 26.47 -3.60 33.11
N SER A 338 27.28 -4.55 32.60
CA SER A 338 28.50 -5.23 33.06
C SER A 338 28.58 -5.91 34.44
N VAL A 339 28.82 -7.24 34.36
CA VAL A 339 29.78 -7.93 35.22
C VAL A 339 31.00 -8.20 34.34
N ASP A 340 32.11 -7.53 34.61
CA ASP A 340 33.30 -7.53 33.76
C ASP A 340 34.31 -8.64 34.09
N LEU A 341 35.13 -8.98 33.10
CA LEU A 341 36.41 -9.67 33.33
C LEU A 341 37.51 -8.67 33.71
N ILE A 342 37.64 -8.38 35.02
CA ILE A 342 38.92 -8.18 35.75
C ILE A 342 39.70 -6.85 35.45
N PRO A 343 40.25 -6.10 36.45
CA PRO A 343 39.77 -5.70 37.79
C PRO A 343 40.01 -4.17 38.01
N PRO A 344 40.45 -3.66 39.19
CA PRO A 344 39.70 -3.34 40.40
C PRO A 344 39.65 -1.82 40.72
N ALA A 345 38.93 -1.45 41.79
CA ALA A 345 38.90 -0.07 42.28
C ALA A 345 40.17 0.36 43.04
N SER A 346 41.06 1.07 42.35
CA SER A 346 41.77 2.23 42.91
C SER A 346 41.84 3.28 41.80
N VAL A 347 41.52 4.56 42.00
CA VAL A 347 41.61 5.40 43.22
C VAL A 347 40.24 6.07 43.50
N TYR A 348 40.17 7.01 44.45
CA TYR A 348 39.06 7.97 44.69
C TYR A 348 37.82 7.48 45.45
N LYS A 349 38.06 6.73 46.53
CA LYS A 349 37.42 7.07 47.82
C LYS A 349 38.42 7.71 48.81
N ALA A 350 39.14 8.70 48.30
CA ALA A 350 39.99 9.64 49.02
C ALA A 350 39.74 11.05 48.45
N ARG A 351 39.88 12.10 49.28
CA ARG A 351 39.55 13.50 48.94
C ARG A 351 38.08 13.77 48.57
N ARG A 352 37.16 13.30 49.42
CA ARG A 352 36.43 14.30 50.21
C ARG A 352 37.34 14.66 51.39
N GLU A 353 37.33 15.93 51.79
CA GLU A 353 38.35 16.53 52.66
C GLU A 353 39.74 16.63 52.03
N GLU A 354 39.91 17.63 51.15
CA GLU A 354 40.99 18.61 51.32
C GLU A 354 40.60 19.94 50.63
N ARG A 355 41.17 21.05 51.11
CA ARG A 355 40.85 22.43 50.67
C ARG A 355 41.44 22.68 49.26
N GLY A 356 40.87 23.50 48.37
CA GLY A 356 39.73 24.41 48.54
C GLY A 356 39.32 25.10 47.22
N GLU A 357 39.02 26.39 47.28
CA GLU A 357 38.34 27.23 46.27
C GLU A 357 38.90 27.19 44.84
N SER A 358 37.99 27.13 43.85
CA SER A 358 37.88 28.16 42.80
C SER A 358 36.50 28.10 42.12
N LYS A 359 36.08 29.19 41.45
CA LYS A 359 34.82 29.29 40.72
C LYS A 359 35.08 29.31 39.21
N THR A 360 34.45 28.40 38.47
CA THR A 360 34.21 28.54 37.03
C THR A 360 32.84 27.98 36.69
N GLU A 361 31.91 28.87 36.36
CA GLU A 361 30.67 28.50 35.69
C GLU A 361 30.98 28.16 34.23
N HIS A 362 30.35 27.15 33.64
CA HIS A 362 29.83 27.25 32.26
C HIS A 362 28.81 26.14 31.92
N LYS A 363 27.60 26.58 31.56
CA LYS A 363 26.62 25.99 30.62
C LYS A 363 26.22 24.51 30.78
N GLN A 364 24.93 24.30 31.05
CA GLN A 364 24.25 23.03 30.77
C GLN A 364 24.15 22.80 29.24
N GLU A 365 24.36 21.57 28.79
CA GLU A 365 23.80 21.08 27.53
C GLU A 365 22.60 20.16 27.83
N THR A 366 21.59 20.20 26.95
CA THR A 366 20.31 19.52 27.14
C THR A 366 20.30 18.10 26.58
N LEU A 367 19.68 17.16 27.29
CA LEU A 367 19.45 15.81 26.76
C LEU A 367 18.58 15.83 25.49
N THR A 368 19.01 15.13 24.45
CA THR A 368 18.26 14.91 23.21
C THR A 368 17.56 13.56 23.24
N THR A 369 16.25 13.56 23.42
CA THR A 369 15.39 12.39 23.22
C THR A 369 15.10 12.15 21.74
N SER A 370 14.64 10.93 21.41
CA SER A 370 14.19 10.55 20.06
C SER A 370 13.22 11.57 19.44
N VAL A 371 13.42 11.90 18.17
CA VAL A 371 12.53 12.78 17.38
C VAL A 371 12.20 12.10 16.07
N ILE A 372 10.92 11.81 15.85
CA ILE A 372 10.38 11.51 14.52
C ILE A 372 10.45 12.82 13.71
N PRO A 373 11.10 12.87 12.53
CA PRO A 373 11.16 14.09 11.74
C PRO A 373 9.74 14.51 11.33
N PRO A 374 9.30 15.76 11.61
CA PRO A 374 7.93 16.16 11.36
C PRO A 374 7.64 16.17 9.85
N PRO A 375 6.45 15.71 9.41
CA PRO A 375 6.09 15.71 8.00
C PRO A 375 5.99 17.14 7.46
N THR A 376 6.32 17.33 6.19
CA THR A 376 6.20 18.63 5.49
C THR A 376 4.74 18.94 5.18
N ILE A 377 3.95 19.28 6.21
CA ILE A 377 2.53 19.62 6.08
C ILE A 377 2.40 20.94 5.32
N THR A 378 2.20 20.88 4.01
CA THR A 378 1.84 22.05 3.21
C THR A 378 0.37 22.39 3.44
N VAL A 379 0.10 23.28 4.40
CA VAL A 379 -1.26 23.70 4.77
C VAL A 379 -1.91 24.47 3.62
N LYS A 380 -2.60 23.73 2.74
CA LYS A 380 -3.55 24.27 1.78
C LYS A 380 -4.97 23.91 2.23
N ASP A 381 -5.73 24.93 2.62
CA ASP A 381 -7.18 24.82 2.69
C ASP A 381 -7.73 24.75 1.26
N GLU A 382 -8.64 23.81 0.97
CA GLU A 382 -9.23 23.67 -0.37
C GLU A 382 -10.43 24.60 -0.60
N GLY A 383 -10.78 25.42 0.40
CA GLY A 383 -11.77 26.50 0.31
C GLY A 383 -12.99 26.24 1.17
N ARG A 384 -12.89 26.62 2.45
CA ARG A 384 -14.02 26.71 3.40
C ARG A 384 -15.24 27.37 2.76
N LYS A 385 -16.41 26.73 2.85
CA LYS A 385 -17.65 27.26 2.24
C LYS A 385 -18.20 28.46 3.01
N SER A 386 -18.92 29.32 2.30
CA SER A 386 -19.49 30.55 2.88
C SER A 386 -20.43 30.25 4.05
N GLY A 387 -20.32 31.02 5.13
CA GLY A 387 -21.09 30.79 6.36
C GLY A 387 -20.62 29.62 7.22
N LEU A 388 -19.39 29.12 7.01
CA LEU A 388 -18.69 28.21 7.94
C LEU A 388 -17.43 28.88 8.54
N PRO A 389 -16.99 28.46 9.74
CA PRO A 389 -15.79 29.01 10.36
C PRO A 389 -14.55 28.76 9.50
N GLN A 390 -13.69 29.78 9.39
CA GLN A 390 -12.48 29.75 8.53
C GLN A 390 -11.26 29.12 9.23
N CYS A 391 -11.49 28.27 10.23
CA CYS A 391 -10.43 27.64 11.01
C CYS A 391 -10.06 26.25 10.47
N PRO A 392 -8.88 25.71 10.84
CA PRO A 392 -8.46 24.39 10.41
C PRO A 392 -9.38 23.28 10.90
N ILE A 393 -9.44 22.19 10.14
CA ILE A 393 -10.15 20.96 10.47
C ILE A 393 -9.18 19.79 10.37
N ILE A 394 -9.02 19.08 11.49
CA ILE A 394 -8.26 17.85 11.63
C ILE A 394 -9.26 16.69 11.62
N PHE A 395 -9.02 15.67 10.79
CA PHE A 395 -9.81 14.44 10.83
C PHE A 395 -9.02 13.34 11.54
N VAL A 396 -9.59 12.74 12.59
CA VAL A 396 -8.97 11.61 13.29
C VAL A 396 -9.59 10.30 12.79
N ALA A 397 -8.81 9.62 11.97
CA ALA A 397 -9.10 8.33 11.38
C ALA A 397 -8.62 7.16 12.26
N GLY A 398 -9.07 5.96 11.92
CA GLY A 398 -8.80 4.72 12.64
C GLY A 398 -10.08 3.90 12.82
N GLY A 399 -9.96 2.61 13.06
CA GLY A 399 -11.11 1.72 13.16
C GLY A 399 -11.98 1.95 14.39
N PRO A 400 -13.19 1.37 14.46
CA PRO A 400 -13.96 1.37 15.70
C PRO A 400 -13.09 0.72 16.80
N GLY A 401 -12.90 1.38 17.93
CA GLY A 401 -12.01 0.89 19.01
C GLY A 401 -10.56 1.39 18.97
N SER A 402 -10.09 2.08 17.92
CA SER A 402 -8.70 2.58 17.82
C SER A 402 -8.30 3.72 18.80
N GLY A 403 -9.09 3.97 19.85
CA GLY A 403 -8.84 5.04 20.83
C GLY A 403 -9.10 6.47 20.34
N LYS A 404 -9.45 6.68 19.06
CA LYS A 404 -9.58 8.03 18.44
C LYS A 404 -10.45 9.03 19.20
N GLY A 405 -11.68 8.68 19.59
CA GLY A 405 -12.54 9.56 20.38
C GLY A 405 -11.98 9.90 21.78
N THR A 406 -11.14 9.05 22.36
CA THR A 406 -10.43 9.34 23.62
C THR A 406 -9.30 10.34 23.39
N GLN A 407 -8.49 10.14 22.34
CA GLN A 407 -7.48 11.12 21.93
C GLN A 407 -8.13 12.48 21.60
N CYS A 408 -9.25 12.51 20.88
CA CYS A 408 -9.97 13.75 20.56
C CYS A 408 -10.39 14.53 21.81
N LYS A 409 -10.87 13.85 22.87
CA LYS A 409 -11.17 14.47 24.16
C LYS A 409 -9.92 15.06 24.81
N MET A 410 -8.83 14.29 24.87
CA MET A 410 -7.55 14.74 25.45
C MET A 410 -6.98 15.97 24.71
N ILE A 411 -7.11 16.04 23.38
CA ILE A 411 -6.67 17.20 22.59
C ILE A 411 -7.51 18.44 22.94
N VAL A 412 -8.84 18.34 23.02
CA VAL A 412 -9.68 19.47 23.45
C VAL A 412 -9.38 19.89 24.90
N ASP A 413 -9.05 18.94 25.78
CA ASP A 413 -8.64 19.26 27.15
C ASP A 413 -7.30 20.00 27.25
N ARG A 414 -6.35 19.72 26.36
CA ARG A 414 -5.07 20.45 26.23
C ARG A 414 -5.24 21.80 25.51
N TYR A 415 -6.06 21.84 24.47
CA TYR A 415 -6.32 23.00 23.62
C TYR A 415 -7.78 23.44 23.77
N LYS A 416 -8.10 24.11 24.87
CA LYS A 416 -9.47 24.53 25.25
C LYS A 416 -10.20 25.43 24.23
N THR A 417 -9.52 25.88 23.17
CA THR A 417 -10.07 26.64 22.04
C THR A 417 -10.36 25.79 20.80
N PHE A 418 -10.09 24.48 20.84
CA PHE A 418 -10.44 23.52 19.79
C PHE A 418 -11.79 22.87 20.11
N VAL A 419 -12.54 22.46 19.08
CA VAL A 419 -13.85 21.82 19.25
C VAL A 419 -13.85 20.43 18.63
N HIS A 420 -14.21 19.42 19.41
CA HIS A 420 -14.37 18.04 18.96
C HIS A 420 -15.81 17.76 18.51
N LEU A 421 -15.97 17.21 17.30
CA LEU A 421 -17.24 16.80 16.72
C LEU A 421 -17.16 15.31 16.31
N SER A 422 -17.68 14.42 17.17
CA SER A 422 -17.93 13.02 16.78
C SER A 422 -19.28 12.91 16.10
N MET A 423 -19.30 12.42 14.85
CA MET A 423 -20.54 12.13 14.12
C MET A 423 -21.40 11.09 14.87
N GLY A 424 -20.78 10.21 15.66
CA GLY A 424 -21.50 9.23 16.48
C GLY A 424 -22.25 9.87 17.64
N ASP A 425 -21.64 10.84 18.32
CA ASP A 425 -22.26 11.54 19.46
C ASP A 425 -23.35 12.51 18.99
N ILE A 426 -23.15 13.19 17.86
CA ILE A 426 -24.18 14.03 17.21
C ILE A 426 -25.43 13.19 16.88
N LEU A 427 -25.25 12.01 16.27
CA LEU A 427 -26.37 11.11 15.97
C LEU A 427 -27.10 10.62 17.23
N ARG A 428 -26.37 10.20 18.27
CA ARG A 428 -26.97 9.78 19.55
C ARG A 428 -27.75 10.92 20.22
N THR A 429 -27.21 12.14 20.21
CA THR A 429 -27.85 13.32 20.80
C THR A 429 -29.16 13.66 20.09
N GLU A 430 -29.18 13.63 18.76
CA GLU A 430 -30.40 13.86 17.97
C GLU A 430 -31.45 12.75 18.18
N ILE A 431 -31.06 11.47 18.21
CA ILE A 431 -31.95 10.34 18.53
C ILE A 431 -32.58 10.51 19.91
N ALA A 432 -31.78 10.86 20.93
CA ALA A 432 -32.27 11.08 22.29
C ALA A 432 -33.19 12.30 22.40
N THR A 433 -32.93 13.36 21.63
CA THR A 433 -33.71 14.61 21.67
C THR A 433 -35.05 14.50 20.93
N LYS A 434 -35.11 13.74 19.83
CA LYS A 434 -36.31 13.63 18.97
C LYS A 434 -37.10 12.33 19.18
N GLY A 435 -36.49 11.34 19.81
CA GLY A 435 -37.12 10.08 20.20
C GLY A 435 -37.42 9.15 19.02
N THR A 436 -37.85 7.93 19.34
CA THR A 436 -38.20 6.88 18.37
C THR A 436 -39.59 7.05 17.76
N ALA A 437 -40.36 8.04 18.20
CA ALA A 437 -41.70 8.34 17.68
C ALA A 437 -41.66 9.00 16.28
N ASP A 438 -40.61 9.76 15.98
CA ASP A 438 -40.33 10.19 14.60
C ASP A 438 -39.79 8.97 13.81
N LYS A 439 -40.50 8.59 12.74
CA LYS A 439 -40.12 7.47 11.86
C LYS A 439 -38.69 7.61 11.30
N LYS A 440 -38.21 8.84 11.06
CA LYS A 440 -36.85 9.10 10.59
C LYS A 440 -35.82 8.74 11.66
N TRP A 441 -36.03 9.16 12.90
CA TRP A 441 -35.10 8.90 14.01
C TRP A 441 -35.21 7.47 14.55
N GLY A 442 -36.38 6.84 14.49
CA GLY A 442 -36.54 5.39 14.69
C GLY A 442 -35.70 4.57 13.69
N MET A 443 -35.76 4.91 12.39
CA MET A 443 -34.93 4.28 11.37
C MET A 443 -33.43 4.49 11.64
N VAL A 444 -33.00 5.73 11.88
CA VAL A 444 -31.59 6.05 12.18
C VAL A 444 -31.09 5.31 13.43
N SER A 445 -31.91 5.21 14.48
CA SER A 445 -31.58 4.44 15.69
C SER A 445 -31.36 2.96 15.38
N SER A 446 -32.19 2.35 14.52
CA SER A 446 -32.03 0.95 14.11
C SER A 446 -30.72 0.73 13.32
N LEU A 447 -30.39 1.63 12.39
CA LEU A 447 -29.15 1.55 11.62
C LEU A 447 -27.91 1.64 12.54
N VAL A 448 -27.90 2.60 13.47
CA VAL A 448 -26.79 2.78 14.43
C VAL A 448 -26.60 1.54 15.32
N GLN A 449 -27.69 0.94 15.82
CA GLN A 449 -27.68 -0.27 16.66
C GLN A 449 -27.17 -1.53 15.93
N LYS A 450 -27.39 -1.62 14.61
CA LYS A 450 -26.83 -2.70 13.76
C LYS A 450 -25.38 -2.44 13.33
N GLY A 451 -24.83 -1.27 13.65
CA GLY A 451 -23.51 -0.83 13.20
C GLY A 451 -23.46 -0.35 11.74
N GLU A 452 -24.62 -0.14 11.12
CA GLU A 452 -24.78 0.38 9.77
C GLU A 452 -24.59 1.93 9.76
N MET A 453 -24.63 2.55 8.58
CA MET A 453 -24.51 4.00 8.45
C MET A 453 -25.87 4.70 8.46
N ALA A 454 -25.93 5.86 9.11
CA ALA A 454 -27.03 6.81 8.90
C ALA A 454 -26.95 7.46 7.50
N PRO A 455 -28.06 7.91 6.91
CA PRO A 455 -28.08 8.51 5.56
C PRO A 455 -27.11 9.68 5.39
N GLN A 456 -26.34 9.66 4.29
CA GLN A 456 -25.20 10.57 4.08
C GLN A 456 -25.61 12.06 4.05
N GLU A 457 -26.68 12.41 3.34
CA GLU A 457 -27.24 13.78 3.29
C GLU A 457 -27.55 14.34 4.70
N MET A 458 -28.12 13.51 5.57
CA MET A 458 -28.44 13.89 6.93
C MET A 458 -27.17 14.09 7.76
N THR A 459 -26.15 13.24 7.58
CA THR A 459 -24.88 13.38 8.32
C THR A 459 -24.09 14.62 7.93
N ILE A 460 -24.06 15.01 6.65
CA ILE A 460 -23.35 16.24 6.22
C ILE A 460 -24.09 17.51 6.67
N ASP A 461 -25.43 17.52 6.63
CA ASP A 461 -26.28 18.59 7.16
C ASP A 461 -26.09 18.77 8.68
N LEU A 462 -26.16 17.68 9.45
CA LEU A 462 -25.90 17.70 10.90
C LEU A 462 -24.49 18.21 11.22
N LEU A 463 -23.46 17.75 10.49
CA LEU A 463 -22.08 18.19 10.69
C LEU A 463 -21.91 19.68 10.35
N SER A 464 -22.53 20.15 9.26
CA SER A 464 -22.52 21.57 8.87
C SER A 464 -23.20 22.47 9.92
N ARG A 465 -24.31 22.03 10.52
CA ARG A 465 -24.95 22.73 11.65
C ARG A 465 -24.06 22.75 12.89
N SER A 466 -23.45 21.63 13.24
CA SER A 466 -22.56 21.53 14.40
C SER A 466 -21.34 22.45 14.27
N LEU A 467 -20.74 22.57 13.07
CA LEU A 467 -19.67 23.53 12.80
C LEU A 467 -20.13 24.99 13.02
N LYS A 468 -21.37 25.33 12.62
CA LYS A 468 -21.94 26.68 12.76
C LYS A 468 -22.24 27.09 14.20
N GLN A 469 -22.33 26.14 15.14
CA GLN A 469 -22.55 26.44 16.56
C GLN A 469 -21.30 27.02 17.25
N TYR A 470 -20.11 26.88 16.66
CA TYR A 470 -18.84 27.31 17.25
C TYR A 470 -18.04 28.25 16.31
N PRO A 471 -18.54 29.47 16.04
CA PRO A 471 -17.90 30.41 15.12
C PRO A 471 -16.49 30.83 15.54
N ASP A 472 -16.21 30.88 16.86
CA ASP A 472 -14.94 31.32 17.44
C ASP A 472 -13.88 30.20 17.59
N ALA A 473 -14.19 28.97 17.17
CA ALA A 473 -13.29 27.83 17.28
C ALA A 473 -11.94 28.08 16.58
N LYS A 474 -10.83 27.74 17.25
CA LYS A 474 -9.48 27.90 16.67
C LYS A 474 -9.05 26.73 15.79
N ALA A 475 -9.63 25.55 16.01
CA ALA A 475 -9.63 24.43 15.08
C ALA A 475 -10.78 23.47 15.43
N PHE A 476 -11.21 22.66 14.47
CA PHE A 476 -12.08 21.51 14.72
C PHE A 476 -11.32 20.19 14.64
N ILE A 477 -11.73 19.24 15.47
CA ILE A 477 -11.31 17.84 15.43
C ILE A 477 -12.55 17.01 15.13
N ILE A 478 -12.56 16.30 14.01
CA ILE A 478 -13.71 15.49 13.58
C ILE A 478 -13.35 14.01 13.63
N GLU A 479 -14.25 13.18 14.16
CA GLU A 479 -14.17 11.72 14.02
C GLU A 479 -15.52 11.10 13.62
N GLY A 480 -15.45 9.94 12.96
CA GLY A 480 -16.64 9.21 12.47
C GLY A 480 -17.26 9.76 11.17
N TYR A 481 -16.70 10.83 10.58
CA TYR A 481 -17.02 11.33 9.24
C TYR A 481 -15.79 12.09 8.68
N PRO A 482 -15.43 11.95 7.40
CA PRO A 482 -15.97 11.03 6.40
C PRO A 482 -15.51 9.57 6.63
N ARG A 483 -16.28 8.59 6.13
CA ARG A 483 -15.95 7.14 6.25
C ARG A 483 -15.88 6.38 4.92
N ASP A 484 -16.31 6.99 3.83
CA ASP A 484 -16.28 6.44 2.47
C ASP A 484 -15.97 7.55 1.44
N LYS A 485 -15.71 7.18 0.18
CA LYS A 485 -15.31 8.12 -0.87
C LYS A 485 -16.35 9.19 -1.18
N HIS A 486 -17.65 8.86 -1.13
CA HIS A 486 -18.72 9.82 -1.38
C HIS A 486 -18.85 10.82 -0.22
N GLN A 487 -18.65 10.37 1.03
CA GLN A 487 -18.57 11.27 2.19
C GLN A 487 -17.38 12.24 2.08
N VAL A 488 -16.25 11.85 1.47
CA VAL A 488 -15.13 12.77 1.20
C VAL A 488 -15.54 13.83 0.17
N GLU A 489 -16.20 13.42 -0.91
CA GLU A 489 -16.68 14.32 -1.96
C GLU A 489 -17.73 15.32 -1.42
N GLU A 490 -18.69 14.84 -0.63
CA GLU A 490 -19.69 15.66 0.04
C GLU A 490 -19.09 16.60 1.12
N PHE A 491 -18.08 16.14 1.87
CA PHE A 491 -17.33 17.00 2.80
C PHE A 491 -16.63 18.16 2.06
N ASN A 492 -15.97 17.88 0.94
CA ASN A 492 -15.28 18.90 0.15
C ASN A 492 -16.26 19.87 -0.53
N LYS A 493 -17.42 19.35 -0.97
CA LYS A 493 -18.52 20.11 -1.57
C LYS A 493 -19.18 21.07 -0.57
N HIS A 494 -19.49 20.62 0.65
CA HIS A 494 -20.28 21.36 1.62
C HIS A 494 -19.51 22.02 2.77
N ILE A 495 -18.28 21.58 3.07
CA ILE A 495 -17.46 22.14 4.17
C ILE A 495 -16.18 22.82 3.64
N GLY A 496 -15.42 22.18 2.75
CA GLY A 496 -14.26 22.78 2.07
C GLY A 496 -12.90 22.10 2.25
N GLY A 497 -12.88 20.80 2.57
CA GLY A 497 -11.64 20.01 2.65
C GLY A 497 -10.93 20.07 4.00
N LEU A 498 -10.12 19.05 4.28
CA LEU A 498 -9.38 18.87 5.53
C LEU A 498 -7.98 19.48 5.42
N ASN A 499 -7.38 19.87 6.56
CA ASN A 499 -6.01 20.40 6.57
C ASN A 499 -4.98 19.27 6.71
N PHE A 500 -5.21 18.32 7.61
CA PHE A 500 -4.53 17.03 7.65
C PHE A 500 -5.41 15.94 8.30
N VAL A 501 -5.03 14.68 8.09
CA VAL A 501 -5.68 13.48 8.62
C VAL A 501 -4.70 12.75 9.54
N LEU A 502 -5.13 12.47 10.76
CA LEU A 502 -4.39 11.67 11.73
C LEU A 502 -4.97 10.25 11.77
N LEU A 503 -4.24 9.26 11.28
CA LEU A 503 -4.59 7.85 11.44
C LEU A 503 -4.02 7.31 12.75
N LEU A 504 -4.90 6.83 13.63
CA LEU A 504 -4.52 5.88 14.67
C LEU A 504 -4.65 4.47 14.09
N ASP A 505 -3.52 3.91 13.68
CA ASP A 505 -3.44 2.57 13.13
C ASP A 505 -3.35 1.55 14.28
N CYS A 506 -4.28 0.61 14.29
CA CYS A 506 -4.46 -0.37 15.36
C CYS A 506 -4.77 -1.73 14.78
N GLU A 507 -4.25 -2.79 15.40
CA GLU A 507 -4.64 -4.15 15.07
C GLU A 507 -6.09 -4.43 15.44
N GLU A 508 -6.73 -5.30 14.67
CA GLU A 508 -8.14 -5.62 14.82
C GLU A 508 -8.46 -6.23 16.19
N TYR A 509 -7.54 -7.00 16.78
CA TYR A 509 -7.72 -7.57 18.11
C TYR A 509 -7.88 -6.48 19.20
N TYR A 510 -6.96 -5.51 19.27
CA TYR A 510 -7.06 -4.41 20.24
C TYR A 510 -8.30 -3.55 19.99
N MET A 511 -8.66 -3.33 18.72
CA MET A 511 -9.90 -2.64 18.36
C MET A 511 -11.17 -3.39 18.83
N GLN A 512 -11.29 -4.69 18.56
CA GLN A 512 -12.42 -5.51 19.04
C GLN A 512 -12.48 -5.54 20.56
N LYS A 513 -11.36 -5.77 21.24
CA LYS A 513 -11.26 -5.82 22.71
C LYS A 513 -11.71 -4.51 23.36
N ARG A 514 -11.15 -3.37 22.90
CA ARG A 514 -11.52 -2.02 23.37
C ARG A 514 -13.02 -1.70 23.15
N LEU A 515 -13.68 -2.25 22.12
CA LEU A 515 -15.12 -2.12 21.91
C LEU A 515 -15.95 -3.02 22.84
N ILE A 516 -15.56 -4.29 22.98
CA ILE A 516 -16.25 -5.27 23.82
C ILE A 516 -16.19 -4.84 25.29
N ASP A 517 -15.04 -4.38 25.76
CA ASP A 517 -14.89 -3.92 27.14
C ASP A 517 -15.59 -2.56 27.38
N ARG A 518 -15.76 -1.72 26.35
CA ARG A 518 -16.63 -0.55 26.43
C ARG A 518 -18.12 -0.94 26.51
N GLY A 519 -18.56 -1.89 25.70
CA GLY A 519 -19.95 -2.39 25.71
C GLY A 519 -20.36 -3.00 27.06
N LYS A 520 -19.41 -3.59 27.81
CA LYS A 520 -19.62 -4.10 29.18
C LYS A 520 -19.67 -3.01 30.26
N ASN A 521 -18.98 -1.88 30.07
CA ASN A 521 -18.68 -0.91 31.13
C ASN A 521 -19.37 0.46 30.97
N GLU A 522 -19.85 0.83 29.78
CA GLU A 522 -20.47 2.14 29.48
C GLU A 522 -21.96 2.05 29.08
N ASP A 523 -22.66 0.97 29.43
CA ASP A 523 -24.09 0.71 29.09
C ASP A 523 -24.45 0.91 27.60
N ARG A 524 -23.48 0.65 26.73
CA ARG A 524 -23.51 1.09 25.34
C ARG A 524 -24.21 0.10 24.41
N VAL A 525 -25.53 0.24 24.34
CA VAL A 525 -26.48 -0.62 23.59
C VAL A 525 -26.11 -0.86 22.11
N ASP A 526 -25.33 0.03 21.48
CA ASP A 526 -24.88 -0.08 20.08
C ASP A 526 -23.54 -0.80 19.85
N ASP A 527 -22.86 -1.29 20.90
CA ASP A 527 -21.58 -2.03 20.81
C ASP A 527 -21.76 -3.56 20.99
N ASN A 528 -22.74 -4.14 20.31
CA ASN A 528 -22.92 -5.60 20.22
C ASN A 528 -21.98 -6.23 19.16
N LEU A 529 -21.72 -7.55 19.26
CA LEU A 529 -20.78 -8.26 18.37
C LEU A 529 -21.09 -8.09 16.87
N THR A 530 -22.37 -8.12 16.49
CA THR A 530 -22.79 -7.91 15.08
C THR A 530 -22.49 -6.49 14.61
N ALA A 531 -22.80 -5.47 15.43
CA ALA A 531 -22.47 -4.09 15.14
C ALA A 531 -20.95 -3.84 15.08
N ILE A 532 -20.17 -4.47 15.97
CA ILE A 532 -18.71 -4.42 15.96
C ILE A 532 -18.16 -4.99 14.65
N ALA A 533 -18.59 -6.19 14.25
CA ALA A 533 -18.18 -6.83 13.00
C ALA A 533 -18.57 -5.99 11.77
N ASN A 534 -19.79 -5.46 11.73
CA ASN A 534 -20.25 -4.58 10.65
C ASN A 534 -19.40 -3.29 10.54
N ARG A 535 -19.09 -2.65 11.67
CA ARG A 535 -18.25 -1.44 11.73
C ARG A 535 -16.80 -1.71 11.31
N LEU A 536 -16.24 -2.88 11.64
CA LEU A 536 -14.88 -3.28 11.24
C LEU A 536 -14.79 -3.66 9.76
N ASN A 537 -15.75 -4.43 9.25
CA ASN A 537 -15.85 -4.74 7.83
C ASN A 537 -16.06 -3.47 7.00
N PHE A 538 -16.88 -2.53 7.47
CA PHE A 538 -17.04 -1.23 6.81
C PHE A 538 -15.73 -0.44 6.81
N TYR A 539 -15.04 -0.36 7.95
CA TYR A 539 -13.74 0.33 8.07
C TYR A 539 -12.70 -0.23 7.08
N LYS A 540 -12.52 -1.55 7.05
CA LYS A 540 -11.62 -2.24 6.13
C LYS A 540 -11.94 -1.94 4.66
N ASN A 541 -13.20 -2.07 4.27
CA ASN A 541 -13.60 -2.07 2.86
C ASN A 541 -13.86 -0.67 2.29
N ASN A 542 -14.10 0.35 3.14
CA ASN A 542 -14.50 1.70 2.70
C ASN A 542 -13.65 2.81 3.29
N THR A 543 -13.25 2.69 4.57
CA THR A 543 -12.50 3.76 5.26
C THR A 543 -11.00 3.65 5.04
N LEU A 544 -10.39 2.45 5.04
CA LEU A 544 -8.97 2.31 4.67
C LEU A 544 -8.68 2.83 3.24
N PRO A 545 -9.49 2.52 2.20
CA PRO A 545 -9.29 3.08 0.86
C PRO A 545 -9.28 4.61 0.75
N ILE A 546 -10.02 5.35 1.60
CA ILE A 546 -9.98 6.82 1.56
C ILE A 546 -8.74 7.41 2.22
N LEU A 547 -8.01 6.66 3.05
CA LEU A 547 -6.75 7.14 3.63
C LEU A 547 -5.71 7.38 2.55
N LYS A 548 -5.68 6.52 1.52
CA LYS A 548 -4.82 6.70 0.34
C LYS A 548 -5.09 8.02 -0.40
N TYR A 549 -6.35 8.47 -0.49
CA TYR A 549 -6.66 9.77 -1.10
C TYR A 549 -6.00 10.94 -0.34
N TYR A 550 -5.85 10.84 0.98
CA TYR A 550 -5.14 11.83 1.80
C TYR A 550 -3.62 11.62 1.79
N GLU A 551 -3.14 10.38 1.64
CA GLU A 551 -1.73 10.04 1.43
C GLU A 551 -1.21 10.62 0.10
N ASP A 552 -1.93 10.37 -1.00
CA ASP A 552 -1.63 10.89 -2.34
C ASP A 552 -1.65 12.44 -2.39
N LYS A 553 -2.35 13.10 -1.45
CA LYS A 553 -2.35 14.56 -1.24
C LYS A 553 -1.28 15.08 -0.27
N GLY A 554 -0.51 14.21 0.40
CA GLY A 554 0.46 14.60 1.44
C GLY A 554 -0.19 15.12 2.73
N GLN A 555 -1.44 14.73 2.99
CA GLN A 555 -2.25 15.16 4.14
C GLN A 555 -2.37 14.09 5.24
N LEU A 556 -1.97 12.84 4.99
CA LEU A 556 -2.05 11.76 5.96
C LEU A 556 -0.82 11.72 6.88
N VAL A 557 -1.07 11.59 8.18
CA VAL A 557 -0.06 11.28 9.21
C VAL A 557 -0.51 10.01 9.95
N VAL A 558 0.38 9.03 10.08
CA VAL A 558 0.08 7.74 10.71
C VAL A 558 0.81 7.61 12.05
N LEU A 559 0.08 7.23 13.10
CA LEU A 559 0.61 6.85 14.40
C LEU A 559 0.17 5.42 14.74
N ASN A 560 1.07 4.63 15.34
CA ASN A 560 0.69 3.36 15.98
C ASN A 560 -0.18 3.66 17.22
N GLY A 561 -1.44 3.26 17.16
CA GLY A 561 -2.48 3.46 18.18
C GLY A 561 -2.59 2.34 19.22
N ASP A 562 -1.70 1.34 19.18
CA ASP A 562 -1.60 0.25 20.15
C ASP A 562 -0.51 0.48 21.22
N ARG A 563 0.31 1.53 21.03
CA ARG A 563 1.16 2.15 22.08
C ARG A 563 0.34 2.71 23.24
N ASP A 564 1.03 3.15 24.31
CA ASP A 564 0.38 3.82 25.43
C ASP A 564 -0.36 5.10 25.01
N MET A 565 -1.51 5.32 25.63
CA MET A 565 -2.41 6.42 25.31
C MET A 565 -1.77 7.80 25.52
N LYS A 566 -0.85 7.95 26.48
CA LYS A 566 -0.18 9.22 26.77
C LYS A 566 0.99 9.47 25.82
N GLU A 567 1.68 8.42 25.37
CA GLU A 567 2.70 8.54 24.32
C GLU A 567 2.08 8.98 22.99
N ILE A 568 1.00 8.30 22.56
CA ILE A 568 0.24 8.68 21.36
C ILE A 568 -0.23 10.14 21.49
N PHE A 569 -0.72 10.52 22.68
CA PHE A 569 -1.17 11.89 22.93
C PHE A 569 -0.04 12.92 22.88
N TYR A 570 1.16 12.58 23.37
CA TYR A 570 2.34 13.43 23.29
C TYR A 570 2.76 13.68 21.84
N ASP A 571 2.83 12.62 21.02
CA ASP A 571 3.18 12.71 19.60
C ASP A 571 2.15 13.56 18.84
N ILE A 572 0.85 13.40 19.13
CA ILE A 572 -0.23 14.26 18.62
C ILE A 572 -0.04 15.71 19.04
N CYS A 573 0.33 15.99 20.29
CA CYS A 573 0.58 17.35 20.74
C CYS A 573 1.76 17.99 19.99
N GLN A 574 2.86 17.27 19.76
CA GLN A 574 3.99 17.78 18.98
C GLN A 574 3.61 18.05 17.52
N LEU A 575 2.80 17.18 16.90
CA LEU A 575 2.26 17.41 15.55
C LEU A 575 1.36 18.66 15.48
N ILE A 576 0.51 18.90 16.48
CA ILE A 576 -0.37 20.08 16.56
C ILE A 576 0.44 21.36 16.84
N GLU A 577 1.41 21.31 17.75
CA GLU A 577 2.31 22.42 18.06
C GLU A 577 3.11 22.85 16.82
N PHE A 578 3.67 21.89 16.07
CA PHE A 578 4.35 22.14 14.81
C PHE A 578 3.41 22.69 13.71
N ALA A 579 2.26 22.03 13.48
CA ALA A 579 1.38 22.33 12.35
C ALA A 579 0.65 23.69 12.44
N PHE A 580 0.38 24.19 13.66
CA PHE A 580 -0.41 25.42 13.85
C PHE A 580 0.36 26.60 14.45
N PHE A 581 1.49 26.36 15.12
CA PHE A 581 2.22 27.42 15.84
C PHE A 581 3.67 27.60 15.32
N GLY A 582 4.03 26.93 14.22
CA GLY A 582 5.38 26.80 13.67
C GLY A 582 6.07 28.06 13.10
N LYS A 583 6.08 29.19 13.81
CA LYS A 583 7.18 30.18 13.82
C LYS A 583 6.97 31.30 14.86
N ASN A 584 7.41 31.09 16.11
CA ASN A 584 8.38 31.95 16.80
C ASN A 584 8.59 31.55 18.28
N ASN A 585 9.80 31.88 18.76
CA ASN A 585 10.26 31.87 20.17
C ASN A 585 10.40 30.49 20.86
N GLY A 586 11.47 30.38 21.65
CA GLY A 586 11.61 29.33 22.66
C GLY A 586 10.75 29.63 23.91
N PRO A 587 10.80 28.76 24.95
CA PRO A 587 9.93 28.86 26.11
C PRO A 587 10.13 30.18 26.87
N ASP A 588 9.06 30.98 26.98
CA ASP A 588 9.07 32.23 27.74
C ASP A 588 8.74 31.95 29.22
N GLU A 589 9.74 32.03 30.11
CA GLU A 589 9.60 31.83 31.56
C GLU A 589 8.78 32.95 32.23
N LYS A 590 7.45 32.97 32.04
CA LYS A 590 6.55 33.93 32.69
C LYS A 590 5.31 33.29 33.32
N ALA A 591 5.55 32.24 34.10
CA ALA A 591 4.53 31.63 34.96
C ALA A 591 4.97 31.37 36.41
N ASP A 592 6.13 31.87 36.87
CA ASP A 592 6.41 31.97 38.31
C ASP A 592 7.42 33.08 38.69
N LYS A 593 7.40 33.47 39.96
CA LYS A 593 8.24 34.49 40.66
C LYS A 593 7.92 35.96 40.35
N ALA A 594 6.80 36.41 40.90
CA ALA A 594 6.79 37.74 41.52
C ALA A 594 7.80 37.80 42.69
N LYS A 595 8.33 39.01 42.99
CA LYS A 595 9.27 39.38 44.09
C LYS A 595 10.77 39.12 43.83
N SER A 596 11.49 40.10 43.27
CA SER A 596 12.41 40.97 44.06
C SER A 596 13.06 42.08 43.20
N LYS A 597 13.59 43.13 43.84
CA LYS A 597 14.47 44.19 43.26
C LYS A 597 15.93 43.89 43.71
N LYS A 598 17.03 44.44 43.18
CA LYS A 598 17.39 45.80 42.71
C LYS A 598 18.57 45.70 41.69
N PRO A 599 18.97 46.80 41.02
CA PRO A 599 20.02 46.77 39.98
C PRO A 599 21.46 46.79 40.53
N MET A 600 22.42 46.41 39.69
CA MET A 600 23.87 46.64 39.88
C MET A 600 24.44 47.42 38.69
N HIS A 601 25.41 48.29 38.96
CA HIS A 601 26.06 49.15 37.96
C HIS A 601 27.19 48.38 37.25
N ILE A 602 27.38 48.60 35.95
CA ILE A 602 28.57 48.15 35.20
C ILE A 602 29.42 49.39 34.87
N ASN A 603 30.74 49.23 34.84
CA ASN A 603 31.67 50.29 34.47
C ASN A 603 31.83 50.36 32.94
N LEU A 604 31.93 51.57 32.38
CA LEU A 604 31.99 51.81 30.93
C LEU A 604 33.42 51.84 30.37
N ASP A 605 34.43 51.94 31.24
CA ASP A 605 35.84 52.10 30.85
C ASP A 605 36.57 50.76 30.62
N ASP A 606 35.85 49.64 30.51
CA ASP A 606 36.43 48.32 30.20
C ASP A 606 36.84 48.24 28.71
N PRO A 607 38.13 48.02 28.39
CA PRO A 607 38.59 47.91 27.00
C PRO A 607 37.86 46.86 26.16
N GLN A 608 37.38 45.77 26.78
CA GLN A 608 36.68 44.69 26.08
C GLN A 608 35.27 45.11 25.67
N ILE A 609 34.62 46.00 26.43
CA ILE A 609 33.32 46.59 26.06
C ILE A 609 33.49 47.58 24.90
N ILE A 610 34.61 48.32 24.86
CA ILE A 610 34.92 49.26 23.77
C ILE A 610 35.13 48.53 22.43
N GLU A 611 35.86 47.41 22.42
CA GLU A 611 36.04 46.62 21.18
C GLU A 611 34.72 45.99 20.71
N ALA A 612 33.89 45.48 21.64
CA ALA A 612 32.57 44.93 21.32
C ALA A 612 31.62 45.99 20.74
N ALA A 613 31.57 47.19 21.32
CA ALA A 613 30.74 48.29 20.84
C ALA A 613 31.13 48.74 19.42
N THR A 614 32.42 48.74 19.11
CA THR A 614 32.95 49.18 17.81
C THR A 614 32.46 48.29 16.66
N ARG A 615 32.31 46.98 16.87
CA ARG A 615 31.85 46.04 15.83
C ARG A 615 30.36 46.12 15.51
N ILE A 616 29.55 46.78 16.34
CA ILE A 616 28.08 46.86 16.16
C ILE A 616 27.65 48.10 15.35
N GLN A 617 28.46 49.16 15.29
CA GLN A 617 28.05 50.44 14.68
C GLN A 617 28.03 50.49 13.13
N ALA A 618 28.46 49.42 12.43
CA ALA A 618 28.46 49.40 10.96
C ALA A 618 27.12 49.01 10.31
N GLY A 619 26.17 48.43 11.06
CA GLY A 619 25.01 47.74 10.49
C GLY A 619 23.73 48.55 10.27
N VAL A 620 23.53 49.68 10.97
CA VAL A 620 22.21 50.37 11.01
C VAL A 620 22.36 51.89 10.90
N ARG A 621 22.34 52.40 9.67
CA ARG A 621 22.09 53.83 9.37
C ARG A 621 21.49 53.97 7.96
N GLY A 622 20.22 54.29 7.80
CA GLY A 622 19.17 54.38 8.82
C GLY A 622 17.84 54.80 8.22
N HIS A 623 16.75 54.66 8.97
CA HIS A 623 15.45 55.18 8.55
C HIS A 623 14.70 55.80 9.74
N LEU A 624 14.74 57.13 9.83
CA LEU A 624 13.62 58.02 10.19
C LEU A 624 14.16 59.43 10.54
N VAL A 625 14.02 60.37 9.61
CA VAL A 625 14.06 61.81 9.93
C VAL A 625 12.81 62.48 9.36
N ARG A 626 11.83 62.61 10.26
CA ARG A 626 10.72 63.59 10.27
C ARG A 626 9.59 63.45 9.23
N LYS A 627 8.41 63.81 9.74
CA LYS A 627 7.18 64.21 9.02
C LYS A 627 7.45 65.50 8.20
N GLU A 628 6.59 66.05 7.32
CA GLU A 628 5.11 66.08 7.31
C GLU A 628 4.57 66.65 5.96
N VAL A 629 3.25 66.92 5.87
CA VAL A 629 2.55 67.79 4.86
C VAL A 629 2.06 67.20 3.50
N LYS A 630 0.80 66.71 3.53
CA LYS A 630 -0.37 66.95 2.63
C LYS A 630 -0.40 66.59 1.10
N PRO A 631 -1.61 66.39 0.51
CA PRO A 631 -1.81 65.88 -0.87
C PRO A 631 -2.46 66.87 -1.87
N LYS A 632 -2.49 66.49 -3.18
CA LYS A 632 -3.38 66.91 -4.30
C LYS A 632 -2.93 66.19 -5.60
N GLU A 633 -3.61 66.30 -6.76
CA GLU A 633 -4.96 65.84 -7.16
C GLU A 633 -5.12 65.96 -8.70
N VAL A 634 -5.87 65.05 -9.33
CA VAL A 634 -6.55 65.11 -10.66
C VAL A 634 -5.87 65.78 -11.89
N LYS A 635 -5.58 64.97 -12.94
CA LYS A 635 -6.12 65.02 -14.34
C LYS A 635 -5.34 63.99 -15.22
N LYS A 636 -5.89 63.11 -16.08
CA LYS A 636 -7.12 62.98 -16.91
C LYS A 636 -6.92 63.42 -18.38
N GLU A 637 -7.59 62.69 -19.29
CA GLU A 637 -7.66 62.85 -20.77
C GLU A 637 -6.53 62.21 -21.61
N SER A 638 -6.72 61.91 -22.90
CA SER A 638 -7.60 60.88 -23.56
C SER A 638 -7.62 61.06 -25.09
N LYS A 639 -8.05 60.03 -25.87
CA LYS A 639 -8.44 60.09 -27.31
C LYS A 639 -7.29 60.38 -28.30
N ASP A 640 -7.40 60.19 -29.62
CA ASP A 640 -8.27 59.39 -30.55
C ASP A 640 -7.34 59.06 -31.77
N ALA A 641 -7.27 57.86 -32.35
CA ALA A 641 -8.20 57.14 -33.26
C ALA A 641 -8.24 57.62 -34.75
N ARG A 642 -8.35 56.64 -35.68
CA ARG A 642 -8.62 56.74 -37.15
C ARG A 642 -7.37 57.05 -38.05
N LYS A 643 -7.00 56.19 -39.02
CA LYS A 643 -7.48 56.00 -40.44
C LYS A 643 -6.38 56.52 -41.43
N SER A 644 -6.29 56.19 -42.73
CA SER A 644 -7.10 55.35 -43.65
C SER A 644 -6.32 55.04 -44.95
N ASP A 645 -6.52 53.84 -45.53
CA ASP A 645 -6.69 53.48 -46.97
C ASP A 645 -5.54 53.89 -47.98
N GLU A 646 -5.45 53.50 -49.27
CA GLU A 646 -6.33 52.86 -50.28
C GLU A 646 -5.58 51.94 -51.29
N LYS A 647 -6.31 50.95 -51.88
CA LYS A 647 -6.25 50.39 -53.28
C LYS A 647 -4.97 49.63 -53.77
N GLU A 648 -4.99 48.80 -54.84
CA GLU A 648 -5.90 48.63 -56.02
C GLU A 648 -6.44 47.18 -56.26
N PRO A 649 -7.42 46.96 -57.20
CA PRO A 649 -8.09 45.66 -57.54
C PRO A 649 -7.36 44.87 -58.67
N VAL A 650 -7.86 43.80 -59.34
CA VAL A 650 -9.19 43.12 -59.52
C VAL A 650 -9.02 41.58 -59.33
N GLU A 651 -9.85 40.58 -59.71
CA GLU A 651 -11.09 40.35 -60.53
C GLU A 651 -12.20 39.73 -59.61
N GLU A 652 -13.50 39.53 -59.88
CA GLU A 652 -14.39 39.29 -61.04
C GLU A 652 -14.38 37.85 -61.61
N GLU A 653 -15.52 37.16 -61.83
CA GLU A 653 -16.98 37.42 -61.67
C GLU A 653 -17.70 36.04 -61.44
N VAL A 654 -18.95 35.78 -60.99
CA VAL A 654 -20.20 36.52 -60.62
C VAL A 654 -20.75 35.89 -59.29
N ILE A 655 -22.02 35.80 -58.80
CA ILE A 655 -23.41 36.11 -59.23
C ILE A 655 -24.31 36.48 -58.01
N GLU A 656 -25.62 36.63 -58.24
CA GLU A 656 -26.76 36.93 -57.34
C GLU A 656 -26.95 35.96 -56.14
N ALA A 657 -27.54 36.30 -54.96
CA ALA A 657 -28.73 37.12 -54.60
C ALA A 657 -30.09 36.41 -54.86
N ALA A 658 -31.20 36.56 -54.11
CA ALA A 658 -31.51 37.12 -52.77
C ALA A 658 -32.98 36.71 -52.35
N ILE A 659 -33.62 37.46 -51.42
CA ILE A 659 -35.09 37.67 -51.27
C ILE A 659 -35.97 36.61 -50.55
N SER A 660 -36.22 36.89 -49.26
CA SER A 660 -37.50 37.02 -48.51
C SER A 660 -38.76 36.11 -48.64
N LYS A 661 -39.33 35.85 -47.44
CA LYS A 661 -40.76 36.04 -47.01
C LYS A 661 -41.90 35.09 -47.46
N GLU A 662 -42.92 35.07 -46.59
CA GLU A 662 -44.31 34.59 -46.75
C GLU A 662 -44.50 33.06 -46.99
N GLY A 663 -45.65 32.43 -46.69
CA GLY A 663 -46.91 32.93 -46.13
C GLY A 663 -47.73 31.78 -45.48
N ALA A 664 -48.83 32.10 -44.77
CA ALA A 664 -49.54 31.17 -43.87
C ALA A 664 -50.68 30.36 -44.51
N THR A 665 -50.92 29.13 -43.99
CA THR A 665 -52.24 28.51 -43.71
C THR A 665 -52.01 27.24 -42.86
N ARG A 666 -52.66 26.92 -41.71
CA ARG A 666 -54.06 26.95 -41.21
C ARG A 666 -54.98 25.78 -41.63
N THR A 667 -54.93 24.72 -40.83
CA THR A 667 -56.05 24.04 -40.12
C THR A 667 -55.43 23.52 -38.80
N GLY A 668 -56.09 23.41 -37.64
CA GLY A 668 -57.45 22.94 -37.35
C GLY A 668 -57.30 21.51 -36.75
N ASP A 669 -57.57 21.22 -35.47
CA ASP A 669 -58.33 21.97 -34.45
C ASP A 669 -57.72 21.94 -33.03
N THR A 670 -58.34 22.69 -32.12
CA THR A 670 -57.99 22.93 -30.71
C THR A 670 -58.70 22.02 -29.72
N ILE A 671 -58.14 21.87 -28.50
CA ILE A 671 -58.84 22.00 -27.20
C ILE A 671 -57.78 22.24 -26.09
N ASP A 672 -58.18 22.87 -24.99
CA ASP A 672 -57.32 23.67 -24.11
C ASP A 672 -56.50 22.94 -23.01
N ASN A 673 -55.30 23.50 -22.75
CA ASN A 673 -54.87 24.16 -21.49
C ASN A 673 -55.67 23.81 -20.20
N PRO A 674 -55.03 23.58 -19.02
CA PRO A 674 -54.04 24.53 -18.49
C PRO A 674 -52.77 23.93 -17.86
N TYR A 675 -51.63 24.61 -18.07
CA TYR A 675 -50.76 25.20 -17.04
C TYR A 675 -49.44 25.64 -17.68
N HIS A 676 -48.99 26.87 -17.40
CA HIS A 676 -47.80 27.45 -18.05
C HIS A 676 -47.01 28.34 -17.09
N THR A 677 -45.80 28.72 -17.51
CA THR A 677 -44.71 29.34 -16.72
C THR A 677 -44.02 28.38 -15.73
N ALA A 678 -42.70 28.44 -15.51
CA ALA A 678 -41.70 29.36 -16.05
C ALA A 678 -40.57 28.63 -16.79
N LYS A 679 -39.90 29.31 -17.73
CA LYS A 679 -38.60 28.86 -18.25
C LYS A 679 -37.52 29.14 -17.20
N LEU A 680 -36.58 28.21 -17.07
CA LEU A 680 -35.23 28.44 -16.54
C LEU A 680 -34.25 28.02 -17.62
N ASP A 681 -33.15 28.75 -17.78
CA ASP A 681 -32.16 28.47 -18.81
C ASP A 681 -31.28 27.28 -18.40
N GLU A 682 -31.39 26.16 -19.12
CA GLU A 682 -30.51 25.01 -18.90
C GLU A 682 -29.12 25.26 -19.48
N ALA A 683 -28.09 25.21 -18.64
CA ALA A 683 -26.70 25.33 -19.05
C ALA A 683 -26.20 24.01 -19.69
N GLU A 684 -25.57 24.08 -20.87
CA GLU A 684 -25.06 22.90 -21.62
C GLU A 684 -24.18 21.96 -20.76
N PRO A 685 -24.58 20.69 -20.55
CA PRO A 685 -23.77 19.73 -19.80
C PRO A 685 -23.27 18.58 -20.70
N SER A 686 -22.15 18.80 -21.41
CA SER A 686 -21.50 17.74 -22.21
C SER A 686 -19.96 17.88 -22.33
N GLY A 687 -19.24 17.78 -21.21
CA GLY A 687 -17.77 17.65 -21.20
C GLY A 687 -17.22 16.37 -21.86
N LEU A 688 -18.10 15.49 -22.35
CA LEU A 688 -17.78 14.23 -23.05
C LEU A 688 -17.60 14.41 -24.58
N LYS A 689 -17.89 15.59 -25.14
CA LYS A 689 -17.68 15.90 -26.58
C LYS A 689 -16.20 15.68 -26.94
N GLY A 690 -15.90 14.56 -27.61
CA GLY A 690 -14.54 14.17 -28.02
C GLY A 690 -13.94 12.96 -27.26
N ALA A 691 -14.64 12.41 -26.27
CA ALA A 691 -14.22 11.17 -25.61
C ALA A 691 -14.18 9.99 -26.60
N LYS A 692 -13.12 9.17 -26.56
CA LYS A 692 -13.01 7.96 -27.39
C LYS A 692 -13.95 6.88 -26.84
N VAL A 693 -14.88 6.38 -27.66
CA VAL A 693 -15.84 5.35 -27.27
C VAL A 693 -15.91 4.24 -28.32
N VAL A 694 -15.88 3.00 -27.86
CA VAL A 694 -16.17 1.79 -28.65
C VAL A 694 -17.33 1.05 -27.98
N CYS A 695 -18.39 0.77 -28.72
CA CYS A 695 -19.51 -0.03 -28.24
C CYS A 695 -19.29 -1.51 -28.57
N ILE A 696 -19.60 -2.41 -27.63
CA ILE A 696 -19.27 -3.84 -27.71
C ILE A 696 -20.56 -4.66 -27.80
N VAL A 697 -20.78 -5.27 -28.97
CA VAL A 697 -22.02 -5.94 -29.37
C VAL A 697 -21.75 -7.42 -29.70
N GLY A 698 -22.76 -8.27 -29.54
CA GLY A 698 -22.71 -9.70 -29.79
C GLY A 698 -23.69 -10.46 -28.90
N GLY A 699 -24.03 -11.70 -29.24
CA GLY A 699 -25.04 -12.48 -28.53
C GLY A 699 -24.64 -12.93 -27.11
N PRO A 700 -25.56 -13.56 -26.37
CA PRO A 700 -25.27 -14.10 -25.04
C PRO A 700 -24.22 -15.22 -25.14
N GLY A 701 -23.17 -15.19 -24.32
CA GLY A 701 -22.08 -16.17 -24.40
C GLY A 701 -20.97 -15.86 -25.44
N SER A 702 -21.07 -14.77 -26.22
CA SER A 702 -20.09 -14.41 -27.26
C SER A 702 -18.71 -13.95 -26.78
N GLY A 703 -18.43 -13.94 -25.47
CA GLY A 703 -17.11 -13.61 -24.91
C GLY A 703 -16.80 -12.12 -24.64
N LYS A 704 -17.74 -11.20 -24.92
CA LYS A 704 -17.57 -9.73 -24.79
C LYS A 704 -16.76 -9.27 -23.56
N GLY A 705 -17.19 -9.62 -22.35
CA GLY A 705 -16.54 -9.17 -21.11
C GLY A 705 -15.08 -9.62 -21.00
N THR A 706 -14.79 -10.89 -21.32
CA THR A 706 -13.43 -11.45 -21.35
C THR A 706 -12.53 -10.72 -22.35
N GLN A 707 -13.08 -10.27 -23.48
CA GLN A 707 -12.34 -9.45 -24.44
C GLN A 707 -12.19 -8.00 -23.95
N CYS A 708 -13.21 -7.43 -23.30
CA CYS A 708 -13.12 -6.10 -22.68
C CYS A 708 -12.02 -6.05 -21.61
N GLU A 709 -11.88 -7.06 -20.77
CA GLU A 709 -10.81 -7.19 -19.77
C GLU A 709 -9.42 -7.13 -20.42
N LYS A 710 -9.20 -7.89 -21.51
CA LYS A 710 -7.95 -7.89 -22.27
C LYS A 710 -7.68 -6.54 -22.97
N ILE A 711 -8.71 -5.89 -23.54
CA ILE A 711 -8.59 -4.55 -24.15
C ILE A 711 -8.24 -3.50 -23.08
N VAL A 712 -8.88 -3.55 -21.90
CA VAL A 712 -8.56 -2.67 -20.75
C VAL A 712 -7.10 -2.83 -20.35
N GLN A 713 -6.61 -4.08 -20.20
CA GLN A 713 -5.23 -4.38 -19.81
C GLN A 713 -4.20 -3.85 -20.83
N ARG A 714 -4.42 -4.08 -22.14
CA ARG A 714 -3.46 -3.68 -23.20
C ARG A 714 -3.50 -2.20 -23.54
N TYR A 715 -4.70 -1.61 -23.66
CA TYR A 715 -4.87 -0.26 -24.21
C TYR A 715 -5.18 0.82 -23.15
N GLY A 716 -5.43 0.45 -21.89
CA GLY A 716 -5.74 1.38 -20.81
C GLY A 716 -7.11 2.08 -20.96
N PHE A 717 -8.04 1.40 -21.61
CA PHE A 717 -9.44 1.81 -21.70
C PHE A 717 -10.18 1.57 -20.37
N THR A 718 -11.39 2.11 -20.26
CA THR A 718 -12.33 1.84 -19.16
C THR A 718 -13.52 1.03 -19.67
N HIS A 719 -13.69 -0.18 -19.16
CA HIS A 719 -14.91 -0.98 -19.38
C HIS A 719 -16.07 -0.45 -18.53
N LEU A 720 -17.23 -0.30 -19.17
CA LEU A 720 -18.51 0.07 -18.57
C LEU A 720 -19.58 -0.92 -19.06
N SER A 721 -19.85 -1.94 -18.25
CA SER A 721 -20.97 -2.87 -18.47
C SER A 721 -22.27 -2.22 -18.01
N THR A 722 -23.22 -2.04 -18.94
CA THR A 722 -24.56 -1.52 -18.62
C THR A 722 -25.28 -2.36 -17.56
N GLY A 723 -25.13 -3.68 -17.63
CA GLY A 723 -25.73 -4.59 -16.65
C GLY A 723 -25.15 -4.43 -15.24
N ASP A 724 -23.89 -4.04 -15.10
CA ASP A 724 -23.24 -3.86 -13.80
C ASP A 724 -23.48 -2.45 -13.24
N LEU A 725 -23.61 -1.42 -14.09
CA LEU A 725 -24.12 -0.11 -13.67
C LEU A 725 -25.56 -0.22 -13.13
N LEU A 726 -26.43 -0.97 -13.80
CA LEU A 726 -27.80 -1.20 -13.34
C LEU A 726 -27.85 -2.00 -12.03
N ARG A 727 -27.03 -3.06 -11.89
CA ARG A 727 -26.92 -3.81 -10.61
C ARG A 727 -26.38 -2.93 -9.48
N ALA A 728 -25.40 -2.07 -9.75
CA ALA A 728 -24.87 -1.14 -8.75
C ALA A 728 -25.94 -0.12 -8.31
N GLU A 729 -26.72 0.42 -9.25
CA GLU A 729 -27.82 1.34 -8.96
C GLU A 729 -28.91 0.69 -8.11
N VAL A 730 -29.34 -0.54 -8.45
CA VAL A 730 -30.26 -1.34 -7.60
C VAL A 730 -29.67 -1.57 -6.21
N THR A 731 -28.40 -1.97 -6.12
CA THR A 731 -27.71 -2.24 -4.85
C THR A 731 -27.52 -0.98 -3.99
N SER A 732 -27.52 0.22 -4.59
CA SER A 732 -27.42 1.48 -3.86
C SER A 732 -28.64 1.78 -2.96
N GLY A 733 -29.79 1.18 -3.26
CA GLY A 733 -31.05 1.47 -2.57
C GLY A 733 -31.64 2.86 -2.87
N SER A 734 -31.16 3.56 -3.90
CA SER A 734 -31.76 4.80 -4.40
C SER A 734 -33.21 4.56 -4.89
N ASP A 735 -34.03 5.60 -5.00
CA ASP A 735 -35.40 5.45 -5.51
C ASP A 735 -35.43 5.01 -6.99
N ARG A 736 -34.42 5.42 -7.75
CA ARG A 736 -34.10 4.90 -9.10
C ARG A 736 -33.79 3.40 -9.05
N GLY A 737 -32.94 2.98 -8.10
CA GLY A 737 -32.57 1.58 -7.87
C GLY A 737 -33.74 0.68 -7.46
N LYS A 738 -34.67 1.17 -6.63
CA LYS A 738 -35.90 0.43 -6.27
C LYS A 738 -36.76 0.15 -7.49
N HIS A 739 -37.04 1.19 -8.29
CA HIS A 739 -37.82 1.05 -9.52
C HIS A 739 -37.12 0.15 -10.55
N LEU A 740 -35.79 0.21 -10.64
CA LEU A 740 -34.99 -0.70 -11.46
C LEU A 740 -35.10 -2.17 -11.01
N SER A 741 -35.19 -2.45 -9.70
CA SER A 741 -35.37 -3.82 -9.20
C SER A 741 -36.67 -4.43 -9.73
N GLU A 742 -37.78 -3.70 -9.62
CA GLU A 742 -39.10 -4.15 -10.10
C GLU A 742 -39.14 -4.44 -11.61
N ILE A 743 -38.39 -3.69 -12.41
CA ILE A 743 -38.28 -3.88 -13.87
C ILE A 743 -37.38 -5.09 -14.18
N MET A 744 -36.23 -5.18 -13.50
CA MET A 744 -35.25 -6.25 -13.70
C MET A 744 -35.75 -7.62 -13.22
N GLU A 745 -36.54 -7.67 -12.15
CA GLU A 745 -37.18 -8.90 -11.64
C GLU A 745 -38.23 -9.47 -12.60
N LYS A 746 -38.92 -8.61 -13.38
CA LYS A 746 -39.84 -9.02 -14.46
C LYS A 746 -39.09 -9.44 -15.74
N GLY A 747 -37.80 -9.14 -15.85
CA GLY A 747 -37.00 -9.36 -17.05
C GLY A 747 -37.26 -8.34 -18.17
N GLU A 748 -37.86 -7.20 -17.84
CA GLU A 748 -38.19 -6.12 -18.79
C GLU A 748 -36.93 -5.30 -19.16
N LEU A 749 -36.98 -4.59 -20.29
CA LEU A 749 -35.92 -3.66 -20.68
C LEU A 749 -36.02 -2.35 -19.88
N VAL A 750 -34.92 -1.96 -19.26
CA VAL A 750 -34.83 -0.69 -18.51
C VAL A 750 -35.01 0.52 -19.43
N PRO A 751 -35.83 1.53 -19.05
CA PRO A 751 -36.06 2.74 -19.84
C PRO A 751 -34.76 3.45 -20.26
N LEU A 752 -34.72 3.89 -21.52
CA LEU A 752 -33.52 4.38 -22.19
C LEU A 752 -32.87 5.58 -21.47
N ASP A 753 -33.66 6.55 -21.03
CA ASP A 753 -33.17 7.73 -20.30
C ASP A 753 -32.38 7.33 -19.05
N THR A 754 -32.86 6.32 -18.33
CA THR A 754 -32.19 5.76 -17.13
C THR A 754 -30.82 5.18 -17.47
N VAL A 755 -30.70 4.49 -18.61
CA VAL A 755 -29.44 3.89 -19.10
C VAL A 755 -28.48 4.96 -19.62
N LEU A 756 -28.96 5.93 -20.41
CA LEU A 756 -28.17 7.04 -20.93
C LEU A 756 -27.57 7.87 -19.80
N GLN A 757 -28.38 8.20 -18.79
CA GLN A 757 -27.93 8.96 -17.64
C GLN A 757 -26.88 8.18 -16.83
N LEU A 758 -27.08 6.89 -16.52
CA LEU A 758 -26.06 6.06 -15.83
C LEU A 758 -24.74 6.00 -16.60
N LEU A 759 -24.79 5.88 -17.93
CA LEU A 759 -23.60 5.90 -18.77
C LEU A 759 -22.91 7.27 -18.75
N LYS A 760 -23.67 8.36 -18.87
CA LYS A 760 -23.14 9.75 -18.83
C LYS A 760 -22.48 10.06 -17.48
N GLU A 761 -23.09 9.63 -16.37
CA GLU A 761 -22.55 9.73 -15.01
C GLU A 761 -21.25 8.92 -14.88
N ALA A 762 -21.26 7.63 -15.23
CA ALA A 762 -20.11 6.73 -15.10
C ALA A 762 -18.93 7.08 -16.02
N MET A 763 -19.20 7.62 -17.22
CA MET A 763 -18.16 8.13 -18.13
C MET A 763 -17.54 9.42 -17.59
N THR A 764 -18.37 10.38 -17.16
CA THR A 764 -17.88 11.67 -16.64
C THR A 764 -17.00 11.47 -15.40
N ALA A 765 -17.40 10.60 -14.48
CA ALA A 765 -16.66 10.29 -13.26
C ALA A 765 -15.27 9.64 -13.49
N LYS A 766 -14.99 9.11 -14.69
CA LYS A 766 -13.74 8.43 -15.05
C LYS A 766 -12.94 9.12 -16.17
N LEU A 767 -13.45 10.23 -16.72
CA LEU A 767 -12.92 10.91 -17.90
C LEU A 767 -11.46 11.33 -17.77
N SER A 768 -11.04 11.83 -16.59
CA SER A 768 -9.66 12.24 -16.32
C SER A 768 -8.67 11.09 -16.16
N THR A 769 -9.16 9.85 -15.98
CA THR A 769 -8.37 8.65 -15.71
C THR A 769 -8.34 7.64 -16.87
N SER A 770 -9.09 7.91 -17.95
CA SER A 770 -9.35 6.94 -19.02
C SER A 770 -8.70 7.33 -20.34
N LYS A 771 -8.14 6.36 -21.08
CA LYS A 771 -7.70 6.56 -22.47
C LYS A 771 -8.86 6.42 -23.49
N GLY A 772 -10.02 5.93 -23.05
CA GLY A 772 -11.21 5.69 -23.86
C GLY A 772 -12.16 4.68 -23.19
N PHE A 773 -13.43 4.65 -23.60
CA PHE A 773 -14.47 3.82 -22.99
C PHE A 773 -14.87 2.64 -23.87
N LEU A 774 -15.03 1.46 -23.25
CA LEU A 774 -15.68 0.29 -23.85
C LEU A 774 -17.06 0.13 -23.21
N ILE A 775 -18.13 0.32 -23.98
CA ILE A 775 -19.49 0.15 -23.47
C ILE A 775 -19.97 -1.28 -23.80
N ASP A 776 -20.16 -2.12 -22.78
CA ASP A 776 -20.50 -3.53 -22.95
C ASP A 776 -22.00 -3.80 -22.80
N GLY A 777 -22.52 -4.61 -23.71
CA GLY A 777 -23.94 -4.94 -23.81
C GLY A 777 -24.82 -3.76 -24.20
N TYR A 778 -24.29 -2.80 -24.97
CA TYR A 778 -24.96 -1.57 -25.40
C TYR A 778 -24.37 -1.07 -26.75
N PRO A 779 -25.17 -0.41 -27.61
CA PRO A 779 -26.64 -0.33 -27.57
C PRO A 779 -27.28 -1.69 -27.89
N ARG A 780 -28.44 -1.99 -27.28
CA ARG A 780 -29.19 -3.25 -27.51
C ARG A 780 -30.31 -3.12 -28.54
N GLU A 781 -30.75 -1.90 -28.74
CA GLU A 781 -31.83 -1.47 -29.61
C GLU A 781 -31.37 -0.18 -30.33
N LEU A 782 -31.90 0.04 -31.54
CA LEU A 782 -31.45 1.09 -32.45
C LEU A 782 -31.52 2.51 -31.87
N GLU A 783 -32.62 2.84 -31.17
CA GLU A 783 -32.83 4.20 -30.66
C GLU A 783 -31.86 4.54 -29.52
N GLN A 784 -31.38 3.54 -28.79
CA GLN A 784 -30.36 3.69 -27.76
C GLN A 784 -29.02 4.18 -28.35
N GLY A 785 -28.67 3.65 -29.53
CA GLY A 785 -27.46 4.04 -30.25
C GLY A 785 -27.52 5.48 -30.77
N LYS A 786 -28.65 5.85 -31.40
CA LYS A 786 -28.89 7.21 -31.90
C LYS A 786 -28.84 8.25 -30.77
N ARG A 787 -29.63 8.04 -29.71
CA ARG A 787 -29.71 8.97 -28.58
C ARG A 787 -28.37 9.10 -27.85
N PHE A 788 -27.59 8.02 -27.71
CA PHE A 788 -26.23 8.10 -27.15
C PHE A 788 -25.28 8.96 -28.00
N GLU A 789 -25.28 8.80 -29.34
CA GLU A 789 -24.43 9.61 -30.22
C GLU A 789 -24.82 11.10 -30.25
N ASN A 790 -26.08 11.42 -29.93
CA ASN A 790 -26.61 12.78 -29.88
C ASN A 790 -26.41 13.46 -28.50
N GLU A 791 -26.69 12.76 -27.39
CA GLU A 791 -26.83 13.32 -26.03
C GLU A 791 -25.59 13.11 -25.14
N VAL A 792 -24.71 12.18 -25.51
CA VAL A 792 -23.52 11.78 -24.75
C VAL A 792 -22.24 12.03 -25.55
N THR A 793 -21.95 11.21 -26.56
CA THR A 793 -20.82 11.39 -27.51
C THR A 793 -20.90 10.37 -28.65
N LYS A 794 -20.30 10.65 -29.81
CA LYS A 794 -20.26 9.73 -30.95
C LYS A 794 -19.44 8.47 -30.65
N CYS A 795 -19.89 7.33 -31.15
CA CYS A 795 -19.14 6.08 -31.12
C CYS A 795 -18.13 6.07 -32.27
N GLN A 796 -16.89 5.65 -32.02
CA GLN A 796 -15.86 5.56 -33.06
C GLN A 796 -16.10 4.36 -33.97
N PHE A 797 -16.35 3.19 -33.37
CA PHE A 797 -16.82 1.99 -34.05
C PHE A 797 -17.55 1.05 -33.09
N VAL A 798 -18.38 0.17 -33.63
CA VAL A 798 -19.01 -0.94 -32.91
C VAL A 798 -18.16 -2.18 -33.16
N LEU A 799 -17.61 -2.77 -32.09
CA LEU A 799 -16.96 -4.07 -32.15
C LEU A 799 -18.02 -5.16 -32.01
N TYR A 800 -18.24 -5.94 -33.07
CA TYR A 800 -19.19 -7.04 -33.09
C TYR A 800 -18.47 -8.37 -32.98
N PHE A 801 -18.75 -9.12 -31.91
CA PHE A 801 -18.30 -10.49 -31.73
C PHE A 801 -19.32 -11.48 -32.31
N GLU A 802 -18.98 -12.01 -33.47
CA GLU A 802 -19.79 -12.92 -34.29
C GLU A 802 -19.57 -14.37 -33.84
N VAL A 803 -20.65 -15.04 -33.44
CA VAL A 803 -20.65 -16.42 -32.93
C VAL A 803 -21.98 -17.07 -33.30
N SER A 804 -21.96 -18.35 -33.67
CA SER A 804 -23.13 -19.19 -33.90
C SER A 804 -23.96 -19.43 -32.64
N ASP A 805 -25.27 -19.62 -32.83
CA ASP A 805 -26.21 -19.95 -31.75
C ASP A 805 -25.85 -21.27 -31.04
N GLU A 806 -25.22 -22.22 -31.74
CA GLU A 806 -24.73 -23.47 -31.13
C GLU A 806 -23.58 -23.20 -30.16
N THR A 807 -22.52 -22.50 -30.59
CA THR A 807 -21.39 -22.14 -29.71
C THR A 807 -21.83 -21.23 -28.57
N MET A 808 -22.74 -20.29 -28.81
CA MET A 808 -23.33 -19.46 -27.76
C MET A 808 -24.11 -20.31 -26.73
N THR A 809 -24.99 -21.21 -27.17
CA THR A 809 -25.74 -22.13 -26.30
C THR A 809 -24.80 -23.02 -25.49
N LYS A 810 -23.81 -23.64 -26.15
CA LYS A 810 -22.80 -24.51 -25.53
C LYS A 810 -21.98 -23.78 -24.46
N ARG A 811 -21.58 -22.53 -24.70
CA ARG A 811 -20.87 -21.69 -23.73
C ARG A 811 -21.75 -21.26 -22.56
N LEU A 812 -23.04 -20.98 -22.79
CA LEU A 812 -23.99 -20.64 -21.72
C LEU A 812 -24.30 -21.85 -20.81
N LEU A 813 -24.53 -23.03 -21.39
CA LEU A 813 -24.74 -24.27 -20.63
C LEU A 813 -23.48 -24.66 -19.82
N GLY A 814 -22.28 -24.54 -20.42
CA GLY A 814 -21.02 -24.71 -19.71
C GLY A 814 -20.79 -23.69 -18.57
N ARG A 815 -21.31 -22.47 -18.72
CA ARG A 815 -21.29 -21.43 -17.68
C ARG A 815 -22.25 -21.73 -16.53
N ALA A 816 -23.44 -22.27 -16.80
CA ALA A 816 -24.38 -22.69 -15.76
C ALA A 816 -23.77 -23.75 -14.84
N LEU A 817 -23.06 -24.74 -15.42
CA LEU A 817 -22.36 -25.80 -14.70
C LEU A 817 -21.18 -25.32 -13.82
N SER A 818 -20.56 -24.18 -14.16
CA SER A 818 -19.31 -23.71 -13.54
C SER A 818 -19.45 -22.46 -12.66
N SER A 819 -20.52 -21.68 -12.82
CA SER A 819 -20.69 -20.38 -12.13
C SER A 819 -21.95 -20.24 -11.27
N GLY A 820 -22.76 -21.30 -11.14
CA GLY A 820 -23.87 -21.36 -10.18
C GLY A 820 -25.05 -20.43 -10.48
N ARG A 821 -25.14 -19.90 -11.70
CA ARG A 821 -26.26 -19.03 -12.13
C ARG A 821 -27.55 -19.82 -12.30
N VAL A 822 -28.56 -19.46 -11.51
CA VAL A 822 -29.85 -20.16 -11.45
C VAL A 822 -30.77 -19.81 -12.64
N ASP A 823 -30.48 -18.71 -13.33
CA ASP A 823 -31.26 -18.18 -14.46
C ASP A 823 -30.86 -18.75 -15.83
N ASP A 824 -29.65 -19.30 -15.98
CA ASP A 824 -29.09 -19.82 -17.24
C ASP A 824 -29.64 -21.22 -17.61
N ASN A 825 -30.96 -21.38 -17.62
CA ASN A 825 -31.66 -22.57 -18.11
C ASN A 825 -31.94 -22.51 -19.63
N GLU A 826 -32.25 -23.65 -20.25
CA GLU A 826 -32.42 -23.79 -21.71
C GLU A 826 -33.51 -22.88 -22.30
N GLU A 827 -34.61 -22.63 -21.56
CA GLU A 827 -35.70 -21.76 -21.99
C GLU A 827 -35.28 -20.28 -21.94
N THR A 828 -34.58 -19.86 -20.87
CA THR A 828 -33.97 -18.53 -20.77
C THR A 828 -32.94 -18.30 -21.88
N ILE A 829 -32.11 -19.29 -22.19
CA ILE A 829 -31.10 -19.20 -23.26
C ILE A 829 -31.77 -18.98 -24.62
N LYS A 830 -32.80 -19.77 -24.95
CA LYS A 830 -33.60 -19.60 -26.19
C LYS A 830 -34.24 -18.21 -26.26
N LYS A 831 -34.87 -17.72 -25.18
CA LYS A 831 -35.44 -16.36 -25.12
C LYS A 831 -34.38 -15.28 -25.35
N ARG A 832 -33.18 -15.42 -24.77
CA ARG A 832 -32.07 -14.46 -24.95
C ARG A 832 -31.51 -14.44 -26.37
N LEU A 833 -31.44 -15.60 -27.06
CA LEU A 833 -31.03 -15.68 -28.46
C LEU A 833 -32.07 -15.04 -29.39
N VAL A 834 -33.36 -15.35 -29.21
CA VAL A 834 -34.46 -14.72 -29.97
C VAL A 834 -34.47 -13.20 -29.76
N THR A 835 -34.25 -12.72 -28.53
CA THR A 835 -34.18 -11.28 -28.22
C THR A 835 -32.98 -10.61 -28.91
N PHE A 836 -31.82 -11.26 -28.93
CA PHE A 836 -30.63 -10.76 -29.63
C PHE A 836 -30.88 -10.61 -31.13
N HIS A 837 -31.39 -11.66 -31.79
CA HIS A 837 -31.63 -11.63 -33.24
C HIS A 837 -32.72 -10.63 -33.66
N SER A 838 -33.78 -10.48 -32.85
CA SER A 838 -34.91 -9.59 -33.18
C SER A 838 -34.67 -8.11 -32.86
N ILE A 839 -33.93 -7.78 -31.79
CA ILE A 839 -33.78 -6.38 -31.32
C ILE A 839 -32.36 -5.84 -31.57
N THR A 840 -31.33 -6.69 -31.45
CA THR A 840 -29.92 -6.27 -31.46
C THR A 840 -29.25 -6.39 -32.83
N THR A 841 -29.61 -7.36 -33.69
CA THR A 841 -29.12 -7.42 -35.08
C THR A 841 -29.43 -6.15 -35.90
N PRO A 842 -30.63 -5.52 -35.82
CA PRO A 842 -30.90 -4.23 -36.47
C PRO A 842 -29.96 -3.07 -36.05
N VAL A 843 -29.34 -3.15 -34.86
CA VAL A 843 -28.32 -2.20 -34.41
C VAL A 843 -27.03 -2.37 -35.21
N ILE A 844 -26.63 -3.62 -35.45
CA ILE A 844 -25.44 -3.97 -36.23
C ILE A 844 -25.63 -3.46 -37.67
N ASP A 845 -26.76 -3.78 -38.30
CA ASP A 845 -27.10 -3.33 -39.66
C ASP A 845 -27.02 -1.80 -39.82
N TYR A 846 -27.50 -1.05 -38.82
CA TYR A 846 -27.50 0.41 -38.84
C TYR A 846 -26.10 1.02 -38.78
N TYR A 847 -25.20 0.46 -37.95
CA TYR A 847 -23.82 0.91 -37.87
C TYR A 847 -22.95 0.33 -39.01
N GLU A 848 -23.30 -0.82 -39.58
CA GLU A 848 -22.61 -1.41 -40.73
C GLU A 848 -22.86 -0.58 -42.01
N LYS A 849 -24.10 -0.11 -42.21
CA LYS A 849 -24.45 0.87 -43.26
C LYS A 849 -23.71 2.23 -43.14
N GLN A 850 -23.10 2.52 -41.99
CA GLN A 850 -22.24 3.68 -41.75
C GLN A 850 -20.73 3.37 -41.85
N GLY A 851 -20.33 2.13 -42.14
CA GLY A 851 -18.93 1.68 -42.08
C GLY A 851 -18.34 1.62 -40.66
N LYS A 852 -19.16 1.78 -39.62
CA LYS A 852 -18.77 1.83 -38.20
C LYS A 852 -18.66 0.46 -37.54
N VAL A 853 -19.09 -0.64 -38.16
CA VAL A 853 -18.94 -1.98 -37.56
C VAL A 853 -17.54 -2.55 -37.86
N LYS A 854 -16.94 -3.19 -36.85
CA LYS A 854 -15.76 -4.05 -36.97
C LYS A 854 -16.14 -5.44 -36.46
N LYS A 855 -16.19 -6.43 -37.35
CA LYS A 855 -16.58 -7.81 -37.04
C LYS A 855 -15.36 -8.61 -36.62
N VAL A 856 -15.52 -9.45 -35.59
CA VAL A 856 -14.52 -10.43 -35.13
C VAL A 856 -15.24 -11.76 -34.93
N SER A 857 -14.76 -12.82 -35.59
CA SER A 857 -15.21 -14.19 -35.28
C SER A 857 -14.75 -14.56 -33.88
N ALA A 858 -15.71 -14.91 -33.02
CA ALA A 858 -15.46 -15.32 -31.64
C ALA A 858 -15.77 -16.81 -31.40
N GLU A 859 -15.80 -17.64 -32.44
CA GLU A 859 -15.85 -19.11 -32.35
C GLU A 859 -14.59 -19.70 -31.67
N ALA A 860 -13.44 -19.10 -31.96
CA ALA A 860 -12.11 -19.51 -31.51
C ALA A 860 -11.86 -19.32 -30.00
N GLY A 861 -10.67 -19.71 -29.53
CA GLY A 861 -10.25 -19.56 -28.15
C GLY A 861 -10.05 -18.10 -27.72
N PRO A 862 -10.22 -17.73 -26.43
CA PRO A 862 -10.20 -16.32 -26.00
C PRO A 862 -8.91 -15.53 -26.30
N ASN A 863 -7.79 -16.21 -26.59
CA ASN A 863 -6.54 -15.57 -27.00
C ASN A 863 -6.51 -15.31 -28.52
N GLU A 864 -6.87 -16.30 -29.34
CA GLU A 864 -6.97 -16.19 -30.80
C GLU A 864 -7.97 -15.10 -31.21
N VAL A 865 -9.12 -15.05 -30.55
CA VAL A 865 -10.13 -13.98 -30.71
C VAL A 865 -9.56 -12.60 -30.34
N PHE A 866 -8.64 -12.54 -29.37
CA PHE A 866 -7.99 -11.27 -28.99
C PHE A 866 -6.94 -10.83 -30.01
N GLU A 867 -6.28 -11.74 -30.72
CA GLU A 867 -5.34 -11.39 -31.81
C GLU A 867 -6.07 -10.69 -32.96
N GLU A 868 -7.27 -11.13 -33.32
CA GLU A 868 -8.12 -10.41 -34.29
C GLU A 868 -8.57 -9.03 -33.77
N VAL A 869 -8.87 -8.92 -32.46
CA VAL A 869 -9.15 -7.62 -31.82
C VAL A 869 -7.92 -6.70 -31.88
N MET A 870 -6.70 -7.21 -31.67
CA MET A 870 -5.48 -6.41 -31.77
C MET A 870 -5.25 -5.87 -33.18
N LYS A 871 -5.54 -6.64 -34.24
CA LYS A 871 -5.46 -6.17 -35.64
C LYS A 871 -6.40 -4.99 -35.92
N ILE A 872 -7.51 -4.88 -35.19
CA ILE A 872 -8.46 -3.75 -35.27
C ILE A 872 -8.01 -2.59 -34.36
N PHE A 873 -7.51 -2.88 -33.16
CA PHE A 873 -7.18 -1.86 -32.16
C PHE A 873 -5.82 -1.21 -32.38
N ASP A 874 -4.74 -1.95 -32.67
CA ASP A 874 -3.39 -1.38 -32.80
C ASP A 874 -3.28 -0.27 -33.88
N PRO A 875 -3.96 -0.32 -35.04
CA PRO A 875 -3.94 0.79 -36.02
C PRO A 875 -4.72 2.04 -35.59
N ILE A 876 -5.69 1.92 -34.68
CA ILE A 876 -6.59 3.02 -34.25
C ILE A 876 -6.13 3.60 -32.89
N PHE A 877 -5.57 2.75 -32.04
CA PHE A 877 -5.14 3.03 -30.67
C PHE A 877 -3.75 2.42 -30.41
N PRO A 878 -2.70 2.84 -31.12
CA PRO A 878 -1.38 2.23 -31.00
C PRO A 878 -0.86 2.28 -29.55
N PRO A 879 -0.26 1.18 -29.04
CA PRO A 879 0.32 1.14 -27.70
C PRO A 879 1.47 2.15 -27.56
N ALA A 880 1.69 2.64 -26.35
CA ALA A 880 2.70 3.68 -26.10
C ALA A 880 4.13 3.14 -26.34
N PRO A 881 4.96 3.82 -27.15
CA PRO A 881 6.22 3.25 -27.62
C PRO A 881 7.27 3.15 -26.50
N LEU A 882 7.69 1.92 -26.17
CA LEU A 882 8.74 1.62 -25.19
C LEU A 882 10.13 2.18 -25.56
N ARG A 883 10.32 2.62 -26.81
CA ARG A 883 11.60 3.09 -27.39
C ARG A 883 12.31 4.21 -26.61
N ASN A 884 11.57 4.98 -25.81
CA ASN A 884 12.13 6.06 -24.98
C ASN A 884 12.10 5.75 -23.47
N ALA A 885 11.69 4.55 -23.05
CA ALA A 885 11.64 4.17 -21.65
C ALA A 885 13.06 4.01 -21.07
N LYS A 886 13.32 4.60 -19.90
CA LYS A 886 14.55 4.34 -19.14
C LYS A 886 14.56 2.88 -18.69
N VAL A 887 15.43 2.03 -19.23
CA VAL A 887 15.57 0.63 -18.81
C VAL A 887 16.95 0.39 -18.20
N ILE A 888 16.97 -0.30 -17.06
CA ILE A 888 18.16 -0.74 -16.34
C ILE A 888 18.03 -2.25 -16.13
N PHE A 889 19.03 -3.00 -16.58
CA PHE A 889 19.13 -4.43 -16.26
C PHE A 889 19.79 -4.59 -14.89
N VAL A 890 19.29 -5.52 -14.06
CA VAL A 890 19.79 -5.75 -12.70
C VAL A 890 20.41 -7.15 -12.60
N CYS A 891 21.74 -7.17 -12.58
CA CYS A 891 22.56 -8.38 -12.60
C CYS A 891 23.27 -8.60 -11.26
N GLY A 892 23.75 -9.83 -11.03
CA GLY A 892 24.35 -10.27 -9.77
C GLY A 892 23.95 -11.70 -9.45
N GLY A 893 24.79 -12.45 -8.74
CA GLY A 893 24.56 -13.87 -8.47
C GLY A 893 23.35 -14.17 -7.56
N PRO A 894 23.01 -15.45 -7.33
CA PRO A 894 21.97 -15.82 -6.37
C PRO A 894 22.35 -15.34 -4.96
N GLY A 895 21.43 -14.77 -4.20
CA GLY A 895 21.72 -14.23 -2.85
C GLY A 895 22.41 -12.85 -2.80
N SER A 896 22.69 -12.22 -3.96
CA SER A 896 23.34 -10.89 -4.02
C SER A 896 22.54 -9.70 -3.48
N GLY A 897 21.23 -9.85 -3.22
CA GLY A 897 20.37 -8.78 -2.66
C GLY A 897 19.60 -7.93 -3.67
N LYS A 898 19.66 -8.24 -4.97
CA LYS A 898 18.98 -7.52 -6.07
C LYS A 898 17.57 -7.02 -5.74
N GLY A 899 16.65 -7.91 -5.37
CA GLY A 899 15.24 -7.56 -5.09
C GLY A 899 15.08 -6.51 -3.99
N THR A 900 15.76 -6.70 -2.85
CA THR A 900 15.77 -5.75 -1.71
C THR A 900 16.28 -4.36 -2.12
N GLN A 901 17.25 -4.29 -3.02
CA GLN A 901 17.73 -3.01 -3.55
C GLN A 901 16.77 -2.45 -4.61
N CYS A 902 16.14 -3.29 -5.44
CA CYS A 902 15.10 -2.87 -6.38
C CYS A 902 13.89 -2.25 -5.67
N GLU A 903 13.40 -2.86 -4.59
CA GLU A 903 12.33 -2.33 -3.73
C GLU A 903 12.67 -0.92 -3.20
N ARG A 904 13.92 -0.72 -2.75
CA ARG A 904 14.40 0.60 -2.29
C ARG A 904 14.52 1.61 -3.44
N ILE A 905 14.98 1.20 -4.63
CA ILE A 905 15.03 2.06 -5.83
C ILE A 905 13.61 2.45 -6.27
N VAL A 906 12.66 1.51 -6.29
CA VAL A 906 11.23 1.77 -6.55
C VAL A 906 10.70 2.81 -5.56
N LYS A 907 10.92 2.60 -4.25
CA LYS A 907 10.42 3.49 -3.18
C LYS A 907 11.02 4.91 -3.21
N LYS A 908 12.33 5.06 -3.47
CA LYS A 908 12.97 6.40 -3.53
C LYS A 908 12.73 7.12 -4.87
N TYR A 909 12.71 6.40 -5.99
CA TYR A 909 12.80 7.01 -7.32
C TYR A 909 11.58 6.83 -8.23
N GLY A 910 10.59 6.00 -7.87
CA GLY A 910 9.39 5.80 -8.70
C GLY A 910 9.65 5.02 -10.01
N PHE A 911 10.65 4.16 -10.00
CA PHE A 911 10.83 3.12 -11.02
C PHE A 911 9.80 1.99 -10.83
N THR A 912 9.60 1.16 -11.85
CA THR A 912 8.89 -0.12 -11.75
C THR A 912 9.90 -1.28 -11.77
N HIS A 913 9.85 -2.15 -10.77
CA HIS A 913 10.60 -3.41 -10.75
C HIS A 913 9.83 -4.51 -11.48
N LEU A 914 10.48 -5.21 -12.39
CA LEU A 914 9.95 -6.34 -13.14
C LEU A 914 10.92 -7.53 -12.98
N SER A 915 10.57 -8.44 -12.08
CA SER A 915 11.28 -9.72 -11.89
C SER A 915 10.75 -10.76 -12.88
N THR A 916 11.61 -11.30 -13.75
CA THR A 916 11.20 -12.35 -14.68
C THR A 916 10.71 -13.61 -13.97
N GLY A 917 11.29 -13.93 -12.81
CA GLY A 917 10.86 -15.07 -12.00
C GLY A 917 9.44 -14.91 -11.45
N ASP A 918 8.99 -13.69 -11.18
CA ASP A 918 7.65 -13.42 -10.65
C ASP A 918 6.61 -13.27 -11.76
N LEU A 919 6.99 -12.71 -12.92
CA LEU A 919 6.16 -12.77 -14.14
C LEU A 919 5.88 -14.22 -14.56
N LEU A 920 6.90 -15.10 -14.52
CA LEU A 920 6.73 -16.52 -14.83
C LEU A 920 5.86 -17.25 -13.79
N ARG A 921 6.03 -16.97 -12.49
CA ARG A 921 5.15 -17.51 -11.43
C ARG A 921 3.70 -17.04 -11.58
N ALA A 922 3.47 -15.78 -11.94
CA ALA A 922 2.13 -15.26 -12.18
C ALA A 922 1.48 -15.91 -13.41
N GLU A 923 2.21 -16.09 -14.50
CA GLU A 923 1.72 -16.76 -15.72
C GLU A 923 1.38 -18.24 -15.44
N VAL A 924 2.22 -18.97 -14.70
CA VAL A 924 1.91 -20.33 -14.22
C VAL A 924 0.64 -20.34 -13.36
N SER A 925 0.55 -19.43 -12.38
CA SER A 925 -0.60 -19.32 -11.46
C SER A 925 -1.92 -18.93 -12.15
N SER A 926 -1.86 -18.38 -13.37
CA SER A 926 -3.05 -18.04 -14.16
C SER A 926 -3.79 -19.27 -14.72
N GLY A 927 -3.13 -20.43 -14.79
CA GLY A 927 -3.68 -21.64 -15.41
C GLY A 927 -3.81 -21.57 -16.94
N SER A 928 -3.24 -20.55 -17.60
CA SER A 928 -3.25 -20.42 -19.07
C SER A 928 -2.49 -21.57 -19.75
N ASP A 929 -2.73 -21.79 -21.05
CA ASP A 929 -1.99 -22.80 -21.82
C ASP A 929 -0.50 -22.46 -22.02
N ARG A 930 -0.11 -21.20 -21.79
CA ARG A 930 1.28 -20.74 -21.65
C ARG A 930 1.81 -21.13 -20.27
N GLY A 931 1.04 -20.88 -19.20
CA GLY A 931 1.33 -21.29 -17.82
C GLY A 931 1.52 -22.80 -17.64
N LYS A 932 0.71 -23.64 -18.29
CA LYS A 932 0.86 -25.11 -18.29
C LYS A 932 2.22 -25.53 -18.86
N LYS A 933 2.57 -25.04 -20.06
CA LYS A 933 3.88 -25.30 -20.69
C LYS A 933 5.04 -24.77 -19.86
N LEU A 934 4.87 -23.62 -19.20
CA LEU A 934 5.87 -23.08 -18.28
C LEU A 934 6.06 -23.95 -17.03
N THR A 935 4.99 -24.58 -16.52
CA THR A 935 5.05 -25.49 -15.38
C THR A 935 5.98 -26.66 -15.68
N GLU A 936 5.78 -27.35 -16.80
CA GLU A 936 6.60 -28.50 -17.24
C GLU A 936 8.07 -28.17 -17.46
N ILE A 937 8.42 -26.92 -17.76
CA ILE A 937 9.81 -26.44 -17.96
C ILE A 937 10.42 -26.07 -16.59
N MET A 938 9.64 -25.37 -15.75
CA MET A 938 10.10 -24.91 -14.43
C MET A 938 10.28 -26.06 -13.44
N GLU A 939 9.45 -27.11 -13.50
CA GLU A 939 9.60 -28.32 -12.67
C GLU A 939 10.87 -29.10 -13.00
N LYS A 940 11.35 -29.05 -14.24
CA LYS A 940 12.64 -29.65 -14.67
C LYS A 940 13.85 -28.79 -14.31
N GLY A 941 13.64 -27.55 -13.86
CA GLY A 941 14.70 -26.57 -13.62
C GLY A 941 15.34 -26.00 -14.89
N GLU A 942 14.68 -26.17 -16.04
CA GLU A 942 15.17 -25.71 -17.35
C GLU A 942 15.00 -24.18 -17.52
N LEU A 943 15.78 -23.59 -18.43
CA LEU A 943 15.62 -22.18 -18.79
C LEU A 943 14.43 -22.00 -19.73
N VAL A 944 13.50 -21.12 -19.35
CA VAL A 944 12.33 -20.78 -20.17
C VAL A 944 12.76 -20.12 -21.49
N PRO A 945 12.20 -20.52 -22.65
CA PRO A 945 12.56 -19.96 -23.96
C PRO A 945 12.51 -18.43 -24.03
N LEU A 946 13.53 -17.84 -24.69
CA LEU A 946 13.73 -16.39 -24.77
C LEU A 946 12.48 -15.64 -25.26
N ASP A 947 11.84 -16.09 -26.34
CA ASP A 947 10.62 -15.48 -26.87
C ASP A 947 9.52 -15.35 -25.81
N THR A 948 9.32 -16.38 -25.00
CA THR A 948 8.30 -16.40 -23.93
C THR A 948 8.61 -15.39 -22.84
N VAL A 949 9.88 -15.27 -22.42
CA VAL A 949 10.32 -14.32 -21.38
C VAL A 949 10.32 -12.88 -21.91
N LEU A 950 10.79 -12.66 -23.14
CA LEU A 950 10.84 -11.36 -23.80
C LEU A 950 9.43 -10.80 -24.02
N GLN A 951 8.48 -11.66 -24.42
CA GLN A 951 7.08 -11.28 -24.56
C GLN A 951 6.45 -10.92 -23.20
N LEU A 952 6.64 -11.72 -22.13
CA LEU A 952 6.13 -11.40 -20.79
C LEU A 952 6.68 -10.06 -20.27
N LEU A 953 7.98 -9.79 -20.50
CA LEU A 953 8.61 -8.52 -20.13
C LEU A 953 8.00 -7.34 -20.91
N LYS A 954 7.82 -7.49 -22.23
CA LYS A 954 7.21 -6.46 -23.07
C LYS A 954 5.77 -6.16 -22.65
N GLU A 955 4.96 -7.19 -22.43
CA GLU A 955 3.57 -7.08 -21.95
C GLU A 955 3.51 -6.34 -20.60
N ALA A 956 4.37 -6.69 -19.65
CA ALA A 956 4.45 -6.04 -18.34
C ALA A 956 4.98 -4.59 -18.40
N MET A 957 5.87 -4.27 -19.35
CA MET A 957 6.35 -2.90 -19.59
C MET A 957 5.28 -2.02 -20.26
N GLU A 958 4.60 -2.52 -21.31
CA GLU A 958 3.51 -1.80 -22.00
C GLU A 958 2.39 -1.43 -21.02
N ALA A 959 2.03 -2.34 -20.10
CA ALA A 959 1.02 -2.11 -19.06
C ALA A 959 1.41 -1.06 -17.99
N LYS A 960 2.69 -0.64 -17.90
CA LYS A 960 3.20 0.24 -16.84
C LYS A 960 3.92 1.51 -17.34
N VAL A 961 4.19 1.62 -18.65
CA VAL A 961 5.01 2.70 -19.22
C VAL A 961 4.45 4.10 -18.95
N SER A 962 3.13 4.28 -18.92
CA SER A 962 2.50 5.59 -18.63
C SER A 962 2.48 5.99 -17.14
N THR A 963 2.96 5.12 -16.23
CA THR A 963 3.00 5.38 -14.77
C THR A 963 4.40 5.26 -14.16
N SER A 964 5.39 4.82 -14.95
CA SER A 964 6.72 4.48 -14.46
C SER A 964 7.76 5.53 -14.87
N LYS A 965 8.67 5.92 -13.95
CA LYS A 965 9.81 6.78 -14.30
C LYS A 965 10.98 6.02 -14.96
N GLY A 966 10.91 4.69 -14.95
CA GLY A 966 11.89 3.78 -15.57
C GLY A 966 11.70 2.34 -15.08
N PHE A 967 12.32 1.37 -15.75
CA PHE A 967 12.18 -0.05 -15.46
C PHE A 967 13.48 -0.65 -14.92
N LEU A 968 13.35 -1.42 -13.85
CA LEU A 968 14.40 -2.30 -13.30
C LEU A 968 14.04 -3.73 -13.70
N ILE A 969 14.80 -4.33 -14.60
CA ILE A 969 14.57 -5.71 -15.04
C ILE A 969 15.47 -6.62 -14.20
N ASP A 970 14.88 -7.43 -13.32
CA ASP A 970 15.61 -8.29 -12.38
C ASP A 970 15.54 -9.77 -12.82
N GLY A 971 16.68 -10.45 -12.70
CA GLY A 971 16.84 -11.83 -13.15
C GLY A 971 16.87 -11.99 -14.67
N TYR A 972 17.12 -10.91 -15.43
CA TYR A 972 17.27 -10.87 -16.89
C TYR A 972 18.08 -9.62 -17.30
N PRO A 973 18.88 -9.68 -18.38
CA PRO A 973 19.21 -10.87 -19.17
C PRO A 973 20.12 -11.84 -18.42
N ARG A 974 19.90 -13.15 -18.60
CA ARG A 974 20.72 -14.22 -18.00
C ARG A 974 21.83 -14.72 -18.91
N GLU A 975 21.64 -14.52 -20.20
CA GLU A 975 22.50 -14.95 -21.30
C GLU A 975 22.60 -13.80 -22.30
N LEU A 976 23.68 -13.74 -23.08
CA LEU A 976 23.98 -12.58 -23.92
C LEU A 976 22.87 -12.25 -24.94
N ASP A 977 22.37 -13.27 -25.63
CA ASP A 977 21.34 -13.12 -26.67
C ASP A 977 20.02 -12.58 -26.12
N GLN A 978 19.75 -12.76 -24.83
CA GLN A 978 18.59 -12.16 -24.18
C GLN A 978 18.71 -10.63 -24.14
N GLY A 979 19.89 -10.12 -23.78
CA GLY A 979 20.15 -8.67 -23.70
C GLY A 979 20.16 -8.02 -25.08
N THR A 980 20.92 -8.58 -26.02
CA THR A 980 21.05 -8.03 -27.38
C THR A 980 19.72 -8.06 -28.15
N ARG A 981 18.89 -9.09 -27.93
CA ARG A 981 17.55 -9.19 -28.54
C ARG A 981 16.55 -8.22 -27.90
N PHE A 982 16.54 -8.06 -26.58
CA PHE A 982 15.74 -7.02 -25.91
C PHE A 982 16.10 -5.62 -26.43
N GLU A 983 17.39 -5.33 -26.55
CA GLU A 983 17.90 -4.03 -27.03
C GLU A 983 17.61 -3.76 -28.52
N LYS A 984 17.21 -4.78 -29.27
CA LYS A 984 16.78 -4.73 -30.68
C LYS A 984 15.25 -4.66 -30.85
N GLU A 985 14.49 -5.40 -30.03
CA GLU A 985 13.04 -5.61 -30.21
C GLU A 985 12.15 -4.81 -29.22
N VAL A 986 12.74 -4.24 -28.16
CA VAL A 986 12.02 -3.49 -27.11
C VAL A 986 12.58 -2.07 -26.96
N THR A 987 13.76 -1.92 -26.34
CA THR A 987 14.48 -0.64 -26.21
C THR A 987 15.90 -0.87 -25.67
N GLN A 988 16.80 0.11 -25.88
CA GLN A 988 18.17 0.07 -25.37
C GLN A 988 18.21 0.14 -23.83
N ALA A 989 19.09 -0.63 -23.20
CA ALA A 989 19.39 -0.51 -21.79
C ALA A 989 20.33 0.69 -21.56
N GLN A 990 20.02 1.52 -20.57
CA GLN A 990 20.85 2.67 -20.20
C GLN A 990 22.15 2.21 -19.54
N PHE A 991 22.04 1.25 -18.61
CA PHE A 991 23.16 0.56 -17.99
C PHE A 991 22.70 -0.78 -17.37
N VAL A 992 23.68 -1.61 -17.04
CA VAL A 992 23.54 -2.79 -16.19
C VAL A 992 23.97 -2.42 -14.77
N LEU A 993 23.06 -2.51 -13.81
CA LEU A 993 23.38 -2.41 -12.39
C LEU A 993 23.84 -3.79 -11.92
N TYR A 994 25.12 -3.94 -11.60
CA TYR A 994 25.71 -5.20 -11.17
C TYR A 994 25.98 -5.19 -9.67
N PHE A 995 25.33 -6.09 -8.92
CA PHE A 995 25.58 -6.30 -7.51
C PHE A 995 26.63 -7.41 -7.31
N GLU A 996 27.84 -6.99 -6.97
CA GLU A 996 29.03 -7.83 -6.77
C GLU A 996 29.10 -8.34 -5.33
N VAL A 997 29.24 -9.65 -5.17
CA VAL A 997 29.27 -10.39 -3.89
C VAL A 997 30.13 -11.64 -4.10
N SER A 998 30.92 -12.05 -3.11
CA SER A 998 31.68 -13.30 -3.17
C SER A 998 30.78 -14.55 -3.10
N ASP A 999 31.23 -15.65 -3.71
CA ASP A 999 30.52 -16.93 -3.66
C ASP A 999 30.31 -17.44 -2.22
N GLN A 1000 31.22 -17.13 -1.30
CA GLN A 1000 31.09 -17.47 0.12
C GLN A 1000 29.94 -16.69 0.77
N ALA A 1001 29.86 -15.37 0.54
CA ALA A 1001 28.79 -14.55 1.06
C ALA A 1001 27.43 -14.88 0.39
N MET A 1002 27.42 -15.17 -0.91
CA MET A 1002 26.22 -15.65 -1.62
C MET A 1002 25.73 -16.99 -1.07
N THR A 1003 26.61 -17.98 -0.94
CA THR A 1003 26.28 -19.30 -0.37
C THR A 1003 25.72 -19.18 1.04
N LYS A 1004 26.38 -18.41 1.91
CA LYS A 1004 25.92 -18.15 3.29
C LYS A 1004 24.54 -17.47 3.33
N ARG A 1005 24.28 -16.50 2.45
CA ARG A 1005 22.97 -15.84 2.32
C ARG A 1005 21.88 -16.77 1.78
N LEU A 1006 22.22 -17.70 0.87
CA LEU A 1006 21.28 -18.66 0.31
C LEU A 1006 20.91 -19.77 1.30
N LEU A 1007 21.89 -20.33 2.04
CA LEU A 1007 21.62 -21.30 3.10
C LEU A 1007 20.76 -20.69 4.22
N GLY A 1008 21.04 -19.44 4.62
CA GLY A 1008 20.17 -18.69 5.53
C GLY A 1008 18.77 -18.40 4.96
N ARG A 1009 18.63 -18.28 3.62
CA ARG A 1009 17.34 -18.10 2.94
C ARG A 1009 16.53 -19.39 2.86
N ALA A 1010 17.16 -20.54 2.66
CA ALA A 1010 16.51 -21.85 2.70
C ALA A 1010 15.85 -22.08 4.07
N GLN A 1011 16.55 -21.70 5.15
CA GLN A 1011 16.08 -21.79 6.53
C GLN A 1011 14.94 -20.82 6.90
N THR A 1012 14.63 -19.83 6.06
CA THR A 1012 13.75 -18.70 6.43
C THR A 1012 12.64 -18.36 5.42
N SER A 1013 12.65 -18.93 4.20
CA SER A 1013 11.69 -18.56 3.14
C SER A 1013 10.94 -19.74 2.50
N GLY A 1014 11.01 -20.93 3.09
CA GLY A 1014 10.19 -22.09 2.67
C GLY A 1014 10.50 -22.66 1.28
N ARG A 1015 11.62 -22.27 0.67
CA ARG A 1015 12.03 -22.71 -0.66
C ARG A 1015 12.63 -24.11 -0.63
N VAL A 1016 11.83 -25.09 -1.05
CA VAL A 1016 12.18 -26.52 -1.13
C VAL A 1016 13.37 -26.78 -2.08
N ASP A 1017 13.64 -25.84 -2.98
CA ASP A 1017 14.68 -25.89 -4.01
C ASP A 1017 16.07 -25.35 -3.60
N ASP A 1018 16.20 -24.60 -2.50
CA ASP A 1018 17.49 -24.02 -2.06
C ASP A 1018 18.33 -25.00 -1.20
N ASN A 1019 18.58 -26.22 -1.73
CA ASN A 1019 19.55 -27.16 -1.16
C ASN A 1019 20.99 -26.88 -1.63
N GLU A 1020 22.01 -27.40 -0.93
CA GLU A 1020 23.43 -27.08 -1.18
C GLU A 1020 23.90 -27.42 -2.61
N GLU A 1021 23.47 -28.55 -3.15
CA GLU A 1021 23.79 -28.95 -4.53
C GLU A 1021 23.15 -28.01 -5.57
N THR A 1022 21.93 -27.54 -5.29
CA THR A 1022 21.21 -26.59 -6.16
C THR A 1022 21.76 -25.17 -6.03
N ILE A 1023 22.21 -24.76 -4.84
CA ILE A 1023 22.95 -23.51 -4.62
C ILE A 1023 24.24 -23.53 -5.44
N LYS A 1024 25.00 -24.64 -5.39
CA LYS A 1024 26.21 -24.82 -6.20
C LYS A 1024 25.92 -24.72 -7.70
N LYS A 1025 24.93 -25.48 -8.20
CA LYS A 1025 24.46 -25.40 -9.61
C LYS A 1025 24.04 -23.99 -10.02
N ARG A 1026 23.39 -23.23 -9.13
CA ARG A 1026 22.98 -21.83 -9.36
C ARG A 1026 24.17 -20.87 -9.46
N LEU A 1027 25.23 -21.07 -8.68
CA LEU A 1027 26.48 -20.32 -8.77
C LEU A 1027 27.28 -20.68 -10.03
N GLU A 1028 27.45 -21.97 -10.33
CA GLU A 1028 28.08 -22.46 -11.56
C GLU A 1028 27.37 -21.91 -12.82
N THR A 1029 26.03 -21.91 -12.83
CA THR A 1029 25.22 -21.35 -13.93
C THR A 1029 25.40 -19.84 -14.06
N PHE A 1030 25.42 -19.10 -12.94
CA PHE A 1030 25.65 -17.65 -12.95
C PHE A 1030 27.02 -17.32 -13.57
N HIS A 1031 28.09 -17.96 -13.10
CA HIS A 1031 29.46 -17.72 -13.60
C HIS A 1031 29.62 -18.13 -15.06
N LYS A 1032 29.02 -19.26 -15.48
CA LYS A 1032 29.14 -19.79 -16.84
C LYS A 1032 28.35 -19.02 -17.90
N ILE A 1033 27.17 -18.49 -17.54
CA ILE A 1033 26.20 -17.96 -18.52
C ILE A 1033 25.92 -16.46 -18.33
N THR A 1034 25.86 -15.98 -17.08
CA THR A 1034 25.51 -14.58 -16.78
C THR A 1034 26.71 -13.65 -16.65
N THR A 1035 27.89 -14.12 -16.20
CA THR A 1035 29.12 -13.29 -16.21
C THR A 1035 29.49 -12.78 -17.62
N PRO A 1036 29.40 -13.58 -18.71
CA PRO A 1036 29.57 -13.08 -20.08
C PRO A 1036 28.67 -11.91 -20.48
N VAL A 1037 27.48 -11.77 -19.87
CA VAL A 1037 26.58 -10.62 -20.07
C VAL A 1037 27.20 -9.36 -19.47
N ILE A 1038 27.75 -9.47 -18.25
CA ILE A 1038 28.42 -8.37 -17.56
C ILE A 1038 29.65 -7.95 -18.36
N ASP A 1039 30.48 -8.88 -18.82
CA ASP A 1039 31.65 -8.60 -19.66
C ASP A 1039 31.29 -7.87 -20.96
N HIS A 1040 30.18 -8.25 -21.60
CA HIS A 1040 29.71 -7.62 -22.84
C HIS A 1040 29.33 -6.15 -22.61
N TYR A 1041 28.54 -5.86 -21.56
CA TYR A 1041 28.15 -4.50 -21.23
C TYR A 1041 29.29 -3.67 -20.59
N GLN A 1042 30.24 -4.31 -19.90
CA GLN A 1042 31.44 -3.69 -19.37
C GLN A 1042 32.33 -3.15 -20.50
N LYS A 1043 32.49 -3.93 -21.59
CA LYS A 1043 33.20 -3.50 -22.81
C LYS A 1043 32.53 -2.32 -23.53
N GLN A 1044 31.24 -2.07 -23.28
CA GLN A 1044 30.51 -0.89 -23.77
C GLN A 1044 30.53 0.30 -22.78
N GLY A 1045 31.17 0.19 -21.61
CA GLY A 1045 31.07 1.18 -20.53
C GLY A 1045 29.67 1.28 -19.90
N LYS A 1046 28.76 0.34 -20.21
CA LYS A 1046 27.36 0.29 -19.75
C LYS A 1046 27.18 -0.39 -18.38
N VAL A 1047 28.22 -0.88 -17.70
CA VAL A 1047 28.08 -1.50 -16.35
C VAL A 1047 28.26 -0.45 -15.24
N ARG A 1048 27.48 -0.59 -14.16
CA ARG A 1048 27.62 0.15 -12.90
C ARG A 1048 27.65 -0.86 -11.75
N THR A 1049 28.85 -1.14 -11.25
CA THR A 1049 29.06 -2.11 -10.17
C THR A 1049 28.77 -1.48 -8.81
N VAL A 1050 28.12 -2.25 -7.93
CA VAL A 1050 27.90 -1.95 -6.51
C VAL A 1050 28.42 -3.14 -5.71
N ASN A 1051 29.31 -2.89 -4.75
CA ASN A 1051 29.70 -3.91 -3.79
C ASN A 1051 28.51 -4.15 -2.85
N ALA A 1052 27.96 -5.37 -2.87
CA ALA A 1052 26.81 -5.77 -2.09
C ALA A 1052 27.16 -6.65 -0.87
N GLU A 1053 28.41 -6.63 -0.44
CA GLU A 1053 28.84 -7.11 0.89
C GLU A 1053 28.69 -5.99 1.94
N GLY A 1054 28.52 -6.38 3.21
CA GLY A 1054 28.18 -5.43 4.30
C GLY A 1054 26.68 -5.19 4.49
N ASP A 1055 26.34 -4.05 5.08
CA ASP A 1055 24.96 -3.70 5.47
C ASP A 1055 24.09 -3.21 4.30
N VAL A 1056 22.80 -3.55 4.34
CA VAL A 1056 21.83 -3.26 3.28
C VAL A 1056 21.69 -1.75 3.00
N ASN A 1057 21.90 -0.89 4.02
CA ASN A 1057 21.81 0.55 3.87
C ASN A 1057 23.08 1.15 3.24
N ASP A 1058 24.27 0.64 3.56
CA ASP A 1058 25.52 1.08 2.94
C ASP A 1058 25.66 0.59 1.49
N VAL A 1059 25.10 -0.58 1.18
CA VAL A 1059 24.89 -1.02 -0.21
C VAL A 1059 23.90 -0.09 -0.93
N PHE A 1060 22.82 0.35 -0.28
CA PHE A 1060 21.90 1.32 -0.89
C PHE A 1060 22.57 2.70 -1.12
N LYS A 1061 23.38 3.21 -0.20
CA LYS A 1061 24.14 4.47 -0.40
C LYS A 1061 25.06 4.45 -1.64
N GLN A 1062 25.52 3.27 -2.08
CA GLN A 1062 26.25 3.12 -3.34
C GLN A 1062 25.29 3.21 -4.55
N VAL A 1063 24.13 2.56 -4.47
CA VAL A 1063 23.05 2.68 -5.47
C VAL A 1063 22.57 4.14 -5.60
N GLU A 1064 22.49 4.88 -4.49
CA GLU A 1064 22.10 6.30 -4.48
C GLU A 1064 23.05 7.17 -5.32
N LYS A 1065 24.36 6.96 -5.21
CA LYS A 1065 25.37 7.65 -6.06
C LYS A 1065 25.20 7.39 -7.57
N ILE A 1066 24.54 6.29 -7.96
CA ILE A 1066 24.26 5.94 -9.36
C ILE A 1066 22.90 6.52 -9.81
N PHE A 1067 21.90 6.52 -8.94
CA PHE A 1067 20.52 6.92 -9.29
C PHE A 1067 20.20 8.40 -9.04
N ASP A 1068 20.79 9.06 -8.05
CA ASP A 1068 20.58 10.49 -7.82
C ASP A 1068 21.00 11.34 -9.04
N PRO A 1069 22.13 11.08 -9.73
CA PRO A 1069 22.45 11.74 -11.01
C PRO A 1069 21.50 11.39 -12.17
N LEU A 1070 20.90 10.19 -12.16
CA LEU A 1070 19.90 9.79 -13.15
C LEU A 1070 18.56 10.50 -12.93
N MET A 1071 18.27 10.87 -11.68
CA MET A 1071 17.02 11.50 -11.24
C MET A 1071 17.12 13.03 -11.13
N SER A 1072 18.33 13.58 -11.04
CA SER A 1072 18.62 14.98 -11.33
C SER A 1072 18.56 15.31 -12.83
N SER A 1073 18.13 14.36 -13.69
CA SER A 1073 17.47 14.71 -14.95
C SER A 1073 16.08 15.34 -14.70
N ALA A 1074 16.09 16.51 -14.07
CA ALA A 1074 14.91 17.35 -13.94
C ALA A 1074 14.39 17.73 -15.33
N ASP A 1075 13.07 17.87 -15.46
CA ASP A 1075 12.42 18.07 -16.74
C ASP A 1075 12.67 19.48 -17.29
N LEU A 1076 13.73 19.61 -18.10
CA LEU A 1076 14.09 20.83 -18.79
C LEU A 1076 13.16 21.17 -19.97
N SER A 1077 12.14 20.36 -20.30
CA SER A 1077 11.24 20.63 -21.44
C SER A 1077 10.53 22.00 -21.37
N ASN A 1078 10.31 22.51 -20.16
CA ASN A 1078 9.69 23.80 -19.90
C ASN A 1078 10.71 24.95 -19.66
N ALA A 1079 12.02 24.69 -19.76
CA ALA A 1079 13.06 25.70 -19.58
C ALA A 1079 13.26 26.52 -20.87
N LYS A 1080 13.09 27.84 -20.80
CA LYS A 1080 13.45 28.73 -21.92
C LYS A 1080 14.95 29.04 -21.85
N VAL A 1081 15.69 28.81 -22.94
CA VAL A 1081 17.14 29.08 -23.03
C VAL A 1081 17.43 30.16 -24.05
N LEU A 1082 18.25 31.14 -23.66
CA LEU A 1082 18.74 32.22 -24.51
C LEU A 1082 20.28 32.20 -24.52
N PHE A 1083 20.88 31.90 -25.68
CA PHE A 1083 22.35 31.96 -25.84
C PHE A 1083 22.81 33.41 -26.06
N VAL A 1084 23.96 33.77 -25.49
CA VAL A 1084 24.58 35.10 -25.65
C VAL A 1084 25.91 34.97 -26.37
N VAL A 1085 25.96 35.53 -27.59
CA VAL A 1085 27.04 35.32 -28.57
C VAL A 1085 27.59 36.66 -29.06
N GLY A 1086 28.87 36.69 -29.43
CA GLY A 1086 29.59 37.89 -29.86
C GLY A 1086 31.07 37.81 -29.49
N GLY A 1087 31.91 38.57 -30.18
CA GLY A 1087 33.36 38.49 -30.02
C GLY A 1087 33.87 38.90 -28.63
N PRO A 1088 35.17 38.72 -28.33
CA PRO A 1088 35.78 39.29 -27.13
C PRO A 1088 35.61 40.83 -27.15
N GLY A 1089 35.41 41.48 -26.00
CA GLY A 1089 35.19 42.95 -25.95
C GLY A 1089 33.82 43.46 -26.44
N SER A 1090 32.93 42.61 -26.96
CA SER A 1090 31.60 43.02 -27.46
C SER A 1090 30.60 43.53 -26.41
N GLY A 1091 30.85 43.30 -25.11
CA GLY A 1091 30.02 43.79 -24.00
C GLY A 1091 29.04 42.78 -23.39
N LYS A 1092 29.01 41.51 -23.87
CA LYS A 1092 28.09 40.43 -23.43
C LYS A 1092 27.77 40.43 -21.93
N GLY A 1093 28.73 40.09 -21.07
CA GLY A 1093 28.51 39.98 -19.61
C GLY A 1093 27.95 41.24 -18.95
N THR A 1094 28.29 42.44 -19.43
CA THR A 1094 27.72 43.70 -18.93
C THR A 1094 26.23 43.83 -19.28
N GLN A 1095 25.84 43.35 -20.45
CA GLN A 1095 24.43 43.28 -20.88
C GLN A 1095 23.70 42.12 -20.17
N CYS A 1096 24.35 40.97 -19.97
CA CYS A 1096 23.82 39.87 -19.17
C CYS A 1096 23.44 40.32 -17.76
N ALA A 1097 24.29 41.11 -17.10
CA ALA A 1097 24.01 41.66 -15.77
C ALA A 1097 22.69 42.46 -15.74
N LYS A 1098 22.47 43.38 -16.70
CA LYS A 1098 21.21 44.15 -16.80
C LYS A 1098 20.00 43.29 -17.22
N ILE A 1099 20.20 42.20 -17.98
CA ILE A 1099 19.12 41.25 -18.30
C ILE A 1099 18.69 40.49 -17.03
N VAL A 1100 19.63 40.05 -16.19
CA VAL A 1100 19.33 39.47 -14.87
C VAL A 1100 18.68 40.51 -13.96
N GLU A 1101 19.21 41.73 -13.96
CA GLU A 1101 18.65 42.98 -13.43
C GLU A 1101 17.11 43.07 -13.61
N LYS A 1102 16.70 43.18 -14.87
CA LYS A 1102 15.32 43.54 -15.25
C LYS A 1102 14.36 42.35 -15.41
N TYR A 1103 14.84 41.22 -15.93
CA TYR A 1103 14.01 40.06 -16.27
C TYR A 1103 14.24 38.86 -15.35
N GLY A 1104 15.18 38.96 -14.40
CA GLY A 1104 15.39 37.95 -13.37
C GLY A 1104 15.87 36.59 -13.87
N PHE A 1105 16.49 36.49 -15.05
CA PHE A 1105 17.01 35.23 -15.62
C PHE A 1105 18.06 34.57 -14.71
N CYS A 1106 18.21 33.24 -14.83
CA CYS A 1106 19.39 32.54 -14.31
C CYS A 1106 20.55 32.70 -15.31
N HIS A 1107 21.61 33.44 -14.95
CA HIS A 1107 22.78 33.61 -15.81
C HIS A 1107 23.83 32.52 -15.54
N LEU A 1108 24.24 31.82 -16.59
CA LEU A 1108 25.22 30.74 -16.57
C LEU A 1108 26.34 31.05 -17.57
N SER A 1109 27.56 31.23 -17.06
CA SER A 1109 28.75 31.44 -17.89
C SER A 1109 29.57 30.16 -17.91
N SER A 1110 29.80 29.59 -19.10
CA SER A 1110 30.56 28.34 -19.26
C SER A 1110 31.97 28.44 -18.66
N GLY A 1111 32.60 29.61 -18.77
CA GLY A 1111 33.92 29.85 -18.20
C GLY A 1111 33.94 30.00 -16.67
N ASP A 1112 32.84 30.46 -16.06
CA ASP A 1112 32.76 30.59 -14.60
C ASP A 1112 32.41 29.26 -13.92
N LEU A 1113 31.58 28.43 -14.58
CA LEU A 1113 31.34 27.05 -14.14
C LEU A 1113 32.62 26.21 -14.13
N LEU A 1114 33.45 26.31 -15.18
CA LEU A 1114 34.75 25.63 -15.23
C LEU A 1114 35.71 26.11 -14.13
N ARG A 1115 35.79 27.43 -13.86
CA ARG A 1115 36.61 27.97 -12.76
C ARG A 1115 36.10 27.55 -11.38
N ALA A 1116 34.78 27.48 -11.19
CA ALA A 1116 34.19 27.01 -9.94
C ALA A 1116 34.49 25.52 -9.70
N GLU A 1117 34.40 24.68 -10.74
CA GLU A 1117 34.72 23.25 -10.64
C GLU A 1117 36.22 23.02 -10.35
N VAL A 1118 37.13 23.74 -10.99
CA VAL A 1118 38.56 23.74 -10.65
C VAL A 1118 38.78 24.14 -9.18
N SER A 1119 38.12 25.21 -8.73
CA SER A 1119 38.22 25.71 -7.35
C SER A 1119 37.65 24.75 -6.30
N SER A 1120 36.81 23.79 -6.69
CA SER A 1120 36.16 22.84 -5.77
C SER A 1120 37.12 21.81 -5.14
N SER A 1121 38.34 21.67 -5.68
CA SER A 1121 39.30 20.62 -5.35
C SER A 1121 38.84 19.17 -5.63
N SER A 1122 37.73 18.99 -6.35
CA SER A 1122 37.24 17.66 -6.76
C SER A 1122 38.23 16.94 -7.69
N ALA A 1123 38.06 15.62 -7.89
CA ALA A 1123 38.86 14.87 -8.85
C ALA A 1123 38.71 15.40 -10.29
N ARG A 1124 37.49 15.80 -10.66
CA ARG A 1124 37.15 16.47 -11.93
C ARG A 1124 37.82 17.85 -12.03
N GLY A 1125 37.78 18.62 -10.95
CA GLY A 1125 38.41 19.94 -10.84
C GLY A 1125 39.92 19.90 -11.03
N LYS A 1126 40.60 18.87 -10.50
CA LYS A 1126 42.05 18.66 -10.72
C LYS A 1126 42.39 18.37 -12.18
N GLN A 1127 41.67 17.44 -12.81
CA GLN A 1127 41.83 17.13 -14.24
C GLN A 1127 41.55 18.37 -15.13
N LEU A 1128 40.52 19.16 -14.78
CA LEU A 1128 40.21 20.41 -15.46
C LEU A 1128 41.29 21.48 -15.26
N ASN A 1129 41.93 21.54 -14.09
CA ASN A 1129 43.03 22.46 -13.84
C ASN A 1129 44.20 22.15 -14.79
N GLU A 1130 44.62 20.88 -14.86
CA GLU A 1130 45.69 20.43 -15.75
C GLU A 1130 45.41 20.72 -17.24
N ILE A 1131 44.16 20.49 -17.69
CA ILE A 1131 43.72 20.79 -19.07
C ILE A 1131 43.77 22.31 -19.33
N MET A 1132 43.28 23.11 -18.37
CA MET A 1132 43.24 24.57 -18.49
C MET A 1132 44.63 25.22 -18.40
N GLU A 1133 45.55 24.67 -17.59
CA GLU A 1133 46.95 25.10 -17.50
C GLU A 1133 47.73 24.81 -18.80
N ARG A 1134 47.45 23.68 -19.47
CA ARG A 1134 47.98 23.38 -20.81
C ARG A 1134 47.32 24.21 -21.92
N GLY A 1135 46.27 24.98 -21.62
CA GLY A 1135 45.52 25.79 -22.60
C GLY A 1135 44.68 24.98 -23.57
N GLU A 1136 44.37 23.72 -23.22
CA GLU A 1136 43.57 22.79 -24.03
C GLU A 1136 42.07 23.11 -23.95
N LEU A 1137 41.30 22.68 -24.95
CA LEU A 1137 39.84 22.78 -24.91
C LEU A 1137 39.26 21.64 -24.07
N VAL A 1138 38.52 22.00 -23.02
CA VAL A 1138 37.74 21.07 -22.20
C VAL A 1138 36.69 20.35 -23.08
N SER A 1139 36.53 19.03 -22.88
CA SER A 1139 35.58 18.22 -23.65
C SER A 1139 34.15 18.76 -23.57
N LEU A 1140 33.43 18.64 -24.69
CA LEU A 1140 32.04 19.07 -24.80
C LEU A 1140 31.12 18.33 -23.81
N ASP A 1141 31.40 17.06 -23.50
CA ASP A 1141 30.67 16.29 -22.48
C ASP A 1141 30.73 16.99 -21.12
N VAL A 1142 31.94 17.38 -20.70
CA VAL A 1142 32.16 18.01 -19.39
C VAL A 1142 31.49 19.40 -19.33
N VAL A 1143 31.50 20.16 -20.43
CA VAL A 1143 30.83 21.46 -20.52
C VAL A 1143 29.31 21.32 -20.53
N LEU A 1144 28.76 20.35 -21.26
CA LEU A 1144 27.32 20.04 -21.27
C LEU A 1144 26.83 19.58 -19.90
N GLU A 1145 27.60 18.74 -19.22
CA GLU A 1145 27.26 18.22 -17.89
C GLU A 1145 27.29 19.32 -16.82
N LEU A 1146 28.32 20.19 -16.79
CA LEU A 1146 28.35 21.36 -15.90
C LEU A 1146 27.19 22.34 -16.17
N LEU A 1147 26.84 22.57 -17.44
CA LEU A 1147 25.66 23.37 -17.79
C LEU A 1147 24.36 22.69 -17.32
N LYS A 1148 24.25 21.36 -17.45
CA LYS A 1148 23.10 20.57 -16.98
C LYS A 1148 22.92 20.70 -15.48
N GLU A 1149 23.96 20.42 -14.71
CA GLU A 1149 23.97 20.53 -13.25
C GLU A 1149 23.55 21.94 -12.80
N ALA A 1150 24.12 22.97 -13.41
CA ALA A 1150 23.81 24.36 -13.09
C ALA A 1150 22.37 24.77 -13.46
N MET A 1151 21.84 24.31 -14.59
CA MET A 1151 20.44 24.55 -14.98
C MET A 1151 19.47 23.84 -14.02
N VAL A 1152 19.68 22.54 -13.79
CA VAL A 1152 18.88 21.69 -12.89
C VAL A 1152 18.83 22.29 -11.48
N LYS A 1153 19.98 22.70 -10.94
CA LYS A 1153 20.10 23.30 -9.59
C LYS A 1153 19.25 24.56 -9.40
N ASN A 1154 19.00 25.32 -10.47
CA ASN A 1154 18.25 26.58 -10.42
C ASN A 1154 16.79 26.45 -10.87
N LEU A 1155 16.40 25.34 -11.53
CA LEU A 1155 15.10 25.13 -12.18
C LEU A 1155 13.89 25.31 -11.24
N SER A 1156 14.05 24.99 -9.95
CA SER A 1156 13.03 25.17 -8.90
C SER A 1156 12.69 26.64 -8.61
N SER A 1157 13.53 27.58 -9.05
CA SER A 1157 13.40 29.02 -8.80
C SER A 1157 13.40 29.88 -10.08
N LYS A 1158 13.86 29.32 -11.20
CA LYS A 1158 14.06 30.02 -12.48
C LYS A 1158 13.76 29.09 -13.66
N GLN A 1159 12.86 29.51 -14.55
CA GLN A 1159 12.56 28.79 -15.80
C GLN A 1159 13.23 29.39 -17.03
N CYS A 1160 13.83 30.59 -16.91
CA CYS A 1160 14.52 31.29 -18.01
C CYS A 1160 16.02 31.37 -17.74
N PHE A 1161 16.82 30.85 -18.68
CA PHE A 1161 18.27 30.72 -18.57
C PHE A 1161 18.99 31.55 -19.63
N LEU A 1162 20.00 32.29 -19.21
CA LEU A 1162 20.84 33.14 -20.05
C LEU A 1162 22.26 32.57 -20.05
N ILE A 1163 22.71 32.01 -21.18
CA ILE A 1163 23.99 31.31 -21.25
C ILE A 1163 25.01 32.17 -22.01
N ASP A 1164 26.05 32.68 -21.32
CA ASP A 1164 27.14 33.46 -21.93
C ASP A 1164 28.38 32.60 -22.21
N GLY A 1165 29.11 32.99 -23.27
CA GLY A 1165 30.35 32.34 -23.69
C GLY A 1165 30.15 30.93 -24.27
N TYR A 1166 28.93 30.58 -24.68
CA TYR A 1166 28.53 29.29 -25.25
C TYR A 1166 27.24 29.46 -26.08
N PRO A 1167 27.02 28.68 -27.16
CA PRO A 1167 27.98 27.79 -27.83
C PRO A 1167 29.05 28.56 -28.63
N ARG A 1168 30.25 27.98 -28.72
CA ARG A 1168 31.41 28.57 -29.45
C ARG A 1168 31.66 27.92 -30.80
N GLU A 1169 31.17 26.70 -30.99
CA GLU A 1169 31.29 25.88 -32.18
C GLU A 1169 29.92 25.23 -32.48
N MET A 1170 29.73 24.81 -33.73
CA MET A 1170 28.46 24.28 -34.25
C MET A 1170 27.94 23.07 -33.48
N GLU A 1171 28.80 22.09 -33.24
CA GLU A 1171 28.43 20.85 -32.56
C GLU A 1171 27.90 21.10 -31.14
N GLN A 1172 28.44 22.10 -30.46
CA GLN A 1172 28.04 22.45 -29.09
C GLN A 1172 26.56 22.85 -29.03
N GLY A 1173 26.11 23.73 -29.93
CA GLY A 1173 24.70 24.16 -29.98
C GLY A 1173 23.76 23.02 -30.36
N VAL A 1174 24.10 22.28 -31.42
CA VAL A 1174 23.30 21.13 -31.89
C VAL A 1174 23.18 20.05 -30.82
N ARG A 1175 24.28 19.75 -30.11
CA ARG A 1175 24.30 18.74 -29.06
C ARG A 1175 23.57 19.19 -27.79
N PHE A 1176 23.69 20.47 -27.41
CA PHE A 1176 22.89 21.06 -26.33
C PHE A 1176 21.38 20.91 -26.60
N GLU A 1177 20.92 21.29 -27.80
CA GLU A 1177 19.48 21.19 -28.13
C GLU A 1177 18.95 19.75 -28.21
N LYS A 1178 19.84 18.78 -28.44
CA LYS A 1178 19.55 17.35 -28.48
C LYS A 1178 19.57 16.67 -27.09
N GLU A 1179 20.46 17.08 -26.19
CA GLU A 1179 20.73 16.40 -24.91
C GLU A 1179 20.18 17.13 -23.68
N LEU A 1180 19.76 18.41 -23.83
CA LEU A 1180 19.26 19.26 -22.74
C LEU A 1180 17.88 19.82 -23.05
N VAL A 1181 17.80 20.86 -23.89
CA VAL A 1181 16.55 21.56 -24.24
C VAL A 1181 16.74 22.42 -25.50
N PRO A 1182 15.74 22.53 -26.40
CA PRO A 1182 15.80 23.42 -27.55
C PRO A 1182 16.06 24.88 -27.18
N CYS A 1183 16.96 25.54 -27.89
CA CYS A 1183 17.28 26.93 -27.67
C CYS A 1183 16.13 27.81 -28.16
N SER A 1184 15.68 28.76 -27.34
CA SER A 1184 14.55 29.64 -27.62
C SER A 1184 14.98 30.94 -28.33
N GLY A 1185 16.27 31.28 -28.34
CA GLY A 1185 16.82 32.41 -29.09
C GLY A 1185 18.30 32.68 -28.85
N VAL A 1186 18.91 33.53 -29.69
CA VAL A 1186 20.34 33.87 -29.63
C VAL A 1186 20.54 35.38 -29.73
N LEU A 1187 20.99 36.01 -28.64
CA LEU A 1187 21.41 37.42 -28.64
C LEU A 1187 22.83 37.52 -29.20
N TYR A 1188 22.96 38.05 -30.42
CA TYR A 1188 24.26 38.35 -31.03
C TYR A 1188 24.60 39.83 -30.87
N PHE A 1189 25.57 40.14 -30.00
CA PHE A 1189 26.14 41.47 -29.86
C PHE A 1189 27.21 41.71 -30.95
N LYS A 1190 26.82 42.43 -32.01
CA LYS A 1190 27.67 42.79 -33.15
C LYS A 1190 28.43 44.10 -32.87
N VAL A 1191 29.74 44.05 -33.05
CA VAL A 1191 30.73 45.14 -32.89
C VAL A 1191 31.83 44.94 -33.95
N THR A 1192 32.52 45.99 -34.39
CA THR A 1192 33.70 45.85 -35.28
C THR A 1192 34.91 45.27 -34.55
N ASP A 1193 35.76 44.53 -35.28
CA ASP A 1193 36.97 43.90 -34.72
C ASP A 1193 37.95 44.94 -34.14
N GLU A 1194 38.02 46.13 -34.73
CA GLU A 1194 38.76 47.29 -34.22
C GLU A 1194 38.21 47.78 -32.87
N THR A 1195 36.89 48.01 -32.77
CA THR A 1195 36.25 48.42 -31.50
C THR A 1195 36.40 47.33 -30.44
N MET A 1196 36.36 46.06 -30.82
CA MET A 1196 36.61 44.93 -29.92
C MET A 1196 38.08 44.90 -29.44
N LYS A 1197 39.05 45.08 -30.34
CA LYS A 1197 40.48 45.20 -29.98
C LYS A 1197 40.72 46.35 -28.99
N ASN A 1198 40.20 47.54 -29.29
CA ASN A 1198 40.37 48.72 -28.45
C ASN A 1198 39.74 48.54 -27.06
N ARG A 1199 38.52 47.99 -26.98
CA ARG A 1199 37.86 47.64 -25.70
C ARG A 1199 38.62 46.58 -24.89
N LEU A 1200 39.36 45.67 -25.54
CA LEU A 1200 40.18 44.66 -24.86
C LEU A 1200 41.51 45.26 -24.35
N LEU A 1201 42.14 46.15 -25.12
CA LEU A 1201 43.36 46.84 -24.71
C LEU A 1201 43.11 47.76 -23.50
N GLU A 1202 42.01 48.52 -23.46
CA GLU A 1202 41.65 49.30 -22.26
C GLU A 1202 41.28 48.41 -21.06
N ARG A 1203 40.72 47.23 -21.31
CA ARG A 1203 40.44 46.22 -20.27
C ARG A 1203 41.73 45.59 -19.71
N ALA A 1204 42.75 45.38 -20.52
CA ALA A 1204 44.04 44.84 -20.08
C ALA A 1204 44.70 45.78 -19.06
N LYS A 1205 44.66 47.10 -19.31
CA LYS A 1205 45.17 48.14 -18.40
C LYS A 1205 44.46 48.20 -17.04
N THR A 1206 43.22 47.67 -16.93
CA THR A 1206 42.32 47.96 -15.79
C THR A 1206 41.84 46.73 -15.01
N SER A 1207 41.96 45.51 -15.55
CA SER A 1207 41.31 44.32 -14.97
C SER A 1207 42.24 43.21 -14.46
N GLY A 1208 43.56 43.45 -14.42
CA GLY A 1208 44.54 42.54 -13.79
C GLY A 1208 44.66 41.15 -14.44
N ARG A 1209 44.21 41.01 -15.70
CA ARG A 1209 44.22 39.73 -16.42
C ARG A 1209 45.55 39.49 -17.11
N VAL A 1210 46.25 38.45 -16.66
CA VAL A 1210 47.56 38.02 -17.17
C VAL A 1210 47.50 37.51 -18.62
N ASP A 1211 46.30 37.23 -19.13
CA ASP A 1211 46.02 36.60 -20.42
C ASP A 1211 45.59 37.56 -21.56
N ASP A 1212 45.39 38.86 -21.30
CA ASP A 1212 44.90 39.83 -22.30
C ASP A 1212 46.06 40.58 -23.00
N ASN A 1213 47.02 39.85 -23.57
CA ASN A 1213 48.08 40.40 -24.45
C ASN A 1213 47.62 40.52 -25.93
N GLU A 1214 48.31 41.32 -26.74
CA GLU A 1214 47.84 41.65 -28.11
C GLU A 1214 47.75 40.43 -29.04
N GLU A 1215 48.72 39.51 -28.99
CA GLU A 1215 48.66 38.26 -29.75
C GLU A 1215 47.46 37.40 -29.35
N THR A 1216 47.15 37.33 -28.05
CA THR A 1216 46.00 36.58 -27.52
C THR A 1216 44.68 37.25 -27.89
N ILE A 1217 44.62 38.59 -27.94
CA ILE A 1217 43.47 39.34 -28.45
C ILE A 1217 43.24 39.00 -29.94
N ILE A 1218 44.29 39.02 -30.76
CA ILE A 1218 44.21 38.64 -32.19
C ILE A 1218 43.78 37.17 -32.35
N LYS A 1219 44.34 36.26 -31.56
CA LYS A 1219 43.97 34.83 -31.53
C LYS A 1219 42.49 34.65 -31.17
N ARG A 1220 42.00 35.34 -30.13
CA ARG A 1220 40.59 35.33 -29.70
C ARG A 1220 39.62 35.87 -30.77
N LEU A 1221 40.01 36.92 -31.50
CA LEU A 1221 39.23 37.46 -32.63
C LEU A 1221 39.19 36.47 -33.82
N LYS A 1222 40.34 35.86 -34.17
CA LYS A 1222 40.42 34.83 -35.24
C LYS A 1222 39.59 33.59 -34.89
N THR A 1223 39.65 33.12 -33.65
CA THR A 1223 38.79 32.04 -33.12
C THR A 1223 37.31 32.38 -33.26
N PHE A 1224 36.87 33.57 -32.82
CA PHE A 1224 35.47 33.99 -32.94
C PHE A 1224 34.98 34.00 -34.41
N ASN A 1225 35.77 34.60 -35.30
CA ASN A 1225 35.42 34.71 -36.73
C ASN A 1225 35.39 33.36 -37.46
N ASN A 1226 36.23 32.39 -37.07
CA ASN A 1226 36.31 31.08 -37.72
C ASN A 1226 35.31 30.05 -37.15
N GLN A 1227 35.14 30.00 -35.82
CA GLN A 1227 34.39 28.92 -35.15
C GLN A 1227 33.00 29.36 -34.67
N THR A 1228 32.90 30.54 -34.08
CA THR A 1228 31.66 31.02 -33.44
C THR A 1228 30.73 31.74 -34.41
N LYS A 1229 31.26 32.38 -35.46
CA LYS A 1229 30.45 33.03 -36.50
C LYS A 1229 29.53 32.05 -37.26
N PRO A 1230 29.98 30.84 -37.69
CA PRO A 1230 29.08 29.81 -38.24
C PRO A 1230 27.87 29.46 -37.37
N VAL A 1231 28.03 29.48 -36.03
CA VAL A 1231 26.95 29.21 -35.06
C VAL A 1231 25.85 30.26 -35.15
N ILE A 1232 26.24 31.54 -35.32
CA ILE A 1232 25.31 32.64 -35.56
C ILE A 1232 24.57 32.41 -36.87
N ASP A 1233 25.26 32.04 -37.95
CA ASP A 1233 24.63 31.86 -39.27
C ASP A 1233 23.67 30.64 -39.29
N TYR A 1234 23.97 29.58 -38.54
CA TYR A 1234 23.06 28.44 -38.34
C TYR A 1234 21.77 28.83 -37.63
N TYR A 1235 21.85 29.50 -36.47
CA TYR A 1235 20.66 29.94 -35.75
C TYR A 1235 19.92 31.08 -36.46
N ASN A 1236 20.60 31.87 -37.29
CA ASN A 1236 19.98 32.87 -38.14
C ASN A 1236 19.11 32.22 -39.23
N LYS A 1237 19.55 31.12 -39.85
CA LYS A 1237 18.72 30.36 -40.82
C LYS A 1237 17.43 29.80 -40.19
N GLN A 1238 17.40 29.63 -38.87
CA GLN A 1238 16.23 29.20 -38.10
C GLN A 1238 15.38 30.37 -37.56
N ASN A 1239 15.68 31.62 -37.93
CA ASN A 1239 15.07 32.84 -37.38
C ASN A 1239 15.18 32.99 -35.84
N LYS A 1240 16.17 32.32 -35.20
CA LYS A 1240 16.41 32.39 -33.74
C LYS A 1240 17.37 33.52 -33.31
N VAL A 1241 18.07 34.17 -34.24
CA VAL A 1241 19.13 35.18 -33.96
C VAL A 1241 18.62 36.61 -33.98
N ILE A 1242 19.10 37.40 -33.02
CA ILE A 1242 18.86 38.84 -32.90
C ILE A 1242 20.21 39.56 -32.98
N LYS A 1243 20.36 40.49 -33.92
CA LYS A 1243 21.63 41.18 -34.19
C LYS A 1243 21.62 42.58 -33.55
N ILE A 1244 22.14 42.67 -32.34
CA ILE A 1244 22.21 43.92 -31.56
C ILE A 1244 23.49 44.66 -31.93
N LYS A 1245 23.37 45.89 -32.47
CA LYS A 1245 24.53 46.77 -32.70
C LYS A 1245 25.02 47.34 -31.36
N ALA A 1246 26.15 46.82 -30.87
CA ALA A 1246 26.69 47.05 -29.52
C ALA A 1246 27.83 48.09 -29.48
N GLU A 1247 27.76 49.04 -30.41
CA GLU A 1247 28.48 50.32 -30.41
C GLU A 1247 27.59 51.40 -29.76
N GLY A 1248 28.21 52.37 -29.07
CA GLY A 1248 27.53 53.30 -28.15
C GLY A 1248 27.80 52.97 -26.67
N SER A 1249 27.08 53.65 -25.78
CA SER A 1249 27.11 53.44 -24.32
C SER A 1249 26.40 52.14 -23.90
N VAL A 1250 26.58 51.73 -22.64
CA VAL A 1250 25.99 50.49 -22.11
C VAL A 1250 24.45 50.53 -22.15
N ASP A 1251 23.85 51.67 -21.82
CA ASP A 1251 22.39 51.83 -21.73
C ASP A 1251 21.73 51.99 -23.11
N GLU A 1252 22.35 52.69 -24.06
CA GLU A 1252 21.89 52.71 -25.47
C GLU A 1252 21.93 51.33 -26.12
N VAL A 1253 22.83 50.44 -25.67
CA VAL A 1253 22.85 49.05 -26.11
C VAL A 1253 21.77 48.23 -25.38
N PHE A 1254 21.57 48.47 -24.08
CA PHE A 1254 20.54 47.76 -23.30
C PHE A 1254 19.12 48.09 -23.76
N LEU A 1255 18.81 49.34 -24.12
CA LEU A 1255 17.51 49.73 -24.69
C LEU A 1255 17.15 48.95 -25.97
N LYS A 1256 18.16 48.53 -26.75
CA LYS A 1256 17.98 47.68 -27.94
C LYS A 1256 17.71 46.21 -27.57
N VAL A 1257 18.28 45.74 -26.46
CA VAL A 1257 17.99 44.42 -25.87
C VAL A 1257 16.57 44.40 -25.32
N GLU A 1258 16.22 45.38 -24.49
CA GLU A 1258 14.91 45.57 -23.87
C GLU A 1258 13.76 45.53 -24.88
N LYS A 1259 13.83 46.38 -25.92
CA LYS A 1259 12.83 46.40 -27.00
C LYS A 1259 12.61 45.03 -27.66
N TYR A 1260 13.63 44.16 -27.71
CA TYR A 1260 13.47 42.79 -28.19
C TYR A 1260 12.84 41.87 -27.13
N MET A 1261 13.34 41.91 -25.89
CA MET A 1261 12.85 41.06 -24.79
C MET A 1261 11.34 41.26 -24.56
N ASP A 1262 10.90 42.51 -24.49
CA ASP A 1262 9.48 42.87 -24.34
C ASP A 1262 8.64 42.38 -25.51
N SER A 1263 9.14 42.52 -26.75
CA SER A 1263 8.44 42.08 -27.97
C SER A 1263 8.15 40.57 -28.03
N LYS A 1264 8.84 39.77 -27.20
CA LYS A 1264 8.71 38.32 -27.12
C LYS A 1264 8.02 37.81 -25.86
N LYS A 1265 7.66 38.69 -24.91
CA LYS A 1265 7.02 38.34 -23.62
C LYS A 1265 7.80 37.24 -22.87
N TRP A 1266 9.06 37.55 -22.57
CA TRP A 1266 10.02 36.63 -21.95
C TRP A 1266 9.69 36.23 -20.52
#